data_AF-A0A854QEE7-F1
#
_entry.id   AF-A0A854QEE7-F1
#
_cell.length_a   1.000
_cell.length_b   1.000
_cell.length_c   1.000
_cell.angle_alpha   90.00
_cell.angle_beta   90.00
_cell.angle_gamma   90.00
#
_symmetry.space_group_name_H-M   'P 1'
#
loop_
_entity.id
_entity.type
_entity.pdbx_description
1 polymer ?
#
loop_
_entity_poly.entity_id
_entity_poly.type
_entity_poly.pdbx_seq_one_letter_code
_entity_poly.pdbx_strand_id
1 'polypeptide(L)'
;MTSQEVPIDAKVQVSAGIGYVRWTGANPGFAAGKWVGVELFEPGGKNDGSVKGERYFECKPNHGVFVRPSQVRILEAPKPTETPHPQSTRPHATPSAHRLASASSARASSPQKQPTTRSTAPFTPSQTSRVVSSSSSAEAVVPSTAPMARRPSSSSSSRPSQGIFKRPPSVLDARALTTATKEIEHAASQSIVSAPPGRISSPTRRAVSPTPSISQQSRTRSISSAFVTPPDPATLEQASTQPQLLSKPPSPDEEHSSLAQKRELEELHIKIRILENKKHEDQEKIRDLETRVGEADSLKAARVRLQAKFQEIQSSLLKAQRQARDLQSENSILETRAAEALDQLEMAALDREVAEEKAEAAEADIVKLGEKVAELEMEVALLKEENAEYEKPVGGIVGERTSLAFVQLEKHNERLKEALIRLRDVSAEAERDHKVKIAELEKALTSQEDLINQLEFAEAKLANAESQVEDLKQQLDDALGAEDMLEQLTDRNLQMGERIEEMRLTIEDLEAIKDLNDELEEGHIEAEKQLNEEIEALTAQLRQERVRSGELDALVLDMETTINQFRDLVASLQSELETIRLQQITRESNTASTSKESQALMNLNLKLQSTAAKAQSKTIDLELKKLEACQLAEHLRIVQAYLPEAYHKTEEDSTTMFLFFNRVAAKVDLLINVVSQIHGLPASLNSASSEALVGICELIGKLYHFSTLNRRFAAIMRRGTTEEWMGYGKFIGEVGGIESRIDIWLNGLKGNEFNEGDCARDLGSLIAQFDHFAETSFNHPVLDAGEQQLGLAHLFDCDLDNFAAAVGFARQAIAGLASEEDIEVEVGDSSLEGGVYEPIQRILDLVRNVKIPSSKMVLQIKEIVQTSSAFQPEVELMLRDLTTSVSNAVDLAVQLAQRIGQHVSTLRNTKEPLRLSDIESFLHDVTAQSASAGSKVHPWELVAMFVSKLGEDLSGTLPKIKEAAKDGRIVSLESTPPWLGRVASIKEAASHNAEVEKQVVKLTEEVKDMLREIKIRDQNLQESGVKVETLERRLEASRKQADIIIELENDVAKARKQEKVYEDAIEQLQAEQDALEVENARLRKGQGQSTDKQGNHVSATPGFGGEPIIIGSGATLESSQLAEQVESLKSAVRFLRSENALLKSRELYNDIHSLSALRYRSEPQMPELVSSNGPTSPSSSESSLPTTPTHSPVRSLPMTKHIIGVESRILLHQMAKFQASAKIVDISNLGGKEGWRSRKNAPELQYREWKKREKRFEKKLEGLVGRSKRLSGL
;
A
#
# COMPACT_ATOMS: atom_id res chain seq x y z
N MET A 1 -51.11 55.98 -4.26
CA MET A 1 -50.90 54.71 -5.01
C MET A 1 -50.09 53.78 -4.13
N THR A 2 -50.50 52.52 -4.00
CA THR A 2 -49.92 51.55 -3.05
C THR A 2 -48.77 50.79 -3.69
N SER A 3 -47.57 50.90 -3.11
CA SER A 3 -46.41 50.12 -3.57
C SER A 3 -46.58 48.65 -3.20
N GLN A 4 -46.65 47.78 -4.19
CA GLN A 4 -46.85 46.34 -4.01
C GLN A 4 -45.63 45.72 -3.33
N GLU A 5 -45.82 45.04 -2.20
CA GLU A 5 -44.74 44.32 -1.54
C GLU A 5 -44.48 42.97 -2.23
N VAL A 6 -43.21 42.69 -2.52
CA VAL A 6 -42.79 41.42 -3.13
C VAL A 6 -42.48 40.42 -2.01
N PRO A 7 -43.18 39.27 -1.93
CA PRO A 7 -42.91 38.27 -0.90
C PRO A 7 -41.57 37.56 -1.11
N ILE A 8 -40.97 37.11 -0.01
CA ILE A 8 -39.76 36.28 -0.02
C ILE A 8 -40.11 34.88 -0.55
N ASP A 9 -39.14 34.23 -1.21
CA ASP A 9 -39.25 33.00 -1.99
C ASP A 9 -40.25 33.05 -3.16
N ALA A 10 -40.73 34.24 -3.54
CA ALA A 10 -41.42 34.45 -4.81
C ALA A 10 -40.47 34.28 -6.00
N LYS A 11 -40.96 33.66 -7.07
CA LYS A 11 -40.25 33.56 -8.35
C LYS A 11 -40.46 34.86 -9.13
N VAL A 12 -39.37 35.48 -9.55
CA VAL A 12 -39.39 36.83 -10.14
C VAL A 12 -38.48 36.94 -11.37
N GLN A 13 -38.85 37.85 -12.26
CA GLN A 13 -38.01 38.31 -13.36
C GLN A 13 -37.50 39.72 -13.06
N VAL A 14 -36.22 39.94 -13.31
CA VAL A 14 -35.51 41.22 -13.22
C VAL A 14 -34.70 41.43 -14.51
N SER A 15 -34.13 42.63 -14.71
CA SER A 15 -33.36 42.93 -15.94
C SER A 15 -32.08 42.10 -16.10
N ALA A 16 -31.64 41.39 -15.06
CA ALA A 16 -30.46 40.51 -15.07
C ALA A 16 -30.81 39.02 -15.23
N GLY A 17 -32.10 38.64 -15.33
CA GLY A 17 -32.53 37.26 -15.48
C GLY A 17 -33.77 36.90 -14.64
N ILE A 18 -34.01 35.60 -14.47
CA ILE A 18 -35.08 35.05 -13.63
C ILE A 18 -34.46 34.41 -12.37
N GLY A 19 -35.11 34.55 -11.23
CA GLY A 19 -34.62 34.07 -9.95
C GLY A 19 -35.68 34.00 -8.84
N TYR A 20 -35.25 33.74 -7.61
CA TYR A 20 -36.08 33.81 -6.40
C TYR A 20 -35.70 35.01 -5.52
N VAL A 21 -36.70 35.66 -4.92
CA VAL A 21 -36.47 36.72 -3.93
C VAL A 21 -35.99 36.09 -2.62
N ARG A 22 -34.76 36.37 -2.20
CA ARG A 22 -34.22 35.87 -0.93
C ARG A 22 -34.25 36.89 0.20
N TRP A 23 -34.34 38.18 -0.14
CA TRP A 23 -34.28 39.26 0.84
C TRP A 23 -35.08 40.49 0.39
N THR A 24 -35.72 41.19 1.33
CA THR A 24 -36.23 42.55 1.10
C THR A 24 -36.01 43.42 2.33
N GLY A 25 -35.74 44.73 2.14
CA GLY A 25 -35.51 45.64 3.26
C GLY A 25 -35.48 47.11 2.87
N ALA A 26 -35.80 47.98 3.82
CA ALA A 26 -36.08 49.40 3.58
C ALA A 26 -34.84 50.32 3.47
N ASN A 27 -33.70 49.89 4.00
CA ASN A 27 -32.38 50.53 3.91
C ASN A 27 -31.31 49.45 4.18
N PRO A 28 -30.70 48.81 3.17
CA PRO A 28 -29.67 47.79 3.38
C PRO A 28 -28.32 48.34 3.88
N GLY A 29 -28.11 49.67 3.90
CA GLY A 29 -26.82 50.28 4.27
C GLY A 29 -25.93 50.67 3.09
N PHE A 30 -26.03 49.97 1.95
CA PHE A 30 -25.29 50.38 0.74
C PHE A 30 -25.94 51.53 -0.04
N ALA A 31 -27.27 51.67 -0.02
CA ALA A 31 -28.03 52.75 -0.66
C ALA A 31 -29.44 52.91 -0.05
N ALA A 32 -29.97 54.14 0.01
CA ALA A 32 -31.23 54.45 0.69
C ALA A 32 -32.50 53.94 -0.03
N GLY A 33 -33.58 53.73 0.71
CA GLY A 33 -34.91 53.29 0.23
C GLY A 33 -35.01 51.77 -0.01
N LYS A 34 -36.22 51.25 -0.23
CA LYS A 34 -36.46 49.79 -0.30
C LYS A 34 -35.72 49.11 -1.46
N TRP A 35 -35.18 47.92 -1.19
CA TRP A 35 -34.50 47.04 -2.15
C TRP A 35 -35.01 45.59 -2.01
N VAL A 36 -34.82 44.82 -3.08
CA VAL A 36 -35.10 43.38 -3.19
C VAL A 36 -33.82 42.68 -3.62
N GLY A 37 -33.39 41.67 -2.86
CA GLY A 37 -32.29 40.78 -3.18
C GLY A 37 -32.80 39.51 -3.85
N VAL A 38 -32.28 39.21 -5.04
CA VAL A 38 -32.71 38.09 -5.90
C VAL A 38 -31.53 37.16 -6.18
N GLU A 39 -31.75 35.86 -6.00
CA GLU A 39 -30.87 34.77 -6.44
C GLU A 39 -31.31 34.34 -7.84
N LEU A 40 -30.48 34.58 -8.85
CA LEU A 40 -30.71 34.22 -10.25
C LEU A 40 -30.38 32.76 -10.54
N PHE A 41 -31.07 32.14 -11.50
CA PHE A 41 -30.76 30.77 -11.94
C PHE A 41 -29.49 30.68 -12.79
N GLU A 42 -29.14 31.75 -13.50
CA GLU A 42 -27.99 31.86 -14.40
C GLU A 42 -26.97 32.90 -13.87
N PRO A 43 -25.68 32.79 -14.22
CA PRO A 43 -24.59 33.60 -13.65
C PRO A 43 -24.53 35.07 -14.17
N GLY A 44 -25.68 35.71 -14.36
CA GLY A 44 -25.83 37.11 -14.79
C GLY A 44 -25.90 38.15 -13.65
N GLY A 45 -25.68 37.71 -12.40
CA GLY A 45 -25.69 38.54 -11.20
C GLY A 45 -24.43 39.39 -11.03
N LYS A 46 -24.43 40.24 -10.00
CA LYS A 46 -23.35 41.22 -9.71
C LYS A 46 -22.67 41.00 -8.37
N ASN A 47 -23.08 39.99 -7.62
CA ASN A 47 -22.51 39.57 -6.33
C ASN A 47 -22.90 38.12 -6.01
N ASP A 48 -22.57 37.68 -4.80
CA ASP A 48 -22.84 36.37 -4.21
C ASP A 48 -23.93 36.44 -3.10
N GLY A 49 -24.74 37.51 -3.08
CA GLY A 49 -25.67 37.84 -2.00
C GLY A 49 -25.11 38.78 -0.92
N SER A 50 -23.83 39.18 -1.05
CA SER A 50 -23.20 40.22 -0.22
C SER A 50 -23.00 41.56 -0.96
N VAL A 51 -22.90 42.66 -0.20
CA VAL A 51 -22.52 43.99 -0.70
C VAL A 51 -21.63 44.67 0.35
N LYS A 52 -20.48 45.22 -0.06
CA LYS A 52 -19.51 45.90 0.83
C LYS A 52 -19.05 45.06 2.06
N GLY A 53 -19.09 43.73 1.96
CA GLY A 53 -18.73 42.80 3.03
C GLY A 53 -19.87 42.38 3.96
N GLU A 54 -21.05 43.00 3.85
CA GLU A 54 -22.26 42.59 4.57
C GLU A 54 -23.08 41.61 3.71
N ARG A 55 -23.48 40.47 4.28
CA ARG A 55 -24.21 39.40 3.56
C ARG A 55 -25.70 39.43 3.92
N TYR A 56 -26.57 39.61 2.92
CA TYR A 56 -28.02 39.69 3.11
C TYR A 56 -28.74 38.39 2.73
N PHE A 57 -28.15 37.62 1.81
CA PHE A 57 -28.52 36.25 1.48
C PHE A 57 -27.30 35.48 0.96
N GLU A 58 -27.45 34.18 0.74
CA GLU A 58 -26.40 33.30 0.23
C GLU A 58 -26.80 32.78 -1.15
N CYS A 59 -25.88 32.87 -2.12
CA CYS A 59 -26.01 32.26 -3.45
C CYS A 59 -24.61 32.10 -4.07
N LYS A 60 -24.53 31.47 -5.25
CA LYS A 60 -23.26 31.30 -5.97
C LYS A 60 -22.66 32.65 -6.42
N PRO A 61 -21.33 32.75 -6.60
CA PRO A 61 -20.69 33.93 -7.19
C PRO A 61 -21.34 34.28 -8.54
N ASN A 62 -21.64 35.56 -8.76
CA ASN A 62 -22.37 36.07 -9.92
C ASN A 62 -23.82 35.55 -10.08
N HIS A 63 -24.48 35.06 -9.03
CA HIS A 63 -25.93 34.79 -9.05
C HIS A 63 -26.77 35.80 -8.24
N GLY A 64 -26.16 36.61 -7.39
CA GLY A 64 -26.86 37.61 -6.56
C GLY A 64 -27.05 38.95 -7.26
N VAL A 65 -28.23 39.55 -7.14
CA VAL A 65 -28.49 40.93 -7.59
C VAL A 65 -29.45 41.67 -6.65
N PHE A 66 -29.22 42.96 -6.44
CA PHE A 66 -30.14 43.85 -5.71
C PHE A 66 -30.78 44.84 -6.67
N VAL A 67 -32.11 44.94 -6.62
CA VAL A 67 -32.92 45.83 -7.48
C VAL A 67 -34.00 46.55 -6.67
N ARG A 68 -34.62 47.59 -7.24
CA ARG A 68 -35.80 48.23 -6.64
C ARG A 68 -37.03 47.34 -6.81
N PRO A 69 -38.02 47.37 -5.89
CA PRO A 69 -39.28 46.63 -6.05
C PRO A 69 -39.99 46.89 -7.39
N SER A 70 -39.90 48.11 -7.94
CA SER A 70 -40.45 48.48 -9.25
C SER A 70 -39.74 47.85 -10.47
N GLN A 71 -38.60 47.19 -10.26
CA GLN A 71 -37.83 46.47 -11.28
C GLN A 71 -38.01 44.94 -11.17
N VAL A 72 -38.91 44.48 -10.28
CA VAL A 72 -39.18 43.08 -9.98
C VAL A 72 -40.56 42.71 -10.50
N ARG A 73 -40.63 41.82 -11.49
CA ARG A 73 -41.89 41.26 -11.99
C ARG A 73 -42.13 39.89 -11.37
N ILE A 74 -43.15 39.77 -10.53
CA ILE A 74 -43.54 38.48 -9.94
C ILE A 74 -44.08 37.55 -11.04
N LEU A 75 -43.53 36.34 -11.11
CA LEU A 75 -44.00 35.26 -11.96
C LEU A 75 -44.82 34.23 -11.16
N GLU A 76 -44.42 33.96 -9.92
CA GLU A 76 -45.05 32.94 -9.07
C GLU A 76 -44.90 33.33 -7.58
N ALA A 77 -45.95 33.13 -6.78
CA ALA A 77 -46.01 33.54 -5.37
C ALA A 77 -46.13 32.32 -4.42
N PRO A 78 -45.50 32.35 -3.23
CA PRO A 78 -45.50 31.23 -2.30
C PRO A 78 -46.87 30.96 -1.68
N LYS A 79 -47.18 29.68 -1.42
CA LYS A 79 -48.41 29.24 -0.74
C LYS A 79 -48.15 28.97 0.75
N PRO A 80 -49.04 29.37 1.68
CA PRO A 80 -48.88 29.11 3.11
C PRO A 80 -49.20 27.67 3.50
N THR A 81 -48.66 27.19 4.63
CA THR A 81 -49.00 25.90 5.24
C THR A 81 -48.94 26.01 6.78
N GLU A 82 -49.90 25.45 7.51
CA GLU A 82 -50.04 25.60 8.97
C GLU A 82 -49.41 24.45 9.80
N THR A 83 -49.33 24.63 11.12
CA THR A 83 -48.65 23.74 12.09
C THR A 83 -49.60 22.74 12.78
N PRO A 84 -49.16 21.49 13.12
CA PRO A 84 -50.04 20.42 13.62
C PRO A 84 -49.95 20.12 15.14
N HIS A 85 -51.06 19.73 15.77
CA HIS A 85 -51.20 19.01 17.07
C HIS A 85 -52.68 18.58 17.29
N PRO A 86 -53.08 17.71 18.26
CA PRO A 86 -52.68 16.30 18.45
C PRO A 86 -53.88 15.35 18.80
N GLN A 87 -53.60 14.05 19.05
CA GLN A 87 -54.52 13.00 19.58
C GLN A 87 -55.63 12.56 18.59
N SER A 88 -56.08 11.30 18.47
CA SER A 88 -55.81 10.00 19.14
C SER A 88 -56.25 8.85 18.16
N THR A 89 -56.29 7.53 18.39
CA THR A 89 -56.11 6.62 19.55
C THR A 89 -55.20 5.40 19.21
N ARG A 90 -55.78 4.18 19.05
CA ARG A 90 -55.25 2.82 18.78
C ARG A 90 -56.47 1.86 18.61
N PRO A 91 -56.40 0.64 18.03
CA PRO A 91 -55.29 -0.34 18.15
C PRO A 91 -54.84 -1.10 16.86
N HIS A 92 -53.74 -1.85 17.01
CA HIS A 92 -53.33 -3.14 16.39
C HIS A 92 -53.90 -3.60 15.01
N ALA A 93 -53.11 -4.17 14.08
CA ALA A 93 -51.67 -4.50 14.06
C ALA A 93 -51.12 -4.76 12.63
N THR A 94 -49.78 -4.62 12.46
CA THR A 94 -48.85 -5.30 11.50
C THR A 94 -49.17 -5.48 10.00
N PRO A 95 -48.17 -5.48 9.07
CA PRO A 95 -46.74 -5.15 9.20
C PRO A 95 -46.17 -4.23 8.08
N SER A 96 -44.85 -4.02 8.12
CA SER A 96 -43.95 -3.81 6.97
C SER A 96 -44.10 -2.58 6.04
N ALA A 97 -43.11 -1.69 6.18
CA ALA A 97 -42.19 -1.23 5.12
C ALA A 97 -42.14 -2.08 3.82
N HIS A 98 -41.76 -1.57 2.64
CA HIS A 98 -41.24 -0.24 2.23
C HIS A 98 -41.30 -0.18 0.69
N ARG A 99 -41.20 1.04 0.11
CA ARG A 99 -40.83 1.25 -1.31
C ARG A 99 -41.90 0.69 -2.30
N LEU A 100 -41.84 0.87 -3.63
CA LEU A 100 -40.93 1.60 -4.53
C LEU A 100 -41.72 2.07 -5.78
N ALA A 101 -41.00 2.30 -6.88
CA ALA A 101 -41.45 2.44 -8.28
C ALA A 101 -41.79 3.90 -8.62
N SER A 102 -41.72 4.42 -9.84
CA SER A 102 -41.37 4.01 -11.22
C SER A 102 -41.96 5.17 -12.08
N ALA A 103 -41.86 5.25 -13.40
CA ALA A 103 -41.40 4.31 -14.43
C ALA A 103 -40.51 5.07 -15.46
N SER A 104 -40.18 4.62 -16.68
CA SER A 104 -40.71 3.54 -17.51
C SER A 104 -39.80 3.23 -18.71
N SER A 105 -39.81 1.97 -19.18
CA SER A 105 -39.75 1.58 -20.62
C SER A 105 -38.49 1.94 -21.44
N ALA A 106 -38.33 1.50 -22.71
CA ALA A 106 -38.57 0.19 -23.37
C ALA A 106 -38.03 0.24 -24.82
N ARG A 107 -37.92 -0.92 -25.49
CA ARG A 107 -37.72 -1.15 -26.95
C ARG A 107 -36.38 -0.79 -27.60
N ALA A 108 -35.85 -1.77 -28.33
CA ALA A 108 -35.40 -1.71 -29.74
C ALA A 108 -34.84 -0.37 -30.28
N SER A 109 -33.61 -0.02 -29.91
CA SER A 109 -32.75 1.02 -30.52
C SER A 109 -31.32 0.84 -30.01
N SER A 110 -30.28 1.49 -30.56
CA SER A 110 -29.34 1.01 -31.61
C SER A 110 -29.90 0.32 -32.89
N PRO A 111 -29.14 0.18 -34.02
CA PRO A 111 -27.67 0.12 -34.17
C PRO A 111 -26.89 1.43 -33.90
N GLN A 112 -25.56 1.30 -33.84
CA GLN A 112 -24.64 2.40 -33.58
C GLN A 112 -24.74 3.54 -34.62
N LYS A 113 -24.36 4.74 -34.17
CA LYS A 113 -23.84 5.88 -34.98
C LYS A 113 -24.78 6.57 -35.99
N GLN A 114 -25.20 7.80 -35.61
CA GLN A 114 -24.91 9.04 -36.36
C GLN A 114 -25.49 9.18 -37.80
N PRO A 115 -25.14 10.20 -38.63
CA PRO A 115 -24.74 11.60 -38.33
C PRO A 115 -25.51 12.66 -39.18
N THR A 116 -25.14 13.94 -39.06
CA THR A 116 -25.40 15.06 -40.02
C THR A 116 -26.88 15.48 -40.20
N THR A 117 -27.26 16.57 -40.91
CA THR A 117 -26.56 17.60 -41.71
C THR A 117 -27.08 19.01 -41.29
N ARG A 118 -26.55 20.19 -41.68
CA ARG A 118 -25.37 20.63 -42.47
C ARG A 118 -25.08 22.10 -42.09
N SER A 119 -23.95 22.67 -42.51
CA SER A 119 -23.93 24.09 -42.91
C SER A 119 -24.39 24.20 -44.36
N THR A 120 -25.33 25.11 -44.65
CA THR A 120 -25.68 25.49 -46.02
C THR A 120 -24.68 26.52 -46.55
N ALA A 121 -23.64 26.04 -47.23
CA ALA A 121 -23.03 26.86 -48.28
C ALA A 121 -23.97 26.91 -49.49
N PRO A 122 -24.01 28.02 -50.24
CA PRO A 122 -24.43 28.03 -51.63
C PRO A 122 -23.23 27.79 -52.56
N PHE A 123 -23.45 27.02 -53.64
CA PHE A 123 -22.56 26.80 -54.80
C PHE A 123 -21.33 25.84 -54.66
N THR A 124 -21.43 24.67 -55.34
CA THR A 124 -20.48 24.01 -56.30
C THR A 124 -18.94 24.24 -56.27
N PRO A 125 -18.11 23.28 -56.75
CA PRO A 125 -18.21 21.79 -56.77
C PRO A 125 -16.86 21.03 -56.49
N SER A 126 -16.84 19.68 -56.56
CA SER A 126 -15.65 18.77 -56.67
C SER A 126 -14.68 18.67 -55.45
N GLN A 127 -13.87 17.62 -55.20
CA GLN A 127 -13.79 16.19 -55.62
C GLN A 127 -12.93 15.40 -54.58
N THR A 128 -12.95 14.05 -54.58
CA THR A 128 -11.93 13.03 -54.13
C THR A 128 -11.03 13.24 -52.88
N SER A 129 -10.56 12.28 -52.04
CA SER A 129 -10.77 10.84 -51.70
C SER A 129 -9.40 10.12 -51.54
N ARG A 130 -9.31 9.06 -50.71
CA ARG A 130 -8.19 8.07 -50.59
C ARG A 130 -6.86 8.57 -49.97
N VAL A 131 -5.91 7.70 -49.55
CA VAL A 131 -6.02 6.46 -48.72
C VAL A 131 -4.65 6.04 -48.10
N VAL A 132 -4.73 5.21 -47.06
CA VAL A 132 -3.73 4.47 -46.25
C VAL A 132 -2.31 4.12 -46.79
N SER A 133 -1.39 4.01 -45.83
CA SER A 133 -0.30 3.00 -45.68
C SER A 133 0.94 2.97 -46.61
N SER A 134 2.10 3.09 -45.96
CA SER A 134 3.30 2.23 -46.05
C SER A 134 3.35 1.13 -47.14
N SER A 135 4.47 0.91 -47.85
CA SER A 135 5.77 0.61 -47.23
C SER A 135 6.95 0.41 -48.22
N SER A 136 8.15 0.86 -47.79
CA SER A 136 9.49 0.27 -48.06
C SER A 136 10.19 0.37 -49.44
N SER A 137 11.54 0.41 -49.35
CA SER A 137 12.53 -0.21 -50.27
C SER A 137 13.12 0.56 -51.48
N ALA A 138 14.33 1.12 -51.29
CA ALA A 138 15.42 1.37 -52.28
C ALA A 138 16.71 1.75 -51.50
N GLU A 139 17.98 1.54 -51.91
CA GLU A 139 18.59 0.88 -53.08
C GLU A 139 20.05 0.40 -52.75
N ALA A 140 20.88 -0.09 -53.71
CA ALA A 140 22.16 -0.79 -53.41
C ALA A 140 23.29 -0.77 -54.51
N VAL A 141 24.46 -1.37 -54.18
CA VAL A 141 25.48 -2.03 -55.07
C VAL A 141 26.53 -1.17 -55.84
N VAL A 142 27.88 -1.35 -55.81
CA VAL A 142 28.87 -1.81 -54.76
C VAL A 142 30.24 -1.04 -54.74
N PRO A 143 31.05 -0.89 -55.83
CA PRO A 143 32.04 -1.91 -56.26
C PRO A 143 33.57 -1.59 -56.23
N SER A 144 34.37 -2.68 -56.14
CA SER A 144 35.77 -2.91 -56.65
C SER A 144 37.08 -2.47 -55.91
N THR A 145 37.65 -3.42 -55.16
CA THR A 145 39.11 -3.70 -54.92
C THR A 145 39.99 -2.76 -54.03
N ALA A 146 41.20 -3.24 -53.67
CA ALA A 146 42.01 -2.88 -52.47
C ALA A 146 43.53 -2.61 -52.83
N PRO A 147 44.55 -2.40 -51.93
CA PRO A 147 44.62 -2.58 -50.45
C PRO A 147 45.51 -1.59 -49.60
N MET A 148 45.70 -1.93 -48.29
CA MET A 148 46.79 -1.57 -47.31
C MET A 148 46.67 -0.45 -46.23
N ALA A 149 46.31 -0.90 -45.00
CA ALA A 149 47.10 -0.83 -43.72
C ALA A 149 47.21 0.41 -42.77
N ARG A 150 46.72 0.20 -41.51
CA ARG A 150 47.24 0.58 -40.16
C ARG A 150 47.12 2.02 -39.53
N ARG A 151 46.38 2.08 -38.40
CA ARG A 151 46.74 2.50 -36.98
C ARG A 151 48.10 3.22 -36.70
N PRO A 152 48.28 3.94 -35.53
CA PRO A 152 47.31 4.53 -34.56
C PRO A 152 47.71 5.87 -33.85
N SER A 153 46.79 6.40 -33.02
CA SER A 153 46.99 7.05 -31.69
C SER A 153 47.69 8.42 -31.44
N SER A 154 47.10 9.16 -30.49
CA SER A 154 47.69 10.03 -29.45
C SER A 154 47.82 11.58 -29.62
N SER A 155 47.30 12.28 -28.61
CA SER A 155 47.75 13.55 -27.98
C SER A 155 47.91 14.88 -28.74
N SER A 156 47.04 15.84 -28.36
CA SER A 156 47.37 17.13 -27.70
C SER A 156 47.46 18.48 -28.46
N SER A 157 47.02 19.53 -27.73
CA SER A 157 47.51 20.92 -27.71
C SER A 157 47.07 21.97 -28.78
N SER A 158 46.04 22.74 -28.42
CA SER A 158 46.04 24.21 -28.23
C SER A 158 46.44 25.24 -29.32
N ARG A 159 45.57 26.27 -29.42
CA ARG A 159 45.84 27.72 -29.63
C ARG A 159 46.04 28.26 -31.09
N PRO A 160 45.85 29.58 -31.33
CA PRO A 160 45.19 30.06 -32.57
C PRO A 160 45.84 31.29 -33.26
N SER A 161 45.05 31.94 -34.13
CA SER A 161 45.12 33.35 -34.60
C SER A 161 45.89 33.67 -35.90
N GLN A 162 45.80 34.93 -36.34
CA GLN A 162 45.92 35.40 -37.73
C GLN A 162 47.21 36.18 -38.04
N GLY A 163 47.48 36.37 -39.35
CA GLY A 163 48.07 37.63 -39.86
C GLY A 163 49.54 37.57 -40.31
N ILE A 164 49.88 38.31 -41.38
CA ILE A 164 51.20 38.28 -42.06
C ILE A 164 51.62 39.71 -42.48
N PHE A 165 52.92 40.07 -42.37
CA PHE A 165 53.52 41.10 -43.26
C PHE A 165 55.06 41.04 -43.45
N LYS A 166 55.47 41.08 -44.74
CA LYS A 166 56.65 41.76 -45.38
C LYS A 166 58.15 41.44 -45.01
N ARG A 167 58.78 40.69 -45.94
CA ARG A 167 59.94 41.04 -46.84
C ARG A 167 61.41 41.28 -46.28
N PRO A 168 62.46 41.21 -47.15
CA PRO A 168 63.86 40.81 -46.80
C PRO A 168 64.92 41.87 -47.30
N PRO A 169 66.24 41.58 -47.61
CA PRO A 169 67.10 40.37 -47.43
C PRO A 169 68.54 40.62 -46.91
N SER A 170 69.31 39.55 -46.56
CA SER A 170 70.70 39.24 -47.04
C SER A 170 71.55 38.30 -46.14
N VAL A 171 71.99 37.17 -46.75
CA VAL A 171 73.27 36.42 -46.58
C VAL A 171 73.92 36.24 -45.18
N LEU A 172 73.82 35.03 -44.61
CA LEU A 172 74.95 34.08 -44.42
C LEU A 172 74.46 32.71 -43.87
N ASP A 173 74.61 31.66 -44.70
CA ASP A 173 75.04 30.26 -44.43
C ASP A 173 74.66 29.46 -43.15
N ALA A 174 74.49 28.12 -43.18
CA ALA A 174 74.22 27.19 -44.30
C ALA A 174 73.77 25.78 -43.81
N ARG A 175 72.82 25.17 -44.53
CA ARG A 175 72.80 23.78 -45.07
C ARG A 175 73.54 22.67 -44.25
N ALA A 176 72.88 21.75 -43.53
CA ALA A 176 72.04 20.59 -43.95
C ALA A 176 72.81 19.34 -44.45
N LEU A 177 72.14 18.16 -44.47
CA LEU A 177 72.64 16.79 -44.78
C LEU A 177 73.43 16.14 -43.59
N THR A 178 73.49 14.81 -43.34
CA THR A 178 72.81 13.59 -43.86
C THR A 178 73.04 12.41 -42.86
N THR A 179 72.37 11.26 -43.06
CA THR A 179 72.78 9.87 -42.71
C THR A 179 73.53 9.60 -41.38
N ALA A 180 72.96 8.91 -40.37
CA ALA A 180 72.60 7.48 -40.28
C ALA A 180 73.70 6.55 -39.70
N THR A 181 73.25 5.37 -39.23
CA THR A 181 74.00 4.21 -38.69
C THR A 181 74.77 4.33 -37.37
N LYS A 182 74.49 3.36 -36.47
CA LYS A 182 75.42 2.64 -35.56
C LYS A 182 76.15 3.44 -34.45
N GLU A 183 76.54 2.86 -33.31
CA GLU A 183 76.12 1.67 -32.52
C GLU A 183 76.92 1.71 -31.20
N ILE A 184 76.42 1.08 -30.13
CA ILE A 184 77.23 0.45 -29.05
C ILE A 184 78.13 1.37 -28.17
N GLU A 185 78.53 1.02 -26.94
CA GLU A 185 77.85 0.37 -25.79
C GLU A 185 78.83 0.40 -24.59
N HIS A 186 78.32 0.27 -23.36
CA HIS A 186 79.09 -0.15 -22.16
C HIS A 186 80.30 0.75 -21.72
N ALA A 187 80.90 0.60 -20.53
CA ALA A 187 80.59 -0.29 -19.39
C ALA A 187 80.69 0.44 -18.02
N ALA A 188 79.77 0.07 -17.13
CA ALA A 188 79.91 -0.32 -15.72
C ALA A 188 81.16 0.01 -14.85
N SER A 189 80.90 -0.08 -13.53
CA SER A 189 81.81 -0.53 -12.45
C SER A 189 82.63 0.49 -11.62
N GLN A 190 82.48 0.34 -10.30
CA GLN A 190 83.53 0.36 -9.25
C GLN A 190 84.35 1.65 -9.01
N SER A 191 83.88 2.46 -8.04
CA SER A 191 84.39 2.55 -6.64
C SER A 191 85.91 2.59 -6.32
N ILE A 192 86.22 3.04 -5.09
CA ILE A 192 87.52 3.05 -4.36
C ILE A 192 88.65 3.91 -5.01
N VAL A 193 89.56 4.60 -4.29
CA VAL A 193 89.88 4.64 -2.85
C VAL A 193 90.07 6.08 -2.34
N SER A 194 89.62 6.34 -1.10
CA SER A 194 90.02 7.48 -0.24
C SER A 194 89.81 7.13 1.24
N ALA A 195 90.33 7.92 2.18
CA ALA A 195 90.44 7.56 3.60
C ALA A 195 90.02 8.72 4.58
N PRO A 196 90.57 8.95 5.80
CA PRO A 196 89.73 8.82 7.00
C PRO A 196 89.71 10.04 7.96
N PRO A 197 88.83 10.11 8.99
CA PRO A 197 87.74 9.19 9.40
C PRO A 197 86.34 9.65 8.86
N GLY A 198 85.14 9.24 9.29
CA GLY A 198 84.64 8.46 10.44
C GLY A 198 84.31 9.34 11.68
N ARG A 199 83.40 9.01 12.62
CA ARG A 199 82.41 7.91 12.83
C ARG A 199 81.40 8.41 13.91
N ILE A 200 80.13 7.97 14.00
CA ILE A 200 79.23 7.24 13.09
C ILE A 200 77.76 7.65 13.41
N SER A 201 76.76 7.29 12.58
CA SER A 201 75.47 8.01 12.51
C SER A 201 74.20 7.12 12.53
N SER A 202 73.02 7.74 12.70
CA SER A 202 71.64 7.20 12.46
C SER A 202 71.15 6.15 13.50
N PRO A 203 69.89 5.60 13.46
CA PRO A 203 68.78 5.73 12.48
C PRO A 203 67.32 5.72 13.04
N THR A 204 66.33 5.58 12.12
CA THR A 204 65.04 4.83 12.29
C THR A 204 63.75 5.55 12.77
N ARG A 205 62.61 4.92 12.43
CA ARG A 205 61.18 5.29 12.48
C ARG A 205 60.44 4.36 13.47
N ARG A 206 59.23 4.76 13.94
CA ARG A 206 58.10 3.92 14.42
C ARG A 206 57.94 3.66 15.95
N ALA A 207 57.07 4.48 16.55
CA ALA A 207 55.92 4.13 17.42
C ALA A 207 56.06 3.42 18.80
N VAL A 208 54.94 3.52 19.55
CA VAL A 208 54.47 2.85 20.78
C VAL A 208 55.08 3.18 22.16
N SER A 209 54.17 3.13 23.14
CA SER A 209 54.21 3.46 24.58
C SER A 209 54.86 2.31 25.43
N PRO A 210 54.89 2.31 26.80
CA PRO A 210 54.17 3.15 27.80
C PRO A 210 54.98 3.61 29.05
N THR A 211 54.22 4.01 30.09
CA THR A 211 54.48 4.30 31.52
C THR A 211 55.28 3.22 32.32
N PRO A 212 55.60 3.35 33.64
CA PRO A 212 55.35 4.43 34.64
C PRO A 212 56.55 4.76 35.61
N SER A 213 56.26 5.52 36.70
CA SER A 213 56.73 5.29 38.10
C SER A 213 57.74 6.24 38.80
N ILE A 214 57.19 7.03 39.74
CA ILE A 214 57.61 7.21 41.15
C ILE A 214 59.11 7.47 41.49
N SER A 215 59.41 8.68 41.99
CA SER A 215 59.99 8.87 43.36
C SER A 215 60.22 10.34 43.80
N GLN A 216 59.57 10.67 44.93
CA GLN A 216 60.10 11.37 46.13
C GLN A 216 60.73 12.80 46.10
N GLN A 217 60.38 13.54 47.18
CA GLN A 217 61.16 14.61 47.87
C GLN A 217 61.38 15.96 47.15
N SER A 218 61.38 17.12 47.83
CA SER A 218 61.00 17.44 49.22
C SER A 218 60.50 18.91 49.36
N ARG A 219 60.07 19.31 50.57
CA ARG A 219 59.34 20.56 50.85
C ARG A 219 60.24 21.73 51.27
N THR A 220 59.81 22.97 51.01
CA THR A 220 59.70 24.11 51.97
C THR A 220 59.22 25.38 51.21
N ARG A 221 58.84 26.51 51.83
CA ARG A 221 57.84 26.80 52.90
C ARG A 221 57.72 28.35 52.97
N SER A 222 56.57 28.87 53.40
CA SER A 222 56.41 30.18 54.08
C SER A 222 56.41 31.53 53.31
N ILE A 223 55.30 32.27 53.52
CA ILE A 223 55.23 33.70 53.98
C ILE A 223 55.42 34.86 52.95
N SER A 224 54.25 35.43 52.60
CA SER A 224 53.86 36.87 52.58
C SER A 224 54.31 37.89 51.52
N SER A 225 53.34 38.79 51.29
CA SER A 225 53.42 40.22 50.92
C SER A 225 53.86 40.62 49.49
N ALA A 226 53.09 41.54 48.93
CA ALA A 226 53.40 42.27 47.71
C ALA A 226 54.16 43.57 48.02
N PHE A 227 54.85 44.13 47.01
CA PHE A 227 55.21 45.55 46.99
C PHE A 227 55.23 46.09 45.55
N VAL A 228 54.80 47.35 45.41
CA VAL A 228 55.01 48.21 44.23
C VAL A 228 55.54 49.55 44.75
N THR A 229 56.43 50.17 43.99
CA THR A 229 57.14 51.45 44.26
C THR A 229 57.45 52.11 42.91
N PRO A 230 57.94 53.37 42.81
CA PRO A 230 58.16 54.45 43.80
C PRO A 230 57.30 55.72 43.42
N PRO A 231 57.60 57.01 43.73
CA PRO A 231 58.69 57.61 44.53
C PRO A 231 58.35 58.74 45.55
N ASP A 232 59.39 59.06 46.35
CA ASP A 232 59.63 60.18 47.29
C ASP A 232 59.83 61.58 46.61
N PRO A 233 60.14 62.72 47.30
CA PRO A 233 60.51 62.93 48.74
C PRO A 233 59.90 64.18 49.48
N ALA A 234 60.34 64.34 50.75
CA ALA A 234 60.54 65.59 51.54
C ALA A 234 59.33 66.28 52.24
N THR A 235 59.42 66.89 53.44
CA THR A 235 60.41 66.91 54.56
C THR A 235 59.75 67.50 55.84
N LEU A 236 60.11 67.00 57.05
CA LEU A 236 60.05 67.53 58.46
C LEU A 236 59.23 68.82 58.80
N GLU A 237 58.54 68.99 59.95
CA GLU A 237 59.08 69.06 61.34
C GLU A 237 58.02 69.12 62.51
N GLN A 238 58.50 68.80 63.74
CA GLN A 238 58.14 69.32 65.10
C GLN A 238 56.73 69.25 65.78
N ALA A 239 56.65 68.37 66.80
CA ALA A 239 56.47 68.63 68.26
C ALA A 239 55.14 69.15 68.94
N SER A 240 54.68 68.36 69.94
CA SER A 240 53.99 68.72 71.23
C SER A 240 52.70 69.58 71.24
N THR A 241 51.67 69.32 72.06
CA THR A 241 51.73 69.22 73.55
C THR A 241 50.51 68.47 74.15
N GLN A 242 50.61 68.05 75.42
CA GLN A 242 49.53 67.51 76.28
C GLN A 242 48.65 68.65 76.88
N PRO A 243 47.46 68.39 77.47
CA PRO A 243 47.34 67.80 78.82
C PRO A 243 46.15 66.82 79.04
N GLN A 244 45.97 66.33 80.28
CA GLN A 244 44.99 65.32 80.72
C GLN A 244 43.69 65.93 81.28
N LEU A 245 42.61 65.13 81.49
CA LEU A 245 42.10 64.72 82.83
C LEU A 245 40.74 63.94 82.83
N LEU A 246 40.60 63.03 83.81
CA LEU A 246 39.38 62.61 84.57
C LEU A 246 38.13 61.94 83.91
N SER A 247 38.16 60.60 83.85
CA SER A 247 37.21 59.64 84.47
C SER A 247 35.68 59.89 84.56
N LYS A 248 34.88 59.06 83.86
CA LYS A 248 33.85 58.14 84.44
C LYS A 248 33.35 57.13 83.37
N PRO A 249 32.60 56.05 83.71
CA PRO A 249 32.29 54.95 82.79
C PRO A 249 30.98 55.17 81.97
N PRO A 250 30.87 54.56 80.78
CA PRO A 250 29.60 54.40 80.05
C PRO A 250 28.77 53.19 80.56
N SER A 251 27.49 53.14 80.17
CA SER A 251 26.50 52.10 80.49
C SER A 251 26.52 50.91 79.50
N PRO A 252 25.96 49.74 79.86
CA PRO A 252 26.07 48.50 79.07
C PRO A 252 25.14 48.39 77.84
N ASP A 253 24.76 49.51 77.21
CA ASP A 253 23.75 49.54 76.14
C ASP A 253 24.32 49.75 74.71
N GLU A 254 25.58 50.20 74.59
CA GLU A 254 26.17 50.59 73.28
C GLU A 254 26.59 49.40 72.40
N GLU A 255 26.98 48.25 72.97
CA GLU A 255 27.55 47.13 72.18
C GLU A 255 26.54 46.53 71.20
N HIS A 256 25.27 46.40 71.59
CA HIS A 256 24.21 45.82 70.76
C HIS A 256 23.91 46.65 69.50
N SER A 257 23.98 47.98 69.58
CA SER A 257 23.74 48.87 68.44
C SER A 257 24.81 48.68 67.35
N SER A 258 26.10 48.67 67.74
CA SER A 258 27.20 48.49 66.80
C SER A 258 27.22 47.11 66.12
N LEU A 259 26.71 46.08 66.80
CA LEU A 259 26.66 44.71 66.29
C LEU A 259 25.45 44.50 65.36
N ALA A 260 24.32 45.16 65.63
CA ALA A 260 23.19 45.22 64.71
C ALA A 260 23.58 45.93 63.40
N GLN A 261 24.20 47.11 63.47
CA GLN A 261 24.65 47.87 62.29
C GLN A 261 25.69 47.10 61.46
N LYS A 262 26.58 46.31 62.08
CA LYS A 262 27.52 45.43 61.36
C LYS A 262 26.79 44.31 60.60
N ARG A 263 25.79 43.67 61.21
CA ARG A 263 24.97 42.64 60.54
C ARG A 263 24.15 43.21 59.39
N GLU A 264 23.58 44.41 59.56
CA GLU A 264 22.85 45.11 58.50
C GLU A 264 23.78 45.47 57.33
N LEU A 265 25.01 45.93 57.61
CA LEU A 265 26.03 46.13 56.57
C LEU A 265 26.44 44.82 55.89
N GLU A 266 26.61 43.72 56.62
CA GLU A 266 26.93 42.40 56.05
C GLU A 266 25.78 41.88 55.15
N GLU A 267 24.53 42.01 55.59
CA GLU A 267 23.34 41.67 54.79
C GLU A 267 23.25 42.54 53.53
N LEU A 268 23.51 43.84 53.63
CA LEU A 268 23.56 44.76 52.48
C LEU A 268 24.68 44.38 51.49
N HIS A 269 25.87 43.97 51.96
CA HIS A 269 26.93 43.48 51.07
C HIS A 269 26.56 42.15 50.38
N ILE A 270 25.89 41.23 51.08
CA ILE A 270 25.36 40.00 50.49
C ILE A 270 24.31 40.33 49.42
N LYS A 271 23.40 41.27 49.72
CA LYS A 271 22.34 41.72 48.81
C LYS A 271 22.89 42.44 47.58
N ILE A 272 23.93 43.26 47.74
CA ILE A 272 24.68 43.86 46.63
C ILE A 272 25.29 42.77 45.75
N ARG A 273 26.01 41.79 46.34
CA ARG A 273 26.61 40.67 45.58
C ARG A 273 25.56 39.84 44.82
N ILE A 274 24.39 39.61 45.39
CA ILE A 274 23.28 38.91 44.72
C ILE A 274 22.75 39.74 43.54
N LEU A 275 22.61 41.07 43.70
CA LEU A 275 22.20 41.98 42.62
C LEU A 275 23.27 42.11 41.53
N GLU A 276 24.57 42.05 41.88
CA GLU A 276 25.69 42.04 40.93
C GLU A 276 25.75 40.74 40.13
N ASN A 277 25.62 39.58 40.78
CA ASN A 277 25.48 38.29 40.10
C ASN A 277 24.27 38.28 39.17
N LYS A 278 23.09 38.72 39.64
CA LYS A 278 21.89 38.78 38.81
C LYS A 278 22.06 39.72 37.61
N LYS A 279 22.71 40.87 37.80
CA LYS A 279 23.08 41.79 36.71
C LYS A 279 24.04 41.14 35.72
N HIS A 280 24.94 40.26 36.17
CA HIS A 280 25.84 39.51 35.29
C HIS A 280 25.07 38.47 34.47
N GLU A 281 24.24 37.64 35.12
CA GLU A 281 23.38 36.68 34.43
C GLU A 281 22.44 37.36 33.42
N ASP A 282 21.84 38.50 33.78
CA ASP A 282 20.95 39.25 32.90
C ASP A 282 21.72 39.91 31.74
N GLN A 283 23.01 40.23 31.91
CA GLN A 283 23.89 40.61 30.79
C GLN A 283 24.27 39.43 29.89
N GLU A 284 24.43 38.22 30.42
CA GLU A 284 24.65 37.01 29.61
C GLU A 284 23.40 36.64 28.81
N LYS A 285 22.22 36.67 29.45
CA LYS A 285 20.91 36.49 28.79
C LYS A 285 20.69 37.51 27.65
N ILE A 286 21.15 38.76 27.81
CA ILE A 286 21.11 39.77 26.74
C ILE A 286 22.01 39.37 25.57
N ARG A 287 23.26 38.93 25.81
CA ARG A 287 24.16 38.46 24.73
C ARG A 287 23.60 37.24 24.00
N ASP A 288 22.99 36.30 24.72
CA ASP A 288 22.34 35.11 24.14
C ASP A 288 21.08 35.47 23.30
N LEU A 289 20.45 36.60 23.57
CA LEU A 289 19.39 37.13 22.72
C LEU A 289 19.95 37.90 21.52
N GLU A 290 21.04 38.66 21.69
CA GLU A 290 21.73 39.35 20.60
C GLU A 290 22.31 38.38 19.55
N THR A 291 22.90 37.25 19.97
CA THR A 291 23.37 36.21 19.05
C THR A 291 22.22 35.57 18.27
N ARG A 292 21.13 35.18 18.95
CA ARG A 292 19.92 34.62 18.31
C ARG A 292 19.25 35.60 17.34
N VAL A 293 19.28 36.91 17.61
CA VAL A 293 18.81 37.94 16.67
C VAL A 293 19.72 38.00 15.44
N GLY A 294 21.04 37.95 15.62
CA GLY A 294 22.00 37.88 14.52
C GLY A 294 21.83 36.63 13.64
N GLU A 295 21.61 35.47 14.25
CA GLU A 295 21.27 34.23 13.54
C GLU A 295 19.96 34.36 12.75
N ALA A 296 18.90 34.87 13.37
CA ALA A 296 17.61 35.08 12.73
C ALA A 296 17.69 36.06 11.54
N ASP A 297 18.49 37.13 11.63
CA ASP A 297 18.72 38.06 10.53
C ASP A 297 19.58 37.45 9.41
N SER A 298 20.53 36.56 9.75
CA SER A 298 21.27 35.78 8.75
C SER A 298 20.35 34.84 7.95
N LEU A 299 19.36 34.23 8.60
CA LEU A 299 18.36 33.37 7.97
C LEU A 299 17.37 34.16 7.11
N LYS A 300 16.94 35.37 7.55
CA LYS A 300 16.17 36.30 6.71
C LYS A 300 16.95 36.68 5.44
N ALA A 301 18.24 37.00 5.57
CA ALA A 301 19.09 37.32 4.43
C ALA A 301 19.29 36.11 3.49
N ALA A 302 19.37 34.89 4.01
CA ALA A 302 19.40 33.67 3.21
C ALA A 302 18.08 33.46 2.45
N ARG A 303 16.92 33.63 3.11
CA ARG A 303 15.59 33.52 2.49
C ARG A 303 15.42 34.49 1.30
N VAL A 304 15.86 35.75 1.44
CA VAL A 304 15.79 36.74 0.34
C VAL A 304 16.64 36.31 -0.86
N ARG A 305 17.85 35.76 -0.63
CA ARG A 305 18.71 35.23 -1.72
C ARG A 305 18.08 34.01 -2.41
N LEU A 306 17.44 33.12 -1.64
CA LEU A 306 16.74 31.95 -2.17
C LEU A 306 15.54 32.36 -3.03
N GLN A 307 14.75 33.32 -2.54
CA GLN A 307 13.60 33.87 -3.26
C GLN A 307 14.01 34.58 -4.56
N ALA A 308 15.13 35.30 -4.57
CA ALA A 308 15.69 35.90 -5.79
C ALA A 308 16.11 34.82 -6.81
N LYS A 309 16.79 33.76 -6.39
CA LYS A 309 17.14 32.62 -7.26
C LYS A 309 15.90 31.90 -7.81
N PHE A 310 14.87 31.73 -6.99
CA PHE A 310 13.61 31.12 -7.42
C PHE A 310 12.92 31.95 -8.52
N GLN A 311 12.88 33.27 -8.36
CA GLN A 311 12.37 34.18 -9.40
C GLN A 311 13.24 34.18 -10.67
N GLU A 312 14.57 34.10 -10.54
CA GLU A 312 15.50 33.95 -11.66
C GLU A 312 15.21 32.67 -12.46
N ILE A 313 15.08 31.53 -11.78
CA ILE A 313 14.76 30.21 -12.37
C ILE A 313 13.37 30.20 -13.02
N GLN A 314 12.35 30.75 -12.37
CA GLN A 314 11.03 30.91 -12.99
C GLN A 314 11.10 31.79 -14.26
N SER A 315 11.94 32.84 -14.26
CA SER A 315 12.13 33.69 -15.44
C SER A 315 12.88 32.99 -16.58
N SER A 316 13.79 32.05 -16.29
CA SER A 316 14.46 31.24 -17.31
C SER A 316 13.55 30.14 -17.87
N LEU A 317 12.74 29.50 -17.02
CA LEU A 317 11.72 28.53 -17.44
C LEU A 317 10.73 29.18 -18.42
N LEU A 318 10.22 30.37 -18.10
CA LEU A 318 9.31 31.15 -18.95
C LEU A 318 9.95 31.63 -20.26
N LYS A 319 11.28 31.74 -20.34
CA LYS A 319 12.00 32.02 -21.61
C LYS A 319 12.13 30.75 -22.45
N ALA A 320 12.55 29.65 -21.84
CA ALA A 320 12.67 28.35 -22.51
C ALA A 320 11.30 27.87 -23.06
N GLN A 321 10.22 27.99 -22.30
CA GLN A 321 8.85 27.66 -22.73
C GLN A 321 8.29 28.57 -23.85
N ARG A 322 8.89 29.74 -24.08
CA ARG A 322 8.59 30.57 -25.25
C ARG A 322 9.40 30.10 -26.45
N GLN A 323 10.72 29.98 -26.30
CA GLN A 323 11.61 29.48 -27.36
C GLN A 323 11.17 28.11 -27.90
N ALA A 324 10.70 27.20 -27.03
CA ALA A 324 10.14 25.92 -27.45
C ALA A 324 8.88 26.06 -28.33
N ARG A 325 7.96 26.98 -28.00
CA ARG A 325 6.78 27.27 -28.81
C ARG A 325 7.10 28.02 -30.09
N ASP A 326 8.05 28.95 -30.04
CA ASP A 326 8.52 29.69 -31.21
C ASP A 326 9.11 28.69 -32.24
N LEU A 327 9.98 27.79 -31.79
CA LEU A 327 10.54 26.69 -32.60
C LEU A 327 9.48 25.69 -33.07
N GLN A 328 8.49 25.34 -32.24
CA GLN A 328 7.38 24.46 -32.63
C GLN A 328 6.54 25.10 -33.75
N SER A 329 6.32 26.43 -33.69
CA SER A 329 5.62 27.15 -34.75
C SER A 329 6.44 27.27 -36.04
N GLU A 330 7.77 27.45 -35.93
CA GLU A 330 8.69 27.43 -37.07
C GLU A 330 8.71 26.04 -37.74
N ASN A 331 8.75 24.96 -36.95
CA ASN A 331 8.69 23.59 -37.46
C ASN A 331 7.36 23.30 -38.17
N SER A 332 6.23 23.72 -37.62
CA SER A 332 4.92 23.59 -38.28
C SER A 332 4.84 24.34 -39.62
N ILE A 333 5.48 25.52 -39.72
CA ILE A 333 5.59 26.29 -40.97
C ILE A 333 6.50 25.58 -41.98
N LEU A 334 7.56 24.89 -41.52
CA LEU A 334 8.43 24.08 -42.38
C LEU A 334 7.73 22.79 -42.85
N GLU A 335 6.94 22.15 -42.00
CA GLU A 335 6.12 20.97 -42.34
C GLU A 335 5.06 21.29 -43.38
N THR A 336 4.28 22.38 -43.20
CA THR A 336 3.31 22.81 -44.22
C THR A 336 4.00 23.18 -45.54
N ARG A 337 5.17 23.82 -45.49
CA ARG A 337 5.94 24.15 -46.70
C ARG A 337 6.56 22.92 -47.37
N ALA A 338 6.83 21.86 -46.62
CA ALA A 338 7.28 20.57 -47.18
C ALA A 338 6.12 19.85 -47.88
N ALA A 339 4.89 19.90 -47.32
CA ALA A 339 3.69 19.41 -47.98
C ALA A 339 3.41 20.18 -49.28
N GLU A 340 3.39 21.52 -49.24
CA GLU A 340 3.22 22.37 -50.45
C GLU A 340 4.25 22.05 -51.56
N ALA A 341 5.45 21.60 -51.19
CA ALA A 341 6.50 21.22 -52.14
C ALA A 341 6.34 19.79 -52.68
N LEU A 342 5.71 18.88 -51.92
CA LEU A 342 5.31 17.55 -52.39
C LEU A 342 4.13 17.66 -53.37
N ASP A 343 3.09 18.43 -53.03
CA ASP A 343 1.94 18.69 -53.91
C ASP A 343 2.40 19.24 -55.29
N GLN A 344 3.37 20.15 -55.28
CA GLN A 344 3.98 20.70 -56.50
C GLN A 344 4.79 19.66 -57.29
N LEU A 345 5.41 18.68 -56.62
CA LEU A 345 6.14 17.60 -57.27
C LEU A 345 5.19 16.55 -57.86
N GLU A 346 4.08 16.24 -57.17
CA GLU A 346 3.03 15.36 -57.70
C GLU A 346 2.34 15.96 -58.92
N MET A 347 1.98 17.26 -58.89
CA MET A 347 1.47 17.95 -60.08
C MET A 347 2.47 17.93 -61.25
N ALA A 348 3.76 18.16 -60.98
CA ALA A 348 4.80 18.10 -62.01
C ALA A 348 5.05 16.68 -62.54
N ALA A 349 4.83 15.64 -61.73
CA ALA A 349 4.88 14.24 -62.15
C ALA A 349 3.68 13.89 -63.05
N LEU A 350 2.48 14.37 -62.72
CA LEU A 350 1.27 14.23 -63.53
C LEU A 350 1.39 14.94 -64.89
N ASP A 351 1.89 16.18 -64.92
CA ASP A 351 2.18 16.90 -66.17
C ASP A 351 3.23 16.17 -67.02
N ARG A 352 4.20 15.48 -66.40
CA ARG A 352 5.20 14.66 -67.10
C ARG A 352 4.58 13.38 -67.68
N GLU A 353 3.76 12.67 -66.92
CA GLU A 353 3.05 11.45 -67.37
C GLU A 353 2.08 11.76 -68.52
N VAL A 354 1.32 12.85 -68.41
CA VAL A 354 0.43 13.35 -69.47
C VAL A 354 1.20 13.88 -70.70
N ALA A 355 2.46 14.28 -70.54
CA ALA A 355 3.35 14.60 -71.67
C ALA A 355 3.93 13.34 -72.32
N GLU A 356 4.21 12.30 -71.55
CA GLU A 356 4.69 11.00 -72.02
C GLU A 356 3.57 10.26 -72.78
N GLU A 357 2.34 10.19 -72.26
CA GLU A 357 1.16 9.65 -72.97
C GLU A 357 0.96 10.33 -74.34
N LYS A 358 1.09 11.66 -74.39
CA LYS A 358 0.95 12.43 -75.64
C LYS A 358 2.11 12.23 -76.61
N ALA A 359 3.31 11.95 -76.11
CA ALA A 359 4.45 11.58 -76.94
C ALA A 359 4.25 10.19 -77.55
N GLU A 360 3.89 9.18 -76.73
CA GLU A 360 3.59 7.82 -77.19
C GLU A 360 2.43 7.78 -78.20
N ALA A 361 1.36 8.56 -77.96
CA ALA A 361 0.25 8.69 -78.91
C ALA A 361 0.71 9.31 -80.25
N ALA A 362 1.58 10.32 -80.23
CA ALA A 362 2.14 10.93 -81.44
C ALA A 362 3.10 10.00 -82.18
N GLU A 363 3.92 9.22 -81.47
CA GLU A 363 4.79 8.19 -82.06
C GLU A 363 3.96 7.06 -82.70
N ALA A 364 2.89 6.61 -82.04
CA ALA A 364 1.96 5.63 -82.60
C ALA A 364 1.27 6.15 -83.87
N ASP A 365 0.92 7.44 -83.95
CA ASP A 365 0.37 8.03 -85.18
C ASP A 365 1.43 8.22 -86.28
N ILE A 366 2.70 8.47 -85.94
CA ILE A 366 3.81 8.45 -86.90
C ILE A 366 3.98 7.04 -87.50
N VAL A 367 3.87 5.98 -86.70
CA VAL A 367 3.91 4.59 -87.19
C VAL A 367 2.76 4.31 -88.17
N LYS A 368 1.51 4.63 -87.79
CA LYS A 368 0.32 4.47 -88.66
C LYS A 368 0.40 5.26 -89.97
N LEU A 369 1.09 6.41 -89.96
CA LEU A 369 1.35 7.19 -91.17
C LEU A 369 2.48 6.57 -92.02
N GLY A 370 3.50 6.00 -91.39
CA GLY A 370 4.56 5.24 -92.07
C GLY A 370 4.02 3.99 -92.79
N GLU A 371 3.13 3.25 -92.15
CA GLU A 371 2.43 2.10 -92.76
C GLU A 371 1.66 2.52 -94.03
N LYS A 372 0.88 3.60 -93.95
CA LYS A 372 0.13 4.15 -95.11
C LYS A 372 1.03 4.69 -96.21
N VAL A 373 2.21 5.23 -95.88
CA VAL A 373 3.21 5.61 -96.89
C VAL A 373 3.74 4.37 -97.61
N ALA A 374 4.03 3.27 -96.89
CA ALA A 374 4.47 2.03 -97.51
C ALA A 374 3.40 1.38 -98.40
N GLU A 375 2.12 1.43 -97.99
CA GLU A 375 0.97 1.01 -98.83
C GLU A 375 0.91 1.82 -100.14
N LEU A 376 0.99 3.15 -100.06
CA LEU A 376 0.96 4.04 -101.22
C LEU A 376 2.21 3.90 -102.11
N GLU A 377 3.39 3.64 -101.55
CA GLU A 377 4.60 3.36 -102.33
C GLU A 377 4.49 2.04 -103.10
N MET A 378 3.82 1.02 -102.53
CA MET A 378 3.53 -0.24 -103.21
C MET A 378 2.49 -0.06 -104.33
N GLU A 379 1.43 0.73 -104.11
CA GLU A 379 0.45 1.07 -105.17
C GLU A 379 1.12 1.83 -106.33
N VAL A 380 1.99 2.79 -106.02
CA VAL A 380 2.79 3.54 -107.02
C VAL A 380 3.84 2.66 -107.72
N ALA A 381 4.25 1.53 -107.14
CA ALA A 381 5.09 0.55 -107.83
C ALA A 381 4.28 -0.28 -108.83
N LEU A 382 3.13 -0.83 -108.43
CA LEU A 382 2.24 -1.61 -109.31
C LEU A 382 1.76 -0.79 -110.52
N LEU A 383 1.35 0.47 -110.30
CA LEU A 383 0.92 1.36 -111.38
C LEU A 383 2.04 1.73 -112.38
N LYS A 384 3.32 1.55 -112.01
CA LYS A 384 4.46 1.70 -112.95
C LYS A 384 4.74 0.42 -113.74
N GLU A 385 4.45 -0.75 -113.16
CA GLU A 385 4.56 -2.04 -113.84
C GLU A 385 3.43 -2.21 -114.87
N GLU A 386 2.18 -1.87 -114.50
CA GLU A 386 1.04 -1.88 -115.42
C GLU A 386 1.24 -0.93 -116.62
N ASN A 387 1.75 0.29 -116.39
CA ASN A 387 2.07 1.22 -117.48
C ASN A 387 3.19 0.72 -118.42
N ALA A 388 4.00 -0.27 -118.02
CA ALA A 388 5.06 -0.82 -118.87
C ALA A 388 4.55 -1.85 -119.89
N GLU A 389 3.33 -2.38 -119.74
CA GLU A 389 2.81 -3.46 -120.61
C GLU A 389 2.09 -2.93 -121.87
N TYR A 390 1.70 -1.66 -121.91
CA TYR A 390 0.80 -1.10 -122.95
C TYR A 390 1.44 -0.67 -124.29
N GLU A 391 2.75 -0.76 -124.52
CA GLU A 391 3.42 -0.22 -125.73
C GLU A 391 3.80 -1.25 -126.84
N LYS A 392 2.85 -1.92 -127.54
CA LYS A 392 3.13 -2.78 -128.75
C LYS A 392 1.99 -2.81 -129.83
N PRO A 393 2.28 -2.67 -131.16
CA PRO A 393 1.27 -2.66 -132.27
C PRO A 393 1.32 -3.83 -133.33
N VAL A 394 0.27 -4.03 -134.18
CA VAL A 394 0.01 -5.23 -135.07
C VAL A 394 -0.84 -4.94 -136.37
N GLY A 395 -0.85 -5.81 -137.43
CA GLY A 395 -1.91 -5.87 -138.51
C GLY A 395 -1.76 -6.85 -139.73
N GLY A 396 -2.86 -7.37 -140.36
CA GLY A 396 -2.87 -8.26 -141.59
C GLY A 396 -4.26 -8.79 -142.16
N ILE A 397 -4.32 -9.37 -143.41
CA ILE A 397 -5.51 -9.95 -144.18
C ILE A 397 -5.03 -11.00 -145.27
N VAL A 398 -5.68 -11.76 -146.23
CA VAL A 398 -6.93 -11.96 -147.09
C VAL A 398 -7.09 -13.51 -147.41
N GLY A 399 -8.00 -14.26 -148.12
CA GLY A 399 -9.14 -14.21 -149.13
C GLY A 399 -9.75 -15.66 -149.30
N GLU A 400 -10.34 -16.28 -150.37
CA GLU A 400 -11.11 -16.08 -151.66
C GLU A 400 -11.22 -17.49 -152.38
N ARG A 401 -11.97 -17.96 -153.43
CA ARG A 401 -13.39 -18.07 -153.99
C ARG A 401 -13.44 -19.37 -154.91
N THR A 402 -14.41 -19.95 -155.67
CA THR A 402 -15.78 -19.77 -156.31
C THR A 402 -16.34 -21.22 -156.69
N SER A 403 -17.37 -21.64 -157.47
CA SER A 403 -18.51 -21.20 -158.37
C SER A 403 -19.57 -22.37 -158.61
N LEU A 404 -20.53 -22.33 -159.59
CA LEU A 404 -21.64 -23.34 -159.79
C LEU A 404 -22.37 -23.35 -161.19
N ALA A 405 -22.84 -24.52 -161.75
CA ALA A 405 -23.91 -24.60 -162.81
C ALA A 405 -24.65 -25.98 -163.04
N PHE A 406 -24.18 -26.89 -163.92
CA PHE A 406 -24.93 -28.04 -164.51
C PHE A 406 -25.63 -28.98 -163.50
N VAL A 407 -25.03 -29.12 -162.31
CA VAL A 407 -25.49 -29.88 -161.14
C VAL A 407 -26.90 -29.47 -160.64
N GLN A 408 -27.47 -28.36 -161.12
CA GLN A 408 -28.74 -27.80 -160.62
C GLN A 408 -29.98 -28.70 -160.77
N LEU A 409 -30.04 -29.59 -161.77
CA LEU A 409 -31.15 -30.56 -161.91
C LEU A 409 -30.99 -31.76 -160.97
N GLU A 410 -29.80 -32.32 -160.87
CA GLU A 410 -29.47 -33.42 -159.95
C GLU A 410 -29.72 -33.00 -158.49
N LYS A 411 -29.27 -31.79 -158.13
CA LYS A 411 -29.57 -31.12 -156.85
C LYS A 411 -31.05 -31.02 -156.52
N HIS A 412 -31.97 -31.05 -157.49
CA HIS A 412 -33.40 -30.93 -157.14
C HIS A 412 -33.98 -32.20 -156.50
N ASN A 413 -33.42 -33.37 -156.81
CA ASN A 413 -33.76 -34.62 -156.12
C ASN A 413 -32.91 -34.84 -154.86
N GLU A 414 -31.67 -34.34 -154.83
CA GLU A 414 -30.85 -34.37 -153.60
C GLU A 414 -31.42 -33.47 -152.49
N ARG A 415 -31.88 -32.24 -152.82
CA ARG A 415 -32.45 -31.28 -151.85
C ARG A 415 -33.55 -31.87 -150.99
N LEU A 416 -34.39 -32.76 -151.54
CA LEU A 416 -35.46 -33.41 -150.78
C LEU A 416 -34.94 -34.45 -149.77
N LYS A 417 -33.81 -35.10 -150.06
CA LYS A 417 -33.12 -35.98 -149.08
C LYS A 417 -32.35 -35.14 -148.05
N GLU A 418 -31.63 -34.10 -148.48
CA GLU A 418 -30.96 -33.16 -147.58
C GLU A 418 -31.92 -32.52 -146.57
N ALA A 419 -33.11 -32.09 -147.01
CA ALA A 419 -34.09 -31.43 -146.15
C ALA A 419 -34.57 -32.35 -145.00
N LEU A 420 -34.81 -33.63 -145.29
CA LEU A 420 -35.19 -34.62 -144.28
C LEU A 420 -34.06 -34.94 -143.30
N ILE A 421 -32.81 -34.97 -143.78
CA ILE A 421 -31.62 -35.16 -142.92
C ILE A 421 -31.43 -33.95 -142.00
N ARG A 422 -31.46 -32.72 -142.54
CA ARG A 422 -31.34 -31.49 -141.74
C ARG A 422 -32.43 -31.38 -140.66
N LEU A 423 -33.67 -31.77 -140.96
CA LEU A 423 -34.75 -31.72 -139.96
C LEU A 423 -34.50 -32.69 -138.79
N ARG A 424 -33.99 -33.90 -139.07
CA ARG A 424 -33.58 -34.85 -138.03
C ARG A 424 -32.43 -34.30 -137.19
N ASP A 425 -31.42 -33.74 -137.85
CA ASP A 425 -30.18 -33.34 -137.19
C ASP A 425 -30.39 -32.10 -136.30
N VAL A 426 -31.18 -31.11 -136.75
CA VAL A 426 -31.63 -29.97 -135.93
C VAL A 426 -32.47 -30.43 -134.73
N SER A 427 -33.35 -31.42 -134.90
CA SER A 427 -34.12 -31.98 -133.78
C SER A 427 -33.23 -32.67 -132.75
N ALA A 428 -32.16 -33.35 -133.19
CA ALA A 428 -31.20 -34.00 -132.31
C ALA A 428 -30.22 -33.00 -131.67
N GLU A 429 -29.97 -31.85 -132.30
CA GLU A 429 -29.17 -30.75 -131.76
C GLU A 429 -29.91 -30.06 -130.60
N ALA A 430 -31.17 -29.67 -130.80
CA ALA A 430 -32.03 -29.13 -129.73
C ALA A 430 -32.18 -30.10 -128.53
N GLU A 431 -32.28 -31.40 -128.79
CA GLU A 431 -32.31 -32.42 -127.74
C GLU A 431 -31.01 -32.53 -126.91
N ARG A 432 -29.86 -32.09 -127.44
CA ARG A 432 -28.60 -32.00 -126.68
C ARG A 432 -28.56 -30.73 -125.87
N ASP A 433 -28.90 -29.59 -126.46
CA ASP A 433 -28.90 -28.29 -125.79
C ASP A 433 -29.80 -28.30 -124.55
N HIS A 434 -31.00 -28.90 -124.65
CA HIS A 434 -31.89 -29.08 -123.49
C HIS A 434 -31.28 -29.98 -122.39
N LYS A 435 -30.53 -31.04 -122.74
CA LYS A 435 -29.87 -31.91 -121.76
C LYS A 435 -28.69 -31.21 -121.07
N VAL A 436 -27.93 -30.40 -121.80
CA VAL A 436 -26.88 -29.54 -121.22
C VAL A 436 -27.50 -28.52 -120.26
N LYS A 437 -28.60 -27.88 -120.66
CA LYS A 437 -29.32 -26.90 -119.83
C LYS A 437 -29.84 -27.47 -118.51
N ILE A 438 -30.30 -28.73 -118.52
CA ILE A 438 -30.75 -29.43 -117.32
C ILE A 438 -29.56 -29.70 -116.39
N ALA A 439 -28.46 -30.24 -116.91
CA ALA A 439 -27.25 -30.51 -116.11
C ALA A 439 -26.60 -29.23 -115.53
N GLU A 440 -26.68 -28.08 -116.24
CA GLU A 440 -26.29 -26.77 -115.70
C GLU A 440 -27.15 -26.36 -114.49
N LEU A 441 -28.47 -26.57 -114.56
CA LEU A 441 -29.41 -26.21 -113.49
C LEU A 441 -29.31 -27.16 -112.29
N GLU A 442 -29.13 -28.46 -112.52
CA GLU A 442 -28.89 -29.46 -111.47
C GLU A 442 -27.61 -29.12 -110.68
N LYS A 443 -26.51 -28.78 -111.39
CA LYS A 443 -25.26 -28.34 -110.75
C LYS A 443 -25.39 -27.01 -110.00
N ALA A 444 -26.23 -26.08 -110.50
CA ALA A 444 -26.52 -24.85 -109.79
C ALA A 444 -27.28 -25.12 -108.48
N LEU A 445 -28.26 -26.04 -108.50
CA LEU A 445 -29.03 -26.45 -107.33
C LEU A 445 -28.13 -27.02 -106.22
N THR A 446 -27.26 -27.98 -106.55
CA THR A 446 -26.34 -28.57 -105.55
C THR A 446 -25.40 -27.52 -104.95
N SER A 447 -24.92 -26.56 -105.75
CA SER A 447 -24.08 -25.46 -105.23
C SER A 447 -24.84 -24.48 -104.34
N GLN A 448 -26.17 -24.40 -104.47
CA GLN A 448 -27.02 -23.62 -103.57
C GLN A 448 -27.26 -24.38 -102.24
N GLU A 449 -27.41 -25.70 -102.29
CA GLU A 449 -27.49 -26.56 -101.10
C GLU A 449 -26.18 -26.51 -100.29
N ASP A 450 -25.01 -26.59 -100.95
CA ASP A 450 -23.69 -26.42 -100.33
C ASP A 450 -23.54 -25.05 -99.62
N LEU A 451 -24.10 -23.98 -100.20
CA LEU A 451 -24.11 -22.63 -99.62
C LEU A 451 -25.03 -22.52 -98.40
N ILE A 452 -26.20 -23.17 -98.42
CA ILE A 452 -27.11 -23.22 -97.27
C ILE A 452 -26.46 -23.96 -96.10
N ASN A 453 -25.87 -25.13 -96.35
CA ASN A 453 -25.16 -25.91 -95.33
C ASN A 453 -24.00 -25.12 -94.67
N GLN A 454 -23.29 -24.30 -95.45
CA GLN A 454 -22.23 -23.41 -94.92
C GLN A 454 -22.79 -22.25 -94.10
N LEU A 455 -23.97 -21.73 -94.45
CA LEU A 455 -24.64 -20.65 -93.72
C LEU A 455 -25.17 -21.15 -92.37
N GLU A 456 -25.86 -22.30 -92.34
CA GLU A 456 -26.33 -22.93 -91.10
C GLU A 456 -25.16 -23.27 -90.15
N PHE A 457 -24.03 -23.73 -90.68
CA PHE A 457 -22.81 -23.98 -89.89
C PHE A 457 -22.15 -22.70 -89.36
N ALA A 458 -22.29 -21.57 -90.06
CA ALA A 458 -21.84 -20.26 -89.59
C ALA A 458 -22.76 -19.71 -88.49
N GLU A 459 -24.08 -19.84 -88.64
CA GLU A 459 -25.06 -19.47 -87.61
C GLU A 459 -24.90 -20.28 -86.32
N ALA A 460 -24.69 -21.60 -86.42
CA ALA A 460 -24.42 -22.45 -85.26
C ALA A 460 -23.13 -22.05 -84.51
N LYS A 461 -22.09 -21.61 -85.24
CA LYS A 461 -20.86 -21.06 -84.64
C LYS A 461 -21.07 -19.70 -84.00
N LEU A 462 -21.85 -18.83 -84.63
CA LEU A 462 -22.19 -17.52 -84.10
C LEU A 462 -22.95 -17.64 -82.77
N ALA A 463 -24.01 -18.45 -82.73
CA ALA A 463 -24.79 -18.70 -81.51
C ALA A 463 -23.95 -19.27 -80.36
N ASN A 464 -23.00 -20.17 -80.65
CA ASN A 464 -22.06 -20.67 -79.63
C ASN A 464 -21.09 -19.58 -79.14
N ALA A 465 -20.59 -18.71 -80.01
CA ALA A 465 -19.75 -17.58 -79.62
C ALA A 465 -20.52 -16.53 -78.81
N GLU A 466 -21.78 -16.26 -79.17
CA GLU A 466 -22.68 -15.37 -78.42
C GLU A 466 -22.96 -15.92 -77.01
N SER A 467 -23.20 -17.23 -76.86
CA SER A 467 -23.33 -17.87 -75.54
C SER A 467 -22.07 -17.70 -74.69
N GLN A 468 -20.88 -17.92 -75.27
CA GLN A 468 -19.61 -17.76 -74.57
C GLN A 468 -19.34 -16.31 -74.16
N VAL A 469 -19.78 -15.33 -74.97
CA VAL A 469 -19.73 -13.91 -74.63
C VAL A 469 -20.67 -13.57 -73.47
N GLU A 470 -21.85 -14.20 -73.37
CA GLU A 470 -22.77 -13.99 -72.25
C GLU A 470 -22.24 -14.61 -70.94
N ASP A 471 -21.69 -15.83 -71.00
CA ASP A 471 -21.05 -16.48 -69.85
C ASP A 471 -19.86 -15.67 -69.30
N LEU A 472 -19.11 -14.98 -70.18
CA LEU A 472 -18.00 -14.11 -69.81
C LEU A 472 -18.48 -12.76 -69.21
N LYS A 473 -19.64 -12.23 -69.63
CA LYS A 473 -20.25 -11.06 -68.96
C LYS A 473 -20.67 -11.40 -67.54
N GLN A 474 -21.35 -12.54 -67.33
CA GLN A 474 -21.78 -12.94 -65.99
C GLN A 474 -20.57 -13.11 -65.04
N GLN A 475 -19.46 -13.66 -65.54
CA GLN A 475 -18.21 -13.74 -64.77
C GLN A 475 -17.58 -12.38 -64.47
N LEU A 476 -17.73 -11.39 -65.36
CA LEU A 476 -17.30 -10.01 -65.12
C LEU A 476 -18.17 -9.31 -64.07
N ASP A 477 -19.50 -9.45 -64.16
CA ASP A 477 -20.45 -8.88 -63.20
C ASP A 477 -20.26 -9.50 -61.80
N ASP A 478 -20.05 -10.82 -61.71
CA ASP A 478 -19.71 -11.52 -60.46
C ASP A 478 -18.37 -11.04 -59.87
N ALA A 479 -17.38 -10.74 -60.73
CA ALA A 479 -16.08 -10.21 -60.30
C ALA A 479 -16.17 -8.76 -59.81
N LEU A 480 -16.94 -7.90 -60.48
CA LEU A 480 -17.22 -6.52 -60.04
C LEU A 480 -17.95 -6.52 -58.69
N GLY A 481 -18.92 -7.41 -58.49
CA GLY A 481 -19.58 -7.60 -57.19
C GLY A 481 -18.63 -8.07 -56.07
N ALA A 482 -17.54 -8.77 -56.41
CA ALA A 482 -16.49 -9.12 -55.46
C ALA A 482 -15.53 -7.95 -55.15
N GLU A 483 -15.26 -7.08 -56.14
CA GLU A 483 -14.49 -5.84 -55.96
C GLU A 483 -15.24 -4.86 -55.04
N ASP A 484 -16.54 -4.63 -55.25
CA ASP A 484 -17.42 -3.84 -54.38
C ASP A 484 -17.37 -4.30 -52.91
N MET A 485 -17.33 -5.62 -52.68
CA MET A 485 -17.23 -6.19 -51.34
C MET A 485 -15.82 -6.01 -50.74
N LEU A 486 -14.76 -6.07 -51.56
CA LEU A 486 -13.39 -5.84 -51.12
C LEU A 486 -13.14 -4.37 -50.78
N GLU A 487 -13.67 -3.41 -51.53
CA GLU A 487 -13.60 -1.99 -51.18
C GLU A 487 -14.35 -1.73 -49.86
N GLN A 488 -15.59 -2.22 -49.71
CA GLN A 488 -16.35 -2.11 -48.46
C GLN A 488 -15.65 -2.74 -47.24
N LEU A 489 -14.96 -3.86 -47.41
CA LEU A 489 -14.17 -4.49 -46.33
C LEU A 489 -12.89 -3.72 -46.04
N THR A 490 -12.26 -3.13 -47.05
CA THR A 490 -11.05 -2.30 -46.91
C THR A 490 -11.37 -0.99 -46.18
N ASP A 491 -12.43 -0.28 -46.59
CA ASP A 491 -12.97 0.89 -45.90
C ASP A 491 -13.33 0.59 -44.45
N ARG A 492 -13.96 -0.57 -44.19
CA ARG A 492 -14.31 -0.99 -42.83
C ARG A 492 -13.08 -1.28 -41.98
N ASN A 493 -12.04 -1.89 -42.56
CA ASN A 493 -10.77 -2.13 -41.88
C ASN A 493 -10.03 -0.81 -41.60
N LEU A 494 -10.06 0.14 -42.54
CA LEU A 494 -9.51 1.48 -42.35
C LEU A 494 -10.21 2.22 -41.22
N GLN A 495 -11.55 2.33 -41.25
CA GLN A 495 -12.34 2.98 -40.20
C GLN A 495 -12.16 2.32 -38.82
N MET A 496 -11.88 1.02 -38.78
CA MET A 496 -11.52 0.31 -37.54
C MET A 496 -10.08 0.60 -37.10
N GLY A 497 -9.14 0.73 -38.03
CA GLY A 497 -7.76 1.16 -37.75
C GLY A 497 -7.68 2.59 -37.22
N GLU A 498 -8.30 3.55 -37.92
CA GLU A 498 -8.48 4.94 -37.48
C GLU A 498 -9.10 5.02 -36.08
N ARG A 499 -10.12 4.19 -35.81
CA ARG A 499 -10.76 4.13 -34.50
C ARG A 499 -9.89 3.49 -33.41
N ILE A 500 -9.03 2.54 -33.76
CA ILE A 500 -8.05 1.98 -32.83
C ILE A 500 -6.98 3.03 -32.50
N GLU A 501 -6.57 3.86 -33.47
CA GLU A 501 -5.61 4.94 -33.24
C GLU A 501 -6.21 6.12 -32.47
N GLU A 502 -7.46 6.53 -32.79
CA GLU A 502 -8.27 7.44 -31.97
C GLU A 502 -8.31 6.96 -30.52
N MET A 503 -8.60 5.66 -30.30
CA MET A 503 -8.64 5.09 -28.96
C MET A 503 -7.27 5.04 -28.27
N ARG A 504 -6.18 4.76 -29.00
CA ARG A 504 -4.80 4.80 -28.48
C ARG A 504 -4.41 6.19 -28.01
N LEU A 505 -4.64 7.22 -28.82
CA LEU A 505 -4.38 8.61 -28.44
C LEU A 505 -5.18 9.00 -27.19
N THR A 506 -6.46 8.60 -27.10
CA THR A 506 -7.23 8.84 -25.86
C THR A 506 -6.76 8.04 -24.65
N ILE A 507 -6.05 6.93 -24.84
CA ILE A 507 -5.41 6.19 -23.72
C ILE A 507 -4.14 6.92 -23.29
N GLU A 508 -3.30 7.37 -24.23
CA GLU A 508 -2.09 8.15 -23.94
C GLU A 508 -2.41 9.49 -23.24
N ASP A 509 -3.44 10.21 -23.70
CA ASP A 509 -3.97 11.40 -23.01
C ASP A 509 -4.44 11.08 -21.58
N LEU A 510 -5.12 9.96 -21.37
CA LEU A 510 -5.62 9.55 -20.04
C LEU A 510 -4.51 9.05 -19.12
N GLU A 511 -3.48 8.40 -19.65
CA GLU A 511 -2.28 7.99 -18.90
C GLU A 511 -1.45 9.22 -18.50
N ALA A 512 -1.27 10.21 -19.39
CA ALA A 512 -0.65 11.49 -19.05
C ALA A 512 -1.44 12.27 -17.99
N ILE A 513 -2.78 12.28 -18.06
CA ILE A 513 -3.64 12.88 -17.02
C ILE A 513 -3.55 12.12 -15.70
N LYS A 514 -3.45 10.78 -15.73
CA LYS A 514 -3.27 9.94 -14.55
C LYS A 514 -1.94 10.23 -13.86
N ASP A 515 -0.84 10.30 -14.61
CA ASP A 515 0.49 10.55 -14.06
C ASP A 515 0.60 11.97 -13.47
N LEU A 516 -0.01 12.98 -14.11
CA LEU A 516 -0.16 14.33 -13.53
C LEU A 516 -1.05 14.36 -12.27
N ASN A 517 -2.03 13.47 -12.14
CA ASN A 517 -2.82 13.33 -10.92
C ASN A 517 -2.03 12.64 -9.80
N ASP A 518 -1.23 11.62 -10.13
CA ASP A 518 -0.36 10.94 -9.18
C ASP A 518 0.74 11.88 -8.64
N GLU A 519 1.37 12.70 -9.50
CA GLU A 519 2.28 13.78 -9.08
C GLU A 519 1.58 14.81 -8.15
N LEU A 520 0.32 15.15 -8.44
CA LEU A 520 -0.46 16.07 -7.62
C LEU A 520 -0.83 15.45 -6.26
N GLU A 521 -1.15 14.16 -6.22
CA GLU A 521 -1.44 13.42 -4.98
C GLU A 521 -0.17 13.25 -4.13
N GLU A 522 1.00 12.98 -4.73
CA GLU A 522 2.28 12.98 -4.01
C GLU A 522 2.58 14.36 -3.41
N GLY A 523 2.43 15.45 -4.20
CA GLY A 523 2.59 16.81 -3.71
C GLY A 523 1.58 17.22 -2.62
N HIS A 524 0.35 16.69 -2.66
CA HIS A 524 -0.63 16.85 -1.58
C HIS A 524 -0.23 16.08 -0.31
N ILE A 525 0.30 14.86 -0.43
CA ILE A 525 0.79 14.06 0.69
C ILE A 525 2.00 14.72 1.35
N GLU A 526 2.94 15.28 0.56
CA GLU A 526 4.06 16.06 1.09
C GLU A 526 3.58 17.32 1.84
N ALA A 527 2.59 18.03 1.30
CA ALA A 527 2.03 19.22 1.94
C ALA A 527 1.26 18.87 3.24
N GLU A 528 0.46 17.81 3.25
CA GLU A 528 -0.21 17.30 4.46
C GLU A 528 0.83 16.89 5.52
N LYS A 529 1.91 16.21 5.12
CA LYS A 529 3.00 15.84 6.02
C LYS A 529 3.68 17.07 6.64
N GLN A 530 4.03 18.08 5.84
CA GLN A 530 4.63 19.32 6.34
C GLN A 530 3.70 20.06 7.32
N LEU A 531 2.39 20.10 7.04
CA LEU A 531 1.40 20.69 7.94
C LEU A 531 1.23 19.88 9.23
N ASN A 532 1.29 18.55 9.17
CA ASN A 532 1.26 17.70 10.36
C ASN A 532 2.52 17.87 11.23
N GLU A 533 3.71 18.01 10.63
CA GLU A 533 4.96 18.33 11.33
C GLU A 533 4.90 19.72 12.00
N GLU A 534 4.31 20.73 11.35
CA GLU A 534 4.05 22.05 11.96
C GLU A 534 3.02 21.96 13.11
N ILE A 535 1.94 21.19 12.95
CA ILE A 535 0.94 20.95 13.99
C ILE A 535 1.56 20.23 15.20
N GLU A 536 2.44 19.25 15.01
CA GLU A 536 3.14 18.58 16.10
C GLU A 536 4.07 19.55 16.84
N ALA A 537 4.86 20.35 16.10
CA ALA A 537 5.74 21.36 16.69
C ALA A 537 4.96 22.43 17.51
N LEU A 538 3.85 22.94 16.97
CA LEU A 538 2.97 23.87 17.67
C LEU A 538 2.26 23.21 18.87
N THR A 539 1.89 21.94 18.77
CA THR A 539 1.29 21.16 19.87
C THR A 539 2.31 20.94 21.00
N ALA A 540 3.58 20.67 20.67
CA ALA A 540 4.66 20.55 21.64
C ALA A 540 4.90 21.88 22.39
N GLN A 541 4.96 23.01 21.67
CA GLN A 541 5.05 24.35 22.25
C GLN A 541 3.85 24.66 23.16
N LEU A 542 2.62 24.37 22.70
CA LEU A 542 1.39 24.58 23.46
C LEU A 542 1.32 23.65 24.69
N ARG A 543 1.94 22.46 24.66
CA ARG A 543 2.11 21.60 25.84
C ARG A 543 3.11 22.20 26.82
N GLN A 544 4.23 22.75 26.33
CA GLN A 544 5.24 23.40 27.15
C GLN A 544 4.70 24.64 27.86
N GLU A 545 3.99 25.53 27.15
CA GLU A 545 3.35 26.71 27.75
C GLU A 545 2.22 26.33 28.73
N ARG A 546 1.51 25.21 28.52
CA ARG A 546 0.56 24.69 29.52
C ARG A 546 1.23 24.19 30.79
N VAL A 547 2.38 23.52 30.67
CA VAL A 547 3.17 23.09 31.84
C VAL A 547 3.68 24.32 32.59
N ARG A 548 4.27 25.28 31.88
CA ARG A 548 4.72 26.56 32.42
C ARG A 548 3.59 27.37 33.08
N SER A 549 2.38 27.37 32.52
CA SER A 549 1.20 27.96 33.17
C SER A 549 0.90 27.25 34.48
N GLY A 550 0.84 25.91 34.49
CA GLY A 550 0.59 25.13 35.70
C GLY A 550 1.65 25.31 36.78
N GLU A 551 2.93 25.50 36.42
CA GLU A 551 4.02 25.86 37.34
C GLU A 551 3.82 27.27 37.93
N LEU A 552 3.36 28.24 37.13
CA LEU A 552 3.05 29.59 37.60
C LEU A 552 1.78 29.62 38.46
N ASP A 553 0.75 28.86 38.12
CA ASP A 553 -0.49 28.71 38.89
C ASP A 553 -0.20 28.03 40.25
N ALA A 554 0.67 27.02 40.27
CA ALA A 554 1.16 26.40 41.50
C ALA A 554 1.97 27.39 42.36
N LEU A 555 2.86 28.17 41.76
CA LEU A 555 3.60 29.23 42.47
C LEU A 555 2.67 30.31 43.03
N VAL A 556 1.60 30.68 42.31
CA VAL A 556 0.57 31.60 42.81
C VAL A 556 -0.16 30.98 44.01
N LEU A 557 -0.52 29.69 43.98
CA LEU A 557 -1.15 29.01 45.11
C LEU A 557 -0.20 28.88 46.32
N ASP A 558 1.09 28.63 46.11
CA ASP A 558 2.10 28.65 47.18
C ASP A 558 2.29 30.06 47.76
N MET A 559 2.23 31.10 46.92
CA MET A 559 2.22 32.49 47.39
C MET A 559 0.92 32.86 48.11
N GLU A 560 -0.25 32.42 47.65
CA GLU A 560 -1.54 32.65 48.31
C GLU A 560 -1.65 31.92 49.64
N THR A 561 -1.20 30.67 49.74
CA THR A 561 -1.15 29.94 51.00
C THR A 561 -0.11 30.53 51.96
N THR A 562 0.99 31.09 51.45
CA THR A 562 1.95 31.87 52.25
C THR A 562 1.35 33.19 52.73
N ILE A 563 0.63 33.93 51.88
CA ILE A 563 -0.08 35.16 52.23
C ILE A 563 -1.20 34.86 53.25
N ASN A 564 -1.89 33.74 53.12
CA ASN A 564 -2.91 33.32 54.08
C ASN A 564 -2.28 32.89 55.41
N GLN A 565 -1.14 32.18 55.41
CA GLN A 565 -0.36 31.94 56.64
C GLN A 565 0.09 33.26 57.31
N PHE A 566 0.50 34.27 56.53
CA PHE A 566 0.79 35.60 57.08
C PHE A 566 -0.46 36.34 57.59
N ARG A 567 -1.62 36.19 56.95
CA ARG A 567 -2.90 36.74 57.43
C ARG A 567 -3.37 36.04 58.70
N ASP A 568 -3.27 34.72 58.76
CA ASP A 568 -3.61 33.90 59.92
C ASP A 568 -2.66 34.19 61.09
N LEU A 569 -1.37 34.42 60.82
CA LEU A 569 -0.40 34.87 61.82
C LEU A 569 -0.66 36.32 62.27
N VAL A 570 -1.05 37.23 61.37
CA VAL A 570 -1.44 38.60 61.77
C VAL A 570 -2.74 38.59 62.56
N ALA A 571 -3.70 37.73 62.20
CA ALA A 571 -4.95 37.53 62.94
C ALA A 571 -4.70 36.83 64.28
N SER A 572 -3.76 35.88 64.36
CA SER A 572 -3.37 35.25 65.62
C SER A 572 -2.60 36.22 66.51
N LEU A 573 -1.71 37.06 65.97
CA LEU A 573 -1.02 38.12 66.72
C LEU A 573 -1.98 39.25 67.16
N GLN A 574 -3.00 39.58 66.37
CA GLN A 574 -4.07 40.49 66.79
C GLN A 574 -4.94 39.86 67.87
N SER A 575 -5.32 38.59 67.73
CA SER A 575 -6.02 37.81 68.74
C SER A 575 -5.17 37.58 70.00
N GLU A 576 -3.84 37.48 69.87
CA GLU A 576 -2.91 37.42 70.99
C GLU A 576 -2.73 38.77 71.64
N LEU A 577 -2.77 39.90 70.93
CA LEU A 577 -2.84 41.23 71.55
C LEU A 577 -4.17 41.45 72.28
N GLU A 578 -5.29 41.02 71.69
CA GLU A 578 -6.62 41.11 72.29
C GLU A 578 -6.74 40.19 73.51
N THR A 579 -6.26 38.95 73.39
CA THR A 579 -6.20 38.00 74.51
C THR A 579 -5.05 38.27 75.47
N ILE A 580 -4.02 39.07 75.15
CA ILE A 580 -3.04 39.59 76.12
C ILE A 580 -3.67 40.74 76.90
N ARG A 581 -4.50 41.61 76.30
CA ARG A 581 -5.29 42.60 77.04
C ARG A 581 -6.28 41.93 77.99
N LEU A 582 -7.09 40.98 77.48
CA LEU A 582 -8.03 40.20 78.30
C LEU A 582 -7.30 39.31 79.32
N GLN A 583 -6.16 38.70 78.96
CA GLN A 583 -5.33 37.99 79.93
C GLN A 583 -4.62 38.94 80.88
N GLN A 584 -4.34 40.21 80.59
CA GLN A 584 -3.76 41.12 81.57
C GLN A 584 -4.78 41.40 82.69
N ILE A 585 -6.05 41.60 82.32
CA ILE A 585 -7.20 41.64 83.24
C ILE A 585 -7.38 40.30 83.99
N THR A 586 -7.08 39.16 83.37
CA THR A 586 -7.21 37.82 84.00
C THR A 586 -5.97 37.36 84.77
N ARG A 587 -4.78 37.89 84.49
CA ARG A 587 -3.48 37.56 85.13
C ARG A 587 -3.37 38.20 86.52
N GLU A 588 -4.07 39.32 86.75
CA GLU A 588 -4.32 39.85 88.10
C GLU A 588 -5.23 38.92 88.92
N SER A 589 -5.97 38.01 88.27
CA SER A 589 -6.93 37.11 88.93
C SER A 589 -6.44 35.67 89.16
N ASN A 590 -5.69 35.06 88.23
CA ASN A 590 -5.33 33.63 88.34
C ASN A 590 -3.94 33.28 87.76
N THR A 591 -3.11 32.64 88.58
CA THR A 591 -1.78 32.11 88.23
C THR A 591 -1.83 30.66 87.78
N ALA A 592 -1.60 30.38 86.49
CA ALA A 592 -1.33 29.03 85.97
C ALA A 592 -0.61 29.06 84.60
N SER A 593 0.69 28.82 84.57
CA SER A 593 1.50 28.80 83.32
C SER A 593 1.59 27.42 82.68
N THR A 594 1.67 26.35 83.48
CA THR A 594 2.13 25.01 83.05
C THR A 594 1.21 24.25 82.08
N SER A 595 -0.05 24.65 81.92
CA SER A 595 -1.02 23.91 81.08
C SER A 595 -1.04 24.33 79.61
N LYS A 596 -0.51 25.51 79.25
CA LYS A 596 -0.51 26.00 77.86
C LYS A 596 0.72 25.53 77.10
N GLU A 597 1.87 25.48 77.77
CA GLU A 597 3.13 25.00 77.18
C GLU A 597 3.06 23.49 76.86
N SER A 598 2.49 22.67 77.76
CA SER A 598 2.27 21.25 77.51
C SER A 598 1.32 20.98 76.33
N GLN A 599 0.23 21.75 76.21
CA GLN A 599 -0.69 21.66 75.07
C GLN A 599 -0.05 22.14 73.75
N ALA A 600 0.78 23.17 73.79
CA ALA A 600 1.55 23.63 72.63
C ALA A 600 2.60 22.59 72.19
N LEU A 601 3.31 21.98 73.12
CA LEU A 601 4.27 20.89 72.86
C LEU A 601 3.57 19.64 72.28
N MET A 602 2.39 19.27 72.79
CA MET A 602 1.58 18.18 72.24
C MET A 602 1.15 18.47 70.79
N ASN A 603 0.64 19.67 70.51
CA ASN A 603 0.27 20.08 69.16
C ASN A 603 1.47 20.14 68.21
N LEU A 604 2.65 20.57 68.69
CA LEU A 604 3.89 20.55 67.92
C LEU A 604 4.33 19.11 67.60
N ASN A 605 4.20 18.18 68.55
CA ASN A 605 4.53 16.77 68.34
C ASN A 605 3.59 16.13 67.29
N LEU A 606 2.27 16.34 67.41
CA LEU A 606 1.29 15.90 66.41
C LEU A 606 1.55 16.51 65.01
N LYS A 607 2.02 17.77 64.96
CA LYS A 607 2.41 18.43 63.70
C LYS A 607 3.71 17.84 63.12
N LEU A 608 4.69 17.49 63.97
CA LEU A 608 5.91 16.80 63.54
C LEU A 608 5.61 15.39 63.02
N GLN A 609 4.82 14.60 63.75
CA GLN A 609 4.40 13.25 63.34
C GLN A 609 3.63 13.28 62.01
N SER A 610 2.64 14.16 61.87
CA SER A 610 1.87 14.28 60.61
C SER A 610 2.67 14.88 59.45
N THR A 611 3.73 15.65 59.71
CA THR A 611 4.68 16.08 58.67
C THR A 611 5.64 14.95 58.28
N ALA A 612 6.11 14.13 59.23
CA ALA A 612 6.96 12.96 58.97
C ALA A 612 6.21 11.90 58.16
N ALA A 613 4.98 11.53 58.54
CA ALA A 613 4.14 10.61 57.78
C ALA A 613 3.85 11.12 56.36
N LYS A 614 3.61 12.43 56.17
CA LYS A 614 3.46 13.04 54.83
C LYS A 614 4.76 13.02 54.02
N ALA A 615 5.93 13.15 54.65
CA ALA A 615 7.21 13.02 53.96
C ALA A 615 7.47 11.57 53.54
N GLN A 616 7.22 10.61 54.43
CA GLN A 616 7.32 9.17 54.16
C GLN A 616 6.38 8.72 53.03
N SER A 617 5.10 9.11 53.09
CA SER A 617 4.11 8.85 52.03
C SER A 617 4.60 9.39 50.66
N LYS A 618 5.14 10.62 50.62
CA LYS A 618 5.76 11.17 49.40
C LYS A 618 6.98 10.39 48.92
N THR A 619 7.83 9.89 49.82
CA THR A 619 8.97 9.04 49.47
C THR A 619 8.51 7.73 48.83
N ILE A 620 7.47 7.09 49.38
CA ILE A 620 6.87 5.87 48.81
C ILE A 620 6.32 6.17 47.41
N ASP A 621 5.57 7.28 47.23
CA ASP A 621 5.04 7.67 45.91
C ASP A 621 6.14 8.00 44.88
N LEU A 622 7.28 8.55 45.30
CA LEU A 622 8.41 8.84 44.42
C LEU A 622 9.16 7.57 44.00
N GLU A 623 9.42 6.65 44.92
CA GLU A 623 10.04 5.36 44.60
C GLU A 623 9.13 4.46 43.77
N LEU A 624 7.80 4.51 43.97
CA LEU A 624 6.83 3.84 43.09
C LEU A 624 6.83 4.40 41.67
N LYS A 625 6.82 5.73 41.48
CA LYS A 625 6.91 6.36 40.14
C LYS A 625 8.23 6.05 39.44
N LYS A 626 9.32 5.96 40.21
CA LYS A 626 10.65 5.55 39.73
C LYS A 626 10.65 4.08 39.30
N LEU A 627 9.99 3.20 40.05
CA LEU A 627 9.77 1.80 39.67
C LEU A 627 8.90 1.69 38.38
N GLU A 628 7.82 2.45 38.28
CA GLU A 628 6.99 2.53 37.06
C GLU A 628 7.82 2.97 35.84
N ALA A 629 8.66 4.00 35.98
CA ALA A 629 9.56 4.45 34.91
C ALA A 629 10.58 3.37 34.50
N CYS A 630 11.20 2.67 35.45
CA CYS A 630 12.11 1.56 35.16
C CYS A 630 11.39 0.37 34.50
N GLN A 631 10.17 0.05 34.93
CA GLN A 631 9.34 -1.01 34.36
C GLN A 631 8.93 -0.70 32.91
N LEU A 632 8.50 0.54 32.64
CA LEU A 632 8.17 1.00 31.29
C LEU A 632 9.39 1.01 30.37
N ALA A 633 10.57 1.38 30.88
CA ALA A 633 11.82 1.35 30.12
C ALA A 633 12.25 -0.08 29.74
N GLU A 634 12.20 -1.04 30.66
CA GLU A 634 12.54 -2.44 30.35
C GLU A 634 11.47 -3.11 29.47
N HIS A 635 10.17 -2.81 29.68
CA HIS A 635 9.10 -3.24 28.79
C HIS A 635 9.32 -2.74 27.35
N LEU A 636 9.59 -1.44 27.19
CA LEU A 636 9.91 -0.82 25.91
C LEU A 636 11.15 -1.43 25.26
N ARG A 637 12.20 -1.73 26.06
CA ARG A 637 13.42 -2.41 25.58
C ARG A 637 13.14 -3.82 25.03
N ILE A 638 12.23 -4.57 25.65
CA ILE A 638 11.81 -5.89 25.16
C ILE A 638 10.94 -5.74 23.91
N VAL A 639 9.88 -4.92 23.96
CA VAL A 639 8.94 -4.69 22.85
C VAL A 639 9.65 -4.18 21.58
N GLN A 640 10.62 -3.27 21.70
CA GLN A 640 11.39 -2.74 20.57
C GLN A 640 12.19 -3.79 19.78
N ALA A 641 12.46 -4.97 20.36
CA ALA A 641 13.12 -6.05 19.63
C ALA A 641 12.16 -6.77 18.67
N TYR A 642 10.86 -6.82 19.00
CA TYR A 642 9.82 -7.57 18.29
C TYR A 642 9.12 -6.78 17.17
N LEU A 643 8.46 -7.53 16.28
CA LEU A 643 7.46 -6.99 15.36
C LEU A 643 6.12 -6.85 16.11
N PRO A 644 5.35 -5.75 15.97
CA PRO A 644 4.20 -5.47 16.82
C PRO A 644 3.14 -6.57 16.88
N GLU A 645 2.82 -7.22 15.76
CA GLU A 645 1.78 -8.27 15.75
C GLU A 645 2.27 -9.61 16.33
N ALA A 646 3.58 -9.87 16.31
CA ALA A 646 4.15 -11.09 16.90
C ALA A 646 4.16 -11.03 18.44
N TYR A 647 4.51 -9.87 19.00
CA TYR A 647 4.60 -9.66 20.45
C TYR A 647 3.29 -10.01 21.18
N HIS A 648 2.19 -9.37 20.79
CA HIS A 648 0.86 -9.55 21.39
C HIS A 648 0.23 -10.94 21.13
N LYS A 649 0.87 -11.81 20.34
CA LYS A 649 0.37 -13.15 20.01
C LYS A 649 1.07 -14.28 20.76
N THR A 650 2.34 -14.11 21.15
CA THR A 650 3.10 -15.18 21.84
C THR A 650 3.93 -14.72 23.04
N GLU A 651 4.15 -13.42 23.25
CA GLU A 651 5.26 -12.93 24.10
C GLU A 651 4.80 -11.99 25.24
N GLU A 652 3.58 -11.45 25.15
CA GLU A 652 3.01 -10.49 26.10
C GLU A 652 2.88 -11.07 27.52
N ASP A 653 2.37 -12.29 27.66
CA ASP A 653 2.24 -12.98 28.96
C ASP A 653 3.61 -13.22 29.62
N SER A 654 4.58 -13.73 28.87
CA SER A 654 5.94 -14.00 29.36
C SER A 654 6.68 -12.72 29.76
N THR A 655 6.51 -11.65 28.96
CA THR A 655 7.09 -10.33 29.28
C THR A 655 6.42 -9.73 30.52
N THR A 656 5.10 -9.89 30.65
CA THR A 656 4.34 -9.45 31.83
C THR A 656 4.78 -10.20 33.09
N MET A 657 4.98 -11.52 33.00
CA MET A 657 5.48 -12.37 34.09
C MET A 657 6.88 -11.96 34.56
N PHE A 658 7.80 -11.71 33.62
CA PHE A 658 9.14 -11.19 33.93
C PHE A 658 9.09 -9.82 34.62
N LEU A 659 8.27 -8.90 34.10
CA LEU A 659 8.12 -7.56 34.69
C LEU A 659 7.47 -7.61 36.08
N PHE A 660 6.47 -8.48 36.27
CA PHE A 660 5.82 -8.75 37.56
C PHE A 660 6.85 -9.14 38.63
N PHE A 661 7.72 -10.13 38.40
CA PHE A 661 8.71 -10.54 39.39
C PHE A 661 9.69 -9.42 39.76
N ASN A 662 10.19 -8.67 38.77
CA ASN A 662 11.04 -7.50 39.01
C ASN A 662 10.31 -6.43 39.84
N ARG A 663 9.01 -6.23 39.61
CA ARG A 663 8.18 -5.25 40.30
C ARG A 663 7.86 -5.66 41.73
N VAL A 664 7.51 -6.93 41.95
CA VAL A 664 7.27 -7.51 43.28
C VAL A 664 8.52 -7.38 44.13
N ALA A 665 9.69 -7.78 43.62
CA ALA A 665 10.96 -7.61 44.33
C ALA A 665 11.20 -6.16 44.74
N ALA A 666 11.04 -5.20 43.82
CA ALA A 666 11.24 -3.78 44.11
C ALA A 666 10.19 -3.19 45.08
N LYS A 667 8.92 -3.61 45.00
CA LYS A 667 7.87 -3.24 45.96
C LYS A 667 8.18 -3.79 47.37
N VAL A 668 8.70 -5.01 47.46
CA VAL A 668 9.10 -5.65 48.74
C VAL A 668 10.37 -5.01 49.29
N ASP A 669 11.35 -4.66 48.45
CA ASP A 669 12.51 -3.86 48.87
C ASP A 669 12.08 -2.49 49.43
N LEU A 670 11.05 -1.86 48.86
CA LEU A 670 10.49 -0.62 49.39
C LEU A 670 9.82 -0.83 50.75
N LEU A 671 9.07 -1.93 50.96
CA LEU A 671 8.55 -2.32 52.29
C LEU A 671 9.70 -2.45 53.31
N ILE A 672 10.76 -3.19 52.99
CA ILE A 672 11.92 -3.40 53.87
C ILE A 672 12.55 -2.07 54.29
N ASN A 673 12.81 -1.18 53.33
CA ASN A 673 13.43 0.12 53.61
C ASN A 673 12.53 0.99 54.50
N VAL A 674 11.22 1.00 54.26
CA VAL A 674 10.26 1.83 55.02
C VAL A 674 10.03 1.28 56.43
N VAL A 675 9.83 -0.03 56.59
CA VAL A 675 9.63 -0.69 57.89
C VAL A 675 10.90 -0.56 58.76
N SER A 676 12.09 -0.74 58.16
CA SER A 676 13.37 -0.51 58.85
C SER A 676 13.50 0.94 59.35
N GLN A 677 13.03 1.93 58.58
CA GLN A 677 13.06 3.34 58.96
C GLN A 677 12.06 3.69 60.07
N ILE A 678 10.85 3.12 60.05
CA ILE A 678 9.84 3.31 61.11
C ILE A 678 10.40 2.84 62.46
N HIS A 679 10.98 1.64 62.48
CA HIS A 679 11.45 0.98 63.70
C HIS A 679 12.92 1.28 64.04
N GLY A 680 13.53 2.25 63.36
CA GLY A 680 14.86 2.79 63.65
C GLY A 680 16.00 1.77 63.52
N LEU A 681 15.85 0.75 62.69
CA LEU A 681 16.82 -0.34 62.54
C LEU A 681 18.06 0.10 61.73
N PRO A 682 19.27 -0.37 62.07
CA PRO A 682 19.63 -1.24 63.20
C PRO A 682 19.95 -0.46 64.49
N ALA A 683 19.69 0.85 64.56
CA ALA A 683 20.07 1.68 65.72
C ALA A 683 19.30 1.28 66.99
N SER A 684 18.00 0.98 66.87
CA SER A 684 17.11 0.56 67.96
C SER A 684 17.57 -0.70 68.69
N LEU A 685 18.26 -1.64 68.01
CA LEU A 685 18.84 -2.86 68.60
C LEU A 685 19.94 -2.59 69.63
N ASN A 686 20.45 -1.36 69.72
CA ASN A 686 21.43 -0.95 70.72
C ASN A 686 20.79 -0.38 72.00
N SER A 687 19.44 -0.39 72.06
CA SER A 687 18.62 0.05 73.18
C SER A 687 17.68 -1.07 73.62
N ALA A 688 16.89 -0.83 74.67
CA ALA A 688 15.92 -1.78 75.22
C ALA A 688 14.97 -2.35 74.15
N SER A 689 15.22 -3.57 73.68
CA SER A 689 14.40 -4.22 72.64
C SER A 689 13.02 -4.62 73.18
N SER A 690 11.97 -4.34 72.43
CA SER A 690 10.61 -4.79 72.73
C SER A 690 10.29 -6.13 72.06
N GLU A 691 9.26 -6.83 72.55
CA GLU A 691 8.75 -8.07 71.94
C GLU A 691 8.39 -7.86 70.45
N ALA A 692 7.75 -6.72 70.16
CA ALA A 692 7.42 -6.31 68.80
C ALA A 692 8.67 -6.20 67.90
N LEU A 693 9.81 -5.72 68.41
CA LEU A 693 11.04 -5.57 67.63
C LEU A 693 11.61 -6.91 67.17
N VAL A 694 11.38 -7.99 67.93
CA VAL A 694 11.72 -9.37 67.52
C VAL A 694 10.90 -9.76 66.28
N GLY A 695 9.57 -9.61 66.36
CA GLY A 695 8.66 -9.89 65.24
C GLY A 695 8.90 -9.00 64.00
N ILE A 696 9.36 -7.76 64.20
CA ILE A 696 9.77 -6.86 63.11
C ILE A 696 11.05 -7.37 62.41
N CYS A 697 12.04 -7.84 63.17
CA CYS A 697 13.26 -8.41 62.58
C CYS A 697 12.95 -9.72 61.82
N GLU A 698 12.10 -10.58 62.37
CA GLU A 698 11.61 -11.79 61.70
C GLU A 698 10.83 -11.47 60.40
N LEU A 699 9.97 -10.43 60.43
CA LEU A 699 9.27 -9.92 59.25
C LEU A 699 10.25 -9.42 58.18
N ILE A 700 11.29 -8.67 58.56
CA ILE A 700 12.30 -8.15 57.63
C ILE A 700 13.09 -9.30 56.98
N GLY A 701 13.47 -10.33 57.74
CA GLY A 701 14.09 -11.54 57.19
C GLY A 701 13.20 -12.24 56.16
N LYS A 702 11.91 -12.42 56.46
CA LYS A 702 10.91 -12.96 55.52
C LYS A 702 10.72 -12.10 54.27
N LEU A 703 10.71 -10.77 54.41
CA LEU A 703 10.61 -9.84 53.27
C LEU A 703 11.85 -9.95 52.38
N TYR A 704 13.06 -10.01 52.94
CA TYR A 704 14.29 -10.22 52.16
C TYR A 704 14.30 -11.55 51.43
N HIS A 705 13.86 -12.62 52.09
CA HIS A 705 13.71 -13.94 51.47
C HIS A 705 12.74 -13.91 50.29
N PHE A 706 11.54 -13.32 50.47
CA PHE A 706 10.55 -13.21 49.40
C PHE A 706 10.98 -12.28 48.25
N SER A 707 11.65 -11.15 48.53
CA SER A 707 12.30 -10.32 47.48
C SER A 707 13.32 -11.13 46.69
N THR A 708 14.12 -11.95 47.39
CA THR A 708 15.12 -12.83 46.76
C THR A 708 14.48 -13.89 45.86
N LEU A 709 13.42 -14.58 46.28
CA LEU A 709 12.70 -15.55 45.43
C LEU A 709 12.24 -14.91 44.11
N ASN A 710 11.65 -13.72 44.18
CA ASN A 710 11.24 -12.96 43.00
C ASN A 710 12.44 -12.54 42.12
N ARG A 711 13.58 -12.16 42.71
CA ARG A 711 14.83 -11.87 41.99
C ARG A 711 15.39 -13.10 41.29
N ARG A 712 15.35 -14.28 41.92
CA ARG A 712 15.78 -15.56 41.35
C ARG A 712 14.93 -15.92 40.12
N PHE A 713 13.60 -15.79 40.21
CA PHE A 713 12.72 -16.03 39.06
C PHE A 713 12.99 -15.05 37.90
N ALA A 714 13.13 -13.75 38.19
CA ALA A 714 13.49 -12.76 37.17
C ALA A 714 14.87 -13.06 36.52
N ALA A 715 15.84 -13.54 37.29
CA ALA A 715 17.15 -13.94 36.79
C ALA A 715 17.08 -15.16 35.85
N ILE A 716 16.33 -16.21 36.24
CA ILE A 716 16.10 -17.40 35.42
C ILE A 716 15.38 -17.01 34.11
N MET A 717 14.31 -16.22 34.19
CA MET A 717 13.60 -15.73 33.00
C MET A 717 14.49 -14.90 32.06
N ARG A 718 15.46 -14.13 32.60
CA ARG A 718 16.40 -13.35 31.78
C ARG A 718 17.52 -14.21 31.16
N ARG A 719 17.89 -15.34 31.77
CA ARG A 719 19.08 -16.15 31.39
C ARG A 719 18.77 -17.48 30.72
N GLY A 720 17.54 -17.99 30.86
CA GLY A 720 17.06 -19.28 30.32
C GLY A 720 16.78 -19.29 28.81
N THR A 721 16.22 -20.40 28.34
CA THR A 721 16.00 -20.67 26.90
C THR A 721 14.74 -20.01 26.33
N THR A 722 14.66 -19.97 25.00
CA THR A 722 13.50 -19.50 24.24
C THR A 722 12.22 -20.31 24.50
N GLU A 723 12.35 -21.60 24.80
CA GLU A 723 11.20 -22.48 25.07
C GLU A 723 10.69 -22.33 26.50
N GLU A 724 11.60 -22.21 27.48
CA GLU A 724 11.26 -21.91 28.87
C GLU A 724 10.59 -20.53 29.00
N TRP A 725 11.10 -19.51 28.30
CA TRP A 725 10.46 -18.18 28.21
C TRP A 725 9.01 -18.25 27.74
N MET A 726 8.72 -19.02 26.67
CA MET A 726 7.37 -19.31 26.18
C MET A 726 6.52 -20.16 27.15
N GLY A 727 7.17 -20.96 28.00
CA GLY A 727 6.54 -21.72 29.07
C GLY A 727 6.05 -20.82 30.21
N TYR A 728 6.91 -19.91 30.68
CA TYR A 728 6.68 -19.13 31.90
C TYR A 728 5.47 -18.19 31.87
N GLY A 729 5.11 -17.65 30.70
CA GLY A 729 3.92 -16.80 30.56
C GLY A 729 2.62 -17.47 30.98
N LYS A 730 2.53 -18.81 30.89
CA LYS A 730 1.33 -19.59 31.27
C LYS A 730 0.98 -19.47 32.75
N PHE A 731 1.96 -19.19 33.61
CA PHE A 731 1.78 -19.08 35.06
C PHE A 731 1.29 -17.69 35.51
N ILE A 732 1.06 -16.74 34.60
CA ILE A 732 0.61 -15.37 34.95
C ILE A 732 -0.72 -15.36 35.73
N GLY A 733 -1.60 -16.33 35.44
CA GLY A 733 -2.87 -16.52 36.17
C GLY A 733 -2.72 -17.01 37.61
N GLU A 734 -1.60 -17.66 37.95
CA GLU A 734 -1.32 -18.18 39.31
C GLU A 734 -0.80 -17.07 40.23
N VAL A 735 0.00 -16.14 39.68
CA VAL A 735 0.63 -15.06 40.48
C VAL A 735 -0.15 -13.74 40.50
N GLY A 736 -1.10 -13.54 39.58
CA GLY A 736 -1.80 -12.25 39.39
C GLY A 736 -2.55 -11.68 40.61
N GLY A 737 -2.84 -12.52 41.63
CA GLY A 737 -3.45 -12.07 42.89
C GLY A 737 -2.48 -11.55 43.96
N ILE A 738 -1.17 -11.56 43.71
CA ILE A 738 -0.13 -11.34 44.75
C ILE A 738 0.30 -9.87 44.82
N GLU A 739 0.51 -9.21 43.69
CA GLU A 739 0.89 -7.78 43.64
C GLU A 739 -0.12 -6.90 44.40
N SER A 740 -1.41 -7.21 44.28
CA SER A 740 -2.50 -6.53 45.01
C SER A 740 -2.33 -6.58 46.54
N ARG A 741 -1.82 -7.69 47.11
CA ARG A 741 -1.57 -7.80 48.56
C ARG A 741 -0.44 -6.90 49.01
N ILE A 742 0.61 -6.80 48.19
CA ILE A 742 1.78 -5.97 48.44
C ILE A 742 1.41 -4.48 48.31
N ASP A 743 0.51 -4.14 47.38
CA ASP A 743 -0.05 -2.79 47.28
C ASP A 743 -0.96 -2.44 48.45
N ILE A 744 -1.70 -3.40 49.03
CA ILE A 744 -2.41 -3.19 50.30
C ILE A 744 -1.42 -2.86 51.43
N TRP A 745 -0.32 -3.61 51.56
CA TRP A 745 0.73 -3.34 52.55
C TRP A 745 1.41 -1.97 52.36
N LEU A 746 1.78 -1.62 51.12
CA LEU A 746 2.36 -0.31 50.78
C LEU A 746 1.40 0.85 51.06
N ASN A 747 0.10 0.70 50.78
CA ASN A 747 -0.89 1.73 51.08
C ASN A 747 -1.17 1.83 52.58
N GLY A 748 -1.12 0.71 53.34
CA GLY A 748 -1.15 0.73 54.80
C GLY A 748 0.01 1.54 55.39
N LEU A 749 1.23 1.40 54.85
CA LEU A 749 2.37 2.24 55.26
C LEU A 749 2.18 3.73 54.90
N LYS A 750 1.58 4.05 53.74
CA LYS A 750 1.24 5.46 53.40
C LYS A 750 0.19 6.05 54.34
N GLY A 751 -0.75 5.24 54.84
CA GLY A 751 -1.79 5.64 55.78
C GLY A 751 -1.35 5.66 57.25
N ASN A 752 -0.20 5.07 57.59
CA ASN A 752 0.20 4.72 58.95
C ASN A 752 -0.80 3.76 59.64
N GLU A 753 -1.37 2.84 58.84
CA GLU A 753 -2.32 1.79 59.24
C GLU A 753 -1.76 0.36 58.98
N PHE A 754 -0.44 0.25 58.80
CA PHE A 754 0.24 -1.03 58.58
C PHE A 754 0.21 -1.92 59.83
N ASN A 755 0.03 -3.24 59.64
CA ASN A 755 0.10 -4.24 60.70
C ASN A 755 1.18 -5.28 60.34
N GLU A 756 2.28 -5.24 61.08
CA GLU A 756 3.42 -6.15 60.93
C GLU A 756 3.03 -7.62 61.11
N GLY A 757 2.16 -7.93 62.08
CA GLY A 757 1.77 -9.30 62.42
C GLY A 757 0.86 -9.95 61.38
N ASP A 758 -0.03 -9.18 60.77
CA ASP A 758 -0.84 -9.66 59.63
C ASP A 758 0.03 -9.81 58.37
N CYS A 759 0.91 -8.84 58.10
CA CYS A 759 1.87 -8.93 57.00
C CYS A 759 2.77 -10.17 57.14
N ALA A 760 3.33 -10.44 58.32
CA ALA A 760 4.21 -11.58 58.56
C ALA A 760 3.52 -12.94 58.37
N ARG A 761 2.23 -13.03 58.69
CA ARG A 761 1.41 -14.24 58.53
C ARG A 761 1.11 -14.52 57.06
N ASP A 762 0.61 -13.51 56.35
CA ASP A 762 0.27 -13.61 54.93
C ASP A 762 1.53 -13.83 54.07
N LEU A 763 2.63 -13.16 54.41
CA LEU A 763 3.93 -13.34 53.76
C LEU A 763 4.49 -14.76 53.97
N GLY A 764 4.36 -15.34 55.16
CA GLY A 764 4.73 -16.75 55.40
C GLY A 764 3.96 -17.72 54.50
N SER A 765 2.68 -17.45 54.24
CA SER A 765 1.88 -18.21 53.28
C SER A 765 2.36 -18.02 51.84
N LEU A 766 2.72 -16.80 51.43
CA LEU A 766 3.25 -16.51 50.09
C LEU A 766 4.65 -17.12 49.86
N ILE A 767 5.51 -17.13 50.88
CA ILE A 767 6.83 -17.77 50.83
C ILE A 767 6.66 -19.26 50.55
N ALA A 768 5.87 -19.99 51.34
CA ALA A 768 5.65 -21.42 51.13
C ALA A 768 5.05 -21.76 49.74
N GLN A 769 4.22 -20.86 49.17
CA GLN A 769 3.75 -20.98 47.78
C GLN A 769 4.89 -20.76 46.77
N PHE A 770 5.76 -19.77 47.01
CA PHE A 770 6.85 -19.42 46.09
C PHE A 770 8.03 -20.39 46.17
N ASP A 771 8.32 -20.99 47.32
CA ASP A 771 9.31 -22.07 47.43
C ASP A 771 8.86 -23.30 46.64
N HIS A 772 7.60 -23.73 46.80
CA HIS A 772 7.06 -24.85 46.02
C HIS A 772 7.05 -24.54 44.51
N PHE A 773 6.75 -23.31 44.13
CA PHE A 773 6.82 -22.84 42.75
C PHE A 773 8.27 -22.77 42.22
N ALA A 774 9.25 -22.46 43.10
CA ALA A 774 10.67 -22.51 42.77
C ALA A 774 11.13 -23.95 42.47
N GLU A 775 10.82 -24.88 43.36
CA GLU A 775 11.16 -26.31 43.21
C GLU A 775 10.52 -26.96 41.98
N THR A 776 9.30 -26.55 41.63
CA THR A 776 8.49 -27.16 40.56
C THR A 776 8.74 -26.54 39.18
N SER A 777 8.84 -25.21 39.10
CA SER A 777 8.82 -24.47 37.82
C SER A 777 10.09 -23.68 37.53
N PHE A 778 10.95 -23.43 38.53
CA PHE A 778 12.13 -22.55 38.42
C PHE A 778 13.41 -23.20 38.98
N ASN A 779 13.54 -24.52 38.88
CA ASN A 779 14.64 -25.29 39.46
C ASN A 779 15.90 -25.29 38.57
N HIS A 780 16.54 -24.12 38.45
CA HIS A 780 17.73 -23.91 37.62
C HIS A 780 18.90 -23.28 38.42
N PRO A 781 19.49 -23.98 39.41
CA PRO A 781 20.46 -23.43 40.38
C PRO A 781 21.76 -22.83 39.79
N VAL A 782 22.00 -22.99 38.49
CA VAL A 782 23.12 -22.36 37.76
C VAL A 782 22.74 -20.97 37.23
N LEU A 783 21.45 -20.73 36.94
CA LEU A 783 20.96 -19.49 36.32
C LEU A 783 20.66 -18.40 37.35
N ASP A 784 20.40 -18.74 38.62
CA ASP A 784 20.12 -17.83 39.73
C ASP A 784 21.18 -17.85 40.84
N ALA A 785 22.33 -18.50 40.61
CA ALA A 785 23.37 -18.73 41.61
C ALA A 785 23.81 -17.44 42.36
N GLY A 786 23.93 -16.31 41.65
CA GLY A 786 24.30 -15.03 42.26
C GLY A 786 23.19 -14.50 43.18
N GLU A 787 21.95 -14.52 42.70
CA GLU A 787 20.76 -14.12 43.46
C GLU A 787 20.52 -15.03 44.67
N GLN A 788 20.82 -16.34 44.58
CA GLN A 788 20.80 -17.28 45.70
C GLN A 788 21.91 -16.99 46.73
N GLN A 789 23.14 -16.72 46.30
CA GLN A 789 24.25 -16.32 47.17
C GLN A 789 23.94 -15.00 47.90
N LEU A 790 23.31 -14.04 47.22
CA LEU A 790 22.82 -12.78 47.83
C LEU A 790 21.71 -13.03 48.85
N GLY A 791 20.82 -14.01 48.59
CA GLY A 791 19.81 -14.47 49.54
C GLY A 791 20.39 -14.99 50.85
N LEU A 792 21.34 -15.93 50.77
CA LEU A 792 22.04 -16.48 51.94
C LEU A 792 22.74 -15.38 52.76
N ALA A 793 23.42 -14.44 52.07
CA ALA A 793 24.05 -13.32 52.74
C ALA A 793 23.04 -12.38 53.44
N HIS A 794 21.88 -12.13 52.83
CA HIS A 794 20.81 -11.35 53.45
C HIS A 794 20.17 -12.05 54.64
N LEU A 795 19.89 -13.36 54.55
CA LEU A 795 19.41 -14.15 55.70
C LEU A 795 20.39 -14.06 56.87
N PHE A 796 21.68 -14.32 56.62
CA PHE A 796 22.72 -14.24 57.66
C PHE A 796 22.79 -12.86 58.33
N ASP A 797 22.71 -11.77 57.56
CA ASP A 797 22.74 -10.41 58.10
C ASP A 797 21.48 -10.04 58.89
N CYS A 798 20.30 -10.56 58.52
CA CYS A 798 19.03 -10.34 59.23
C CYS A 798 18.87 -11.22 60.47
N ASP A 799 19.35 -12.46 60.44
CA ASP A 799 19.33 -13.38 61.57
C ASP A 799 20.17 -12.82 62.74
N LEU A 800 21.28 -12.11 62.47
CA LEU A 800 22.03 -11.38 63.49
C LEU A 800 21.21 -10.26 64.17
N ASP A 801 20.35 -9.56 63.41
CA ASP A 801 19.46 -8.53 63.96
C ASP A 801 18.32 -9.16 64.78
N ASN A 802 17.76 -10.28 64.32
CA ASN A 802 16.74 -11.03 65.05
C ASN A 802 17.29 -11.62 66.36
N PHE A 803 18.50 -12.18 66.33
CA PHE A 803 19.23 -12.62 67.52
C PHE A 803 19.43 -11.46 68.52
N ALA A 804 19.89 -10.29 68.05
CA ALA A 804 20.06 -9.11 68.89
C ALA A 804 18.73 -8.62 69.50
N ALA A 805 17.65 -8.63 68.72
CA ALA A 805 16.31 -8.27 69.20
C ALA A 805 15.83 -9.22 70.29
N ALA A 806 15.91 -10.54 70.07
CA ALA A 806 15.46 -11.56 71.01
C ALA A 806 16.27 -11.54 72.34
N VAL A 807 17.60 -11.47 72.25
CA VAL A 807 18.48 -11.37 73.43
C VAL A 807 18.29 -10.04 74.18
N GLY A 808 18.12 -8.93 73.46
CA GLY A 808 17.80 -7.63 74.04
C GLY A 808 16.44 -7.61 74.74
N PHE A 809 15.44 -8.29 74.18
CA PHE A 809 14.11 -8.39 74.77
C PHE A 809 14.13 -9.25 76.04
N ALA A 810 14.86 -10.37 76.07
CA ALA A 810 15.04 -11.19 77.27
C ALA A 810 15.57 -10.35 78.45
N ARG A 811 16.57 -9.50 78.21
CA ARG A 811 17.07 -8.53 79.21
C ARG A 811 16.00 -7.50 79.61
N GLN A 812 15.31 -6.92 78.64
CA GLN A 812 14.33 -5.86 78.91
C GLN A 812 13.08 -6.37 79.65
N ALA A 813 12.63 -7.60 79.39
CA ALA A 813 11.53 -8.24 80.11
C ALA A 813 11.88 -8.43 81.60
N ILE A 814 13.10 -8.90 81.89
CA ILE A 814 13.61 -9.06 83.25
C ILE A 814 13.80 -7.69 83.94
N ALA A 815 14.36 -6.71 83.24
CA ALA A 815 14.54 -5.35 83.77
C ALA A 815 13.23 -4.61 84.03
N GLY A 816 12.21 -4.80 83.20
CA GLY A 816 10.88 -4.28 83.42
C GLY A 816 10.26 -4.87 84.70
N LEU A 817 10.28 -6.20 84.84
CA LEU A 817 9.71 -6.87 86.01
C LEU A 817 10.43 -6.50 87.32
N ALA A 818 11.76 -6.42 87.31
CA ALA A 818 12.57 -6.02 88.46
C ALA A 818 12.45 -4.51 88.83
N SER A 819 11.66 -3.73 88.08
CA SER A 819 11.38 -2.32 88.35
C SER A 819 9.98 -2.06 88.94
N GLU A 820 9.17 -3.10 89.14
CA GLU A 820 7.80 -2.98 89.65
C GLU A 820 7.76 -3.17 91.18
N GLU A 821 7.25 -2.17 91.91
CA GLU A 821 7.23 -2.11 93.39
C GLU A 821 6.47 -3.28 94.07
N ASP A 822 5.64 -3.99 93.30
CA ASP A 822 4.83 -5.13 93.74
C ASP A 822 5.58 -6.49 93.73
N ILE A 823 6.84 -6.54 93.26
CA ILE A 823 7.58 -7.80 93.01
C ILE A 823 8.93 -7.81 93.73
N GLU A 824 9.08 -8.71 94.70
CA GLU A 824 10.36 -8.96 95.36
C GLU A 824 11.31 -9.74 94.44
N VAL A 825 12.59 -9.33 94.35
CA VAL A 825 13.61 -10.03 93.58
C VAL A 825 14.43 -10.90 94.54
N GLU A 826 14.23 -12.22 94.50
CA GLU A 826 14.94 -13.18 95.34
C GLU A 826 16.31 -13.52 94.72
N VAL A 827 17.24 -12.60 94.97
CA VAL A 827 18.65 -12.68 94.56
C VAL A 827 19.42 -13.62 95.50
N GLY A 828 20.00 -14.69 94.95
CA GLY A 828 20.84 -15.64 95.69
C GLY A 828 22.29 -15.17 95.85
N ASP A 829 23.25 -16.09 95.73
CA ASP A 829 24.70 -15.80 95.85
C ASP A 829 25.26 -14.85 94.76
N SER A 830 24.48 -14.58 93.69
CA SER A 830 24.86 -13.78 92.51
C SER A 830 23.87 -12.64 92.27
N SER A 831 24.37 -11.42 92.01
CA SER A 831 23.51 -10.26 91.71
C SER A 831 22.88 -10.34 90.32
N LEU A 832 21.72 -9.69 90.13
CA LEU A 832 21.03 -9.63 88.84
C LEU A 832 21.88 -8.95 87.74
N GLU A 833 22.70 -7.97 88.12
CA GLU A 833 23.64 -7.29 87.23
C GLU A 833 24.68 -8.28 86.66
N GLY A 834 25.39 -9.01 87.52
CA GLY A 834 26.43 -9.96 87.08
C GLY A 834 25.89 -11.29 86.55
N GLY A 835 24.71 -11.73 87.02
CA GLY A 835 24.09 -12.99 86.60
C GLY A 835 23.31 -12.90 85.28
N VAL A 836 22.82 -11.72 84.90
CA VAL A 836 21.97 -11.54 83.71
C VAL A 836 22.39 -10.35 82.83
N TYR A 837 22.57 -9.15 83.40
CA TYR A 837 22.75 -7.95 82.58
C TYR A 837 24.14 -7.81 81.94
N GLU A 838 25.22 -8.05 82.67
CA GLU A 838 26.59 -8.07 82.13
C GLU A 838 26.78 -9.18 81.07
N PRO A 839 26.35 -10.45 81.30
CA PRO A 839 26.44 -11.50 80.28
C PRO A 839 25.66 -11.17 79.00
N ILE A 840 24.42 -10.66 79.12
CA ILE A 840 23.62 -10.29 77.94
C ILE A 840 24.25 -9.09 77.21
N GLN A 841 24.73 -8.06 77.92
CA GLN A 841 25.41 -6.92 77.31
C GLN A 841 26.64 -7.38 76.52
N ARG A 842 27.47 -8.26 77.10
CA ARG A 842 28.65 -8.84 76.43
C ARG A 842 28.25 -9.63 75.16
N ILE A 843 27.14 -10.37 75.19
CA ILE A 843 26.62 -11.09 74.01
C ILE A 843 26.17 -10.09 72.92
N LEU A 844 25.43 -9.04 73.26
CA LEU A 844 25.01 -8.01 72.30
C LEU A 844 26.20 -7.27 71.66
N ASP A 845 27.24 -6.99 72.45
CA ASP A 845 28.47 -6.37 71.94
C ASP A 845 29.27 -7.31 71.02
N LEU A 846 29.28 -8.63 71.29
CA LEU A 846 29.80 -9.62 70.36
C LEU A 846 29.02 -9.63 69.03
N VAL A 847 27.68 -9.62 69.06
CA VAL A 847 26.85 -9.58 67.84
C VAL A 847 27.15 -8.32 67.01
N ARG A 848 27.28 -7.16 67.66
CA ARG A 848 27.65 -5.90 66.98
C ARG A 848 29.00 -6.00 66.24
N ASN A 849 29.97 -6.72 66.81
CA ASN A 849 31.27 -6.97 66.17
C ASN A 849 31.16 -7.88 64.93
N VAL A 850 30.17 -8.79 64.87
CA VAL A 850 29.89 -9.64 63.70
C VAL A 850 29.10 -8.89 62.62
N LYS A 851 28.18 -7.99 63.02
CA LYS A 851 27.28 -7.24 62.12
C LYS A 851 28.02 -6.31 61.13
N ILE A 852 29.09 -5.64 61.56
CA ILE A 852 29.84 -4.74 60.66
C ILE A 852 30.56 -5.50 59.53
N PRO A 853 31.19 -6.66 59.76
CA PRO A 853 31.62 -7.58 58.70
C PRO A 853 30.48 -8.17 57.86
N SER A 854 29.33 -8.54 58.43
CA SER A 854 28.23 -9.19 57.69
C SER A 854 27.61 -8.24 56.66
N SER A 855 27.32 -7.00 57.03
CA SER A 855 26.75 -6.03 56.10
C SER A 855 27.74 -5.64 54.99
N LYS A 856 29.06 -5.75 55.24
CA LYS A 856 30.10 -5.64 54.20
C LYS A 856 30.10 -6.85 53.25
N MET A 857 29.86 -8.06 53.75
CA MET A 857 29.70 -9.26 52.92
C MET A 857 28.50 -9.11 51.96
N VAL A 858 27.35 -8.71 52.49
CA VAL A 858 26.13 -8.43 51.71
C VAL A 858 26.39 -7.41 50.59
N LEU A 859 27.02 -6.28 50.92
CA LEU A 859 27.32 -5.24 49.93
C LEU A 859 28.22 -5.75 48.79
N GLN A 860 29.25 -6.55 49.10
CA GLN A 860 30.15 -7.08 48.08
C GLN A 860 29.51 -8.15 47.20
N ILE A 861 28.66 -9.01 47.74
CA ILE A 861 27.90 -9.98 46.93
C ILE A 861 26.88 -9.23 46.05
N LYS A 862 26.20 -8.22 46.59
CA LYS A 862 25.25 -7.37 45.87
C LYS A 862 25.88 -6.64 44.69
N GLU A 863 27.11 -6.14 44.82
CA GLU A 863 27.88 -5.50 43.75
C GLU A 863 28.16 -6.47 42.59
N ILE A 864 28.62 -7.69 42.88
CA ILE A 864 28.87 -8.73 41.86
C ILE A 864 27.57 -9.16 41.16
N VAL A 865 26.48 -9.37 41.91
CA VAL A 865 25.17 -9.73 41.35
C VAL A 865 24.58 -8.62 40.47
N GLN A 866 24.81 -7.34 40.81
CA GLN A 866 24.44 -6.22 39.94
C GLN A 866 25.19 -6.23 38.60
N THR A 867 26.39 -6.82 38.54
CA THR A 867 27.12 -7.08 37.29
C THR A 867 26.72 -8.39 36.59
N SER A 868 25.53 -8.93 36.87
CA SER A 868 25.00 -10.19 36.30
C SER A 868 25.99 -11.37 36.40
N SER A 869 26.65 -11.47 37.56
CA SER A 869 27.71 -12.43 37.82
C SER A 869 27.53 -13.07 39.20
N ALA A 870 28.17 -14.22 39.43
CA ALA A 870 28.12 -14.97 40.69
C ALA A 870 29.52 -15.43 41.12
N PHE A 871 29.69 -15.78 42.39
CA PHE A 871 30.89 -16.48 42.83
C PHE A 871 30.82 -17.97 42.49
N GLN A 872 31.97 -18.64 42.47
CA GLN A 872 32.05 -20.10 42.33
C GLN A 872 31.28 -20.83 43.46
N PRO A 873 30.73 -22.03 43.22
CA PRO A 873 29.88 -22.76 44.18
C PRO A 873 30.50 -23.01 45.57
N GLU A 874 31.83 -22.98 45.69
CA GLU A 874 32.54 -23.02 46.96
C GLU A 874 32.10 -21.89 47.93
N VAL A 875 31.81 -20.71 47.39
CA VAL A 875 31.33 -19.55 48.18
C VAL A 875 29.88 -19.74 48.62
N GLU A 876 29.04 -20.35 47.79
CA GLU A 876 27.66 -20.68 48.13
C GLU A 876 27.58 -21.68 49.29
N LEU A 877 28.41 -22.73 49.27
CA LEU A 877 28.52 -23.69 50.38
C LEU A 877 28.94 -22.99 51.67
N MET A 878 29.99 -22.16 51.63
CA MET A 878 30.43 -21.38 52.80
C MET A 878 29.36 -20.43 53.33
N LEU A 879 28.57 -19.80 52.45
CA LEU A 879 27.45 -18.94 52.85
C LEU A 879 26.30 -19.75 53.46
N ARG A 880 26.02 -20.96 52.96
CA ARG A 880 24.94 -21.82 53.47
C ARG A 880 25.28 -22.41 54.83
N ASP A 881 26.53 -22.83 55.04
CA ASP A 881 27.03 -23.29 56.34
C ASP A 881 26.95 -22.17 57.38
N LEU A 882 27.38 -20.96 57.02
CA LEU A 882 27.33 -19.77 57.85
C LEU A 882 25.89 -19.34 58.19
N THR A 883 24.98 -19.40 57.21
CA THR A 883 23.53 -19.15 57.42
C THR A 883 22.95 -20.17 58.39
N THR A 884 23.16 -21.47 58.14
CA THR A 884 22.69 -22.55 59.02
C THR A 884 23.23 -22.38 60.45
N SER A 885 24.48 -21.93 60.61
CA SER A 885 25.06 -21.70 61.93
C SER A 885 24.45 -20.51 62.68
N VAL A 886 23.94 -19.46 62.00
CA VAL A 886 23.29 -18.33 62.69
C VAL A 886 21.82 -18.61 62.96
N SER A 887 21.08 -19.29 62.07
CA SER A 887 19.67 -19.62 62.32
C SER A 887 19.54 -20.54 63.56
N ASN A 888 20.46 -21.50 63.74
CA ASN A 888 20.57 -22.28 64.99
C ASN A 888 20.77 -21.40 66.25
N ALA A 889 21.49 -20.28 66.13
CA ALA A 889 21.70 -19.34 67.23
C ALA A 889 20.45 -18.47 67.46
N VAL A 890 19.74 -18.08 66.39
CA VAL A 890 18.43 -17.39 66.47
C VAL A 890 17.40 -18.27 67.16
N ASP A 891 17.28 -19.55 66.79
CA ASP A 891 16.35 -20.49 67.43
C ASP A 891 16.58 -20.60 68.94
N LEU A 892 17.85 -20.64 69.36
CA LEU A 892 18.23 -20.60 70.79
C LEU A 892 17.82 -19.29 71.46
N ALA A 893 18.11 -18.15 70.83
CA ALA A 893 17.78 -16.83 71.36
C ALA A 893 16.26 -16.58 71.45
N VAL A 894 15.50 -17.00 70.44
CA VAL A 894 14.04 -16.88 70.38
C VAL A 894 13.37 -17.81 71.39
N GLN A 895 13.82 -19.05 71.54
CA GLN A 895 13.31 -19.95 72.59
C GLN A 895 13.57 -19.41 74.00
N LEU A 896 14.76 -18.86 74.24
CA LEU A 896 15.12 -18.22 75.51
C LEU A 896 14.23 -16.98 75.77
N ALA A 897 14.07 -16.12 74.78
CA ALA A 897 13.20 -14.94 74.83
C ALA A 897 11.74 -15.30 75.09
N GLN A 898 11.21 -16.34 74.44
CA GLN A 898 9.84 -16.83 74.67
C GLN A 898 9.65 -17.40 76.07
N ARG A 899 10.57 -18.24 76.58
CA ARG A 899 10.49 -18.78 77.94
C ARG A 899 10.55 -17.67 79.00
N ILE A 900 11.47 -16.71 78.84
CA ILE A 900 11.60 -15.56 79.75
C ILE A 900 10.35 -14.67 79.68
N GLY A 901 9.85 -14.35 78.48
CA GLY A 901 8.62 -13.56 78.31
C GLY A 901 7.40 -14.22 78.95
N GLN A 902 7.24 -15.54 78.74
CA GLN A 902 6.18 -16.33 79.39
C GLN A 902 6.31 -16.30 80.91
N HIS A 903 7.49 -16.58 81.47
CA HIS A 903 7.72 -16.56 82.91
C HIS A 903 7.48 -15.17 83.54
N VAL A 904 8.00 -14.11 82.91
CA VAL A 904 7.75 -12.71 83.28
C VAL A 904 6.25 -12.38 83.25
N SER A 905 5.50 -12.89 82.26
CA SER A 905 4.05 -12.72 82.21
C SER A 905 3.32 -13.50 83.32
N THR A 906 3.82 -14.69 83.72
CA THR A 906 3.22 -15.43 84.84
C THR A 906 3.48 -14.77 86.18
N LEU A 907 4.72 -14.34 86.48
CA LEU A 907 5.07 -13.64 87.73
C LEU A 907 4.28 -12.34 87.88
N ARG A 908 4.10 -11.58 86.80
CA ARG A 908 3.24 -10.37 86.75
C ARG A 908 1.78 -10.67 87.12
N ASN A 909 1.29 -11.87 86.86
CA ASN A 909 -0.08 -12.30 87.17
C ASN A 909 -0.21 -12.96 88.56
N THR A 910 0.82 -13.67 89.04
CA THR A 910 0.79 -14.35 90.36
C THR A 910 1.33 -13.50 91.51
N LYS A 911 2.14 -12.47 91.21
CA LYS A 911 2.94 -11.68 92.16
C LYS A 911 3.89 -12.51 93.02
N GLU A 912 4.43 -13.57 92.43
CA GLU A 912 5.51 -14.37 93.03
C GLU A 912 6.89 -13.70 92.80
N PRO A 913 7.87 -13.92 93.69
CA PRO A 913 9.17 -13.27 93.60
C PRO A 913 9.99 -13.75 92.40
N LEU A 914 10.73 -12.83 91.78
CA LEU A 914 11.62 -13.16 90.66
C LEU A 914 12.90 -13.85 91.17
N ARG A 915 13.12 -15.09 90.76
CA ARG A 915 14.28 -15.91 91.14
C ARG A 915 15.31 -16.02 90.03
N LEU A 916 16.58 -15.83 90.38
CA LEU A 916 17.70 -16.03 89.43
C LEU A 916 17.84 -17.50 89.01
N SER A 917 17.56 -18.45 89.93
CA SER A 917 17.59 -19.89 89.66
C SER A 917 16.70 -20.31 88.50
N ASP A 918 15.58 -19.62 88.31
CA ASP A 918 14.55 -20.01 87.36
C ASP A 918 15.00 -19.60 85.95
N ILE A 919 15.59 -18.40 85.82
CA ILE A 919 16.28 -17.93 84.60
C ILE A 919 17.46 -18.85 84.27
N GLU A 920 18.29 -19.21 85.25
CA GLU A 920 19.41 -20.15 85.06
C GLU A 920 18.90 -21.53 84.61
N SER A 921 17.77 -22.02 85.14
CA SER A 921 17.16 -23.28 84.72
C SER A 921 16.67 -23.25 83.28
N PHE A 922 15.98 -22.19 82.85
CA PHE A 922 15.52 -22.07 81.45
C PHE A 922 16.70 -21.98 80.49
N LEU A 923 17.76 -21.26 80.88
CA LEU A 923 18.97 -21.13 80.08
C LEU A 923 19.74 -22.46 80.00
N HIS A 924 19.76 -23.25 81.08
CA HIS A 924 20.36 -24.59 81.07
C HIS A 924 19.54 -25.56 80.21
N ASP A 925 18.21 -25.57 80.33
CA ASP A 925 17.28 -26.33 79.48
C ASP A 925 17.46 -26.05 77.98
N VAL A 926 17.55 -24.76 77.61
CA VAL A 926 17.69 -24.32 76.21
C VAL A 926 19.09 -24.66 75.68
N THR A 927 20.15 -24.40 76.46
CA THR A 927 21.52 -24.73 76.02
C THR A 927 21.82 -26.23 76.01
N ALA A 928 21.21 -27.03 76.89
CA ALA A 928 21.38 -28.48 76.94
C ALA A 928 20.83 -29.23 75.71
N GLN A 929 19.93 -28.60 74.93
CA GLN A 929 19.41 -29.15 73.69
C GLN A 929 20.34 -28.94 72.49
N SER A 930 21.29 -27.99 72.56
CA SER A 930 22.22 -27.66 71.45
C SER A 930 23.70 -27.81 71.80
N ALA A 931 24.05 -27.96 73.08
CA ALA A 931 25.41 -28.28 73.53
C ALA A 931 25.60 -29.80 73.64
N SER A 932 26.79 -30.30 73.29
CA SER A 932 27.16 -31.70 73.56
C SER A 932 27.16 -31.97 75.06
N ALA A 933 26.32 -32.91 75.52
CA ALA A 933 26.10 -33.20 76.93
C ALA A 933 27.41 -33.47 77.68
N GLY A 934 27.71 -32.65 78.71
CA GLY A 934 28.88 -32.81 79.58
C GLY A 934 29.80 -31.58 79.70
N SER A 935 29.54 -30.48 79.00
CA SER A 935 30.29 -29.23 79.18
C SER A 935 30.06 -28.63 80.58
N LYS A 936 31.15 -28.24 81.27
CA LYS A 936 31.12 -27.54 82.57
C LYS A 936 31.12 -26.00 82.43
N VAL A 937 30.89 -25.50 81.22
CA VAL A 937 30.93 -24.06 80.90
C VAL A 937 29.57 -23.43 81.25
N HIS A 938 29.59 -22.19 81.76
CA HIS A 938 28.38 -21.48 82.13
C HIS A 938 27.44 -21.28 80.92
N PRO A 939 26.11 -21.47 81.04
CA PRO A 939 25.21 -21.38 79.89
C PRO A 939 25.27 -20.07 79.09
N TRP A 940 25.44 -18.90 79.74
CA TRP A 940 25.70 -17.64 79.01
C TRP A 940 27.01 -17.66 78.20
N GLU A 941 28.05 -18.31 78.72
CA GLU A 941 29.33 -18.41 78.02
C GLU A 941 29.22 -19.35 76.81
N LEU A 942 28.36 -20.38 76.86
CA LEU A 942 28.03 -21.19 75.67
C LEU A 942 27.39 -20.34 74.56
N VAL A 943 26.44 -19.46 74.90
CA VAL A 943 25.84 -18.52 73.93
C VAL A 943 26.88 -17.53 73.40
N ALA A 944 27.74 -16.98 74.27
CA ALA A 944 28.84 -16.11 73.85
C ALA A 944 29.86 -16.83 72.94
N MET A 945 30.14 -18.12 73.18
CA MET A 945 30.98 -18.95 72.32
C MET A 945 30.34 -19.20 70.94
N PHE A 946 29.04 -19.44 70.85
CA PHE A 946 28.34 -19.55 69.56
C PHE A 946 28.46 -18.26 68.74
N VAL A 947 28.19 -17.09 69.34
CA VAL A 947 28.35 -15.78 68.65
C VAL A 947 29.81 -15.50 68.28
N SER A 948 30.76 -15.86 69.15
CA SER A 948 32.20 -15.72 68.85
C SER A 948 32.61 -16.59 67.65
N LYS A 949 32.15 -17.84 67.60
CA LYS A 949 32.38 -18.75 66.47
C LYS A 949 31.78 -18.20 65.17
N LEU A 950 30.57 -17.64 65.19
CA LEU A 950 29.99 -16.97 64.02
C LEU A 950 30.87 -15.81 63.53
N GLY A 951 31.48 -15.06 64.46
CA GLY A 951 32.48 -14.04 64.14
C GLY A 951 33.75 -14.59 63.51
N GLU A 952 34.25 -15.74 63.99
CA GLU A 952 35.41 -16.45 63.43
C GLU A 952 35.13 -17.02 62.03
N ASP A 953 34.00 -17.73 61.85
CA ASP A 953 33.57 -18.30 60.56
C ASP A 953 33.34 -17.20 59.51
N LEU A 954 32.70 -16.09 59.89
CA LEU A 954 32.56 -14.90 59.04
C LEU A 954 33.92 -14.25 58.73
N SER A 955 34.83 -14.19 59.70
CA SER A 955 36.19 -13.66 59.51
C SER A 955 37.07 -14.57 58.64
N GLY A 956 36.76 -15.87 58.57
CA GLY A 956 37.41 -16.82 57.66
C GLY A 956 36.82 -16.86 56.24
N THR A 957 35.56 -16.46 56.06
CA THR A 957 34.86 -16.45 54.75
C THR A 957 34.95 -15.11 54.03
N LEU A 958 34.78 -13.99 54.73
CA LEU A 958 34.83 -12.65 54.13
C LEU A 958 36.16 -12.32 53.40
N PRO A 959 37.36 -12.75 53.85
CA PRO A 959 38.59 -12.59 53.08
C PRO A 959 38.59 -13.41 51.78
N LYS A 960 38.05 -14.63 51.79
CA LYS A 960 37.96 -15.49 50.59
C LYS A 960 37.03 -14.89 49.54
N ILE A 961 35.90 -14.32 49.96
CA ILE A 961 34.98 -13.57 49.08
C ILE A 961 35.69 -12.36 48.46
N LYS A 962 36.47 -11.61 49.26
CA LYS A 962 37.29 -10.47 48.79
C LYS A 962 38.43 -10.87 47.85
N GLU A 963 39.01 -12.05 48.05
CA GLU A 963 40.07 -12.61 47.19
C GLU A 963 39.47 -13.09 45.86
N ALA A 964 38.41 -13.89 45.89
CA ALA A 964 37.67 -14.34 44.71
C ALA A 964 37.19 -13.17 43.84
N ALA A 965 36.71 -12.08 44.46
CA ALA A 965 36.29 -10.87 43.76
C ALA A 965 37.45 -10.11 43.08
N LYS A 966 38.67 -10.17 43.63
CA LYS A 966 39.87 -9.51 43.06
C LYS A 966 40.54 -10.35 41.99
N ASP A 967 40.60 -11.65 42.20
CA ASP A 967 41.28 -12.61 41.32
C ASP A 967 40.45 -12.97 40.09
N GLY A 968 39.20 -12.48 39.99
CA GLY A 968 38.29 -12.84 38.91
C GLY A 968 37.78 -14.28 38.99
N ARG A 969 37.71 -14.88 40.19
CA ARG A 969 37.08 -16.20 40.44
C ARG A 969 35.55 -16.08 40.46
N ILE A 970 35.03 -15.45 39.42
CA ILE A 970 33.65 -15.01 39.23
C ILE A 970 33.13 -15.71 37.97
N VAL A 971 31.93 -16.27 38.06
CA VAL A 971 31.20 -16.81 36.91
C VAL A 971 30.35 -15.68 36.34
N SER A 972 30.63 -15.25 35.11
CA SER A 972 29.71 -14.38 34.36
C SER A 972 28.45 -15.18 34.01
N LEU A 973 27.29 -14.61 34.29
CA LEU A 973 25.97 -15.15 33.93
C LEU A 973 25.33 -14.33 32.78
N GLU A 974 26.17 -13.72 31.94
CA GLU A 974 25.78 -13.03 30.71
C GLU A 974 25.33 -14.03 29.62
N SER A 975 24.09 -14.49 29.72
CA SER A 975 23.38 -15.16 28.64
C SER A 975 22.75 -14.15 27.67
N THR A 976 22.55 -14.52 26.40
CA THR A 976 21.74 -13.71 25.47
C THR A 976 20.27 -13.87 25.86
N PRO A 977 19.54 -12.79 26.21
CA PRO A 977 18.18 -12.93 26.71
C PRO A 977 17.25 -13.65 25.73
N PRO A 978 16.34 -14.54 26.21
CA PRO A 978 15.59 -15.44 25.35
C PRO A 978 14.69 -14.70 24.35
N TRP A 979 14.16 -13.52 24.71
CA TRP A 979 13.39 -12.70 23.79
C TRP A 979 14.18 -12.26 22.55
N LEU A 980 15.51 -12.08 22.63
CA LEU A 980 16.34 -11.75 21.46
C LEU A 980 16.54 -12.97 20.54
N GLY A 981 16.77 -14.15 21.11
CA GLY A 981 16.81 -15.40 20.33
C GLY A 981 15.47 -15.72 19.67
N ARG A 982 14.37 -15.44 20.38
CA ARG A 982 13.00 -15.57 19.87
C ARG A 982 12.71 -14.59 18.74
N VAL A 983 13.16 -13.34 18.86
CA VAL A 983 13.12 -12.32 17.80
C VAL A 983 13.93 -12.74 16.57
N ALA A 984 15.09 -13.37 16.74
CA ALA A 984 15.87 -13.90 15.62
C ALA A 984 15.09 -15.00 14.88
N SER A 985 14.58 -15.99 15.61
CA SER A 985 13.73 -17.07 15.06
C SER A 985 12.48 -16.54 14.33
N ILE A 986 11.82 -15.50 14.85
CA ILE A 986 10.67 -14.84 14.19
C ILE A 986 11.11 -14.15 12.89
N LYS A 987 12.27 -13.48 12.86
CA LYS A 987 12.81 -12.82 11.66
C LYS A 987 13.25 -13.84 10.60
N GLU A 988 13.85 -14.95 10.99
CA GLU A 988 14.20 -16.07 10.11
C GLU A 988 12.94 -16.68 9.47
N ALA A 989 11.93 -17.02 10.27
CA ALA A 989 10.65 -17.53 9.77
C ALA A 989 9.94 -16.55 8.83
N ALA A 990 9.95 -15.24 9.14
CA ALA A 990 9.42 -14.22 8.25
C ALA A 990 10.20 -14.11 6.93
N SER A 991 11.52 -14.23 6.96
CA SER A 991 12.36 -14.21 5.75
C SER A 991 12.10 -15.42 4.84
N HIS A 992 11.92 -16.60 5.44
CA HIS A 992 11.58 -17.82 4.70
C HIS A 992 10.19 -17.72 4.06
N ASN A 993 9.19 -17.20 4.77
CA ASN A 993 7.87 -16.94 4.20
C ASN A 993 7.93 -15.98 3.01
N ALA A 994 8.71 -14.90 3.08
CA ALA A 994 8.88 -13.95 1.98
C ALA A 994 9.62 -14.56 0.76
N GLU A 995 10.48 -15.56 0.96
CA GLU A 995 11.10 -16.32 -0.12
C GLU A 995 10.12 -17.32 -0.75
N VAL A 996 9.29 -18.00 0.07
CA VAL A 996 8.19 -18.85 -0.41
C VAL A 996 7.15 -18.04 -1.19
N GLU A 997 6.78 -16.84 -0.75
CA GLU A 997 5.87 -15.94 -1.49
C GLU A 997 6.44 -15.56 -2.86
N LYS A 998 7.72 -15.20 -2.95
CA LYS A 998 8.40 -14.94 -4.23
C LYS A 998 8.39 -16.17 -5.14
N GLN A 999 8.63 -17.35 -4.60
CA GLN A 999 8.59 -18.60 -5.36
C GLN A 999 7.17 -18.93 -5.83
N VAL A 1000 6.14 -18.65 -5.03
CA VAL A 1000 4.72 -18.78 -5.44
C VAL A 1000 4.36 -17.78 -6.54
N VAL A 1001 4.83 -16.53 -6.47
CA VAL A 1001 4.65 -15.54 -7.55
C VAL A 1001 5.32 -16.03 -8.84
N LYS A 1002 6.59 -16.45 -8.77
CA LYS A 1002 7.35 -16.98 -9.92
C LYS A 1002 6.67 -18.18 -10.57
N LEU A 1003 6.23 -19.15 -9.78
CA LEU A 1003 5.46 -20.31 -10.27
C LEU A 1003 4.10 -19.90 -10.86
N THR A 1004 3.47 -18.85 -10.33
CA THR A 1004 2.21 -18.31 -10.88
C THR A 1004 2.43 -17.62 -12.22
N GLU A 1005 3.58 -16.98 -12.44
CA GLU A 1005 3.97 -16.44 -13.74
C GLU A 1005 4.34 -17.53 -14.74
N GLU A 1006 5.12 -18.54 -14.35
CA GLU A 1006 5.41 -19.72 -15.18
C GLU A 1006 4.13 -20.46 -15.62
N VAL A 1007 3.11 -20.54 -14.75
CA VAL A 1007 1.79 -21.09 -15.09
C VAL A 1007 1.01 -20.18 -16.07
N LYS A 1008 1.03 -18.85 -15.89
CA LYS A 1008 0.45 -17.92 -16.87
C LYS A 1008 1.12 -18.05 -18.23
N ASP A 1009 2.43 -18.26 -18.26
CA ASP A 1009 3.22 -18.30 -19.48
C ASP A 1009 3.04 -19.60 -20.24
N MET A 1010 2.96 -20.74 -19.54
CA MET A 1010 2.49 -21.99 -20.13
C MET A 1010 1.05 -21.86 -20.67
N LEU A 1011 0.14 -21.17 -19.98
CA LEU A 1011 -1.21 -20.92 -20.47
C LEU A 1011 -1.23 -20.02 -21.73
N ARG A 1012 -0.36 -19.01 -21.80
CA ARG A 1012 -0.17 -18.18 -23.01
C ARG A 1012 0.36 -19.04 -24.16
N GLU A 1013 1.35 -19.89 -23.91
CA GLU A 1013 1.93 -20.76 -24.94
C GLU A 1013 0.93 -21.81 -25.44
N ILE A 1014 0.16 -22.44 -24.55
CA ILE A 1014 -0.93 -23.36 -24.91
C ILE A 1014 -1.96 -22.65 -25.80
N LYS A 1015 -2.39 -21.44 -25.43
CA LYS A 1015 -3.35 -20.67 -26.25
C LYS A 1015 -2.81 -20.34 -27.65
N ILE A 1016 -1.51 -20.05 -27.77
CA ILE A 1016 -0.85 -19.83 -29.08
C ILE A 1016 -0.79 -21.14 -29.89
N ARG A 1017 -0.48 -22.29 -29.25
CA ARG A 1017 -0.53 -23.60 -29.91
C ARG A 1017 -1.95 -23.97 -30.35
N ASP A 1018 -2.97 -23.69 -29.54
CA ASP A 1018 -4.38 -23.91 -29.89
C ASP A 1018 -4.80 -23.05 -31.08
N GLN A 1019 -4.40 -21.78 -31.14
CA GLN A 1019 -4.63 -20.92 -32.31
C GLN A 1019 -3.93 -21.49 -33.55
N ASN A 1020 -2.64 -21.87 -33.45
CA ASN A 1020 -1.90 -22.47 -34.55
C ASN A 1020 -2.54 -23.79 -35.03
N LEU A 1021 -3.12 -24.58 -34.12
CA LEU A 1021 -3.87 -25.80 -34.44
C LEU A 1021 -5.22 -25.49 -35.11
N GLN A 1022 -5.94 -24.44 -34.71
CA GLN A 1022 -7.15 -23.97 -35.39
C GLN A 1022 -6.84 -23.47 -36.81
N GLU A 1023 -5.81 -22.65 -36.98
CA GLU A 1023 -5.34 -22.21 -38.29
C GLU A 1023 -4.88 -23.37 -39.18
N SER A 1024 -4.20 -24.36 -38.59
CA SER A 1024 -3.83 -25.60 -39.28
C SER A 1024 -5.07 -26.40 -39.68
N GLY A 1025 -6.08 -26.49 -38.80
CA GLY A 1025 -7.36 -27.13 -39.09
C GLY A 1025 -8.10 -26.50 -40.27
N VAL A 1026 -8.16 -25.16 -40.35
CA VAL A 1026 -8.74 -24.45 -41.50
C VAL A 1026 -7.92 -24.67 -42.78
N LYS A 1027 -6.59 -24.74 -42.68
CA LYS A 1027 -5.71 -25.09 -43.81
C LYS A 1027 -5.94 -26.53 -44.28
N VAL A 1028 -6.15 -27.49 -43.38
CA VAL A 1028 -6.54 -28.88 -43.72
C VAL A 1028 -7.91 -28.89 -44.37
N GLU A 1029 -8.94 -28.27 -43.79
CA GLU A 1029 -10.30 -28.29 -44.34
C GLU A 1029 -10.38 -27.65 -45.74
N THR A 1030 -9.63 -26.56 -45.97
CA THR A 1030 -9.56 -25.92 -47.31
C THR A 1030 -8.81 -26.77 -48.33
N LEU A 1031 -7.80 -27.55 -47.91
CA LEU A 1031 -7.15 -28.56 -48.75
C LEU A 1031 -8.07 -29.76 -49.02
N GLU A 1032 -8.82 -30.24 -48.04
CA GLU A 1032 -9.81 -31.31 -48.20
C GLU A 1032 -10.93 -30.91 -49.16
N ARG A 1033 -11.48 -29.69 -49.05
CA ARG A 1033 -12.47 -29.14 -49.99
C ARG A 1033 -11.91 -29.04 -51.42
N ARG A 1034 -10.63 -28.65 -51.59
CA ARG A 1034 -9.95 -28.64 -52.91
C ARG A 1034 -9.73 -30.05 -53.47
N LEU A 1035 -9.37 -31.01 -52.61
CA LEU A 1035 -9.17 -32.41 -52.98
C LEU A 1035 -10.50 -33.05 -53.40
N GLU A 1036 -11.58 -32.80 -52.67
CA GLU A 1036 -12.94 -33.25 -53.02
C GLU A 1036 -13.49 -32.59 -54.29
N ALA A 1037 -13.14 -31.32 -54.57
CA ALA A 1037 -13.45 -30.68 -55.85
C ALA A 1037 -12.67 -31.31 -57.02
N SER A 1038 -11.35 -31.54 -56.85
CA SER A 1038 -10.50 -32.23 -57.82
C SER A 1038 -10.96 -33.68 -58.06
N ARG A 1039 -11.44 -34.36 -57.01
CA ARG A 1039 -12.04 -35.69 -57.10
C ARG A 1039 -13.30 -35.68 -57.97
N LYS A 1040 -14.21 -34.74 -57.75
CA LYS A 1040 -15.41 -34.58 -58.60
C LYS A 1040 -15.07 -34.27 -60.05
N GLN A 1041 -14.02 -33.49 -60.31
CA GLN A 1041 -13.50 -33.29 -61.66
C GLN A 1041 -12.99 -34.61 -62.27
N ALA A 1042 -12.27 -35.45 -61.50
CA ALA A 1042 -11.84 -36.77 -61.96
C ALA A 1042 -13.01 -37.73 -62.21
N ASP A 1043 -14.03 -37.73 -61.34
CA ASP A 1043 -15.25 -38.54 -61.51
C ASP A 1043 -16.02 -38.11 -62.79
N ILE A 1044 -16.11 -36.80 -63.07
CA ILE A 1044 -16.71 -36.25 -64.31
C ILE A 1044 -15.88 -36.65 -65.54
N ILE A 1045 -14.54 -36.62 -65.47
CA ILE A 1045 -13.67 -37.08 -66.57
C ILE A 1045 -13.93 -38.56 -66.86
N ILE A 1046 -14.06 -39.40 -65.83
CA ILE A 1046 -14.39 -40.82 -65.98
C ILE A 1046 -15.78 -41.01 -66.60
N GLU A 1047 -16.78 -40.19 -66.24
CA GLU A 1047 -18.11 -40.24 -66.86
C GLU A 1047 -18.05 -39.87 -68.36
N LEU A 1048 -17.33 -38.80 -68.71
CA LEU A 1048 -17.09 -38.38 -70.10
C LEU A 1048 -16.30 -39.44 -70.91
N GLU A 1049 -15.29 -40.07 -70.33
CA GLU A 1049 -14.56 -41.19 -70.97
C GLU A 1049 -15.48 -42.38 -71.26
N ASN A 1050 -16.40 -42.70 -70.33
CA ASN A 1050 -17.40 -43.74 -70.53
C ASN A 1050 -18.42 -43.37 -71.63
N ASP A 1051 -18.83 -42.11 -71.72
CA ASP A 1051 -19.74 -41.65 -72.78
C ASP A 1051 -19.07 -41.58 -74.16
N VAL A 1052 -17.80 -41.17 -74.25
CA VAL A 1052 -17.00 -41.29 -75.48
C VAL A 1052 -16.83 -42.76 -75.89
N ALA A 1053 -16.66 -43.68 -74.94
CA ALA A 1053 -16.62 -45.11 -75.23
C ALA A 1053 -17.97 -45.68 -75.70
N LYS A 1054 -19.10 -45.20 -75.17
CA LYS A 1054 -20.44 -45.52 -75.68
C LYS A 1054 -20.65 -44.98 -77.09
N ALA A 1055 -20.28 -43.72 -77.34
CA ALA A 1055 -20.40 -43.07 -78.65
C ALA A 1055 -19.59 -43.81 -79.72
N ARG A 1056 -18.32 -44.13 -79.47
CA ARG A 1056 -17.48 -44.95 -80.38
C ARG A 1056 -18.05 -46.34 -80.64
N LYS A 1057 -18.76 -46.93 -79.66
CA LYS A 1057 -19.45 -48.20 -79.85
C LYS A 1057 -20.71 -48.07 -80.71
N GLN A 1058 -21.41 -46.94 -80.65
CA GLN A 1058 -22.53 -46.63 -81.55
C GLN A 1058 -22.03 -46.30 -82.96
N GLU A 1059 -21.00 -45.48 -83.09
CA GLU A 1059 -20.26 -45.18 -84.32
C GLU A 1059 -19.88 -46.47 -85.06
N LYS A 1060 -19.22 -47.43 -84.38
CA LYS A 1060 -18.92 -48.74 -84.96
C LYS A 1060 -20.18 -49.54 -85.35
N VAL A 1061 -21.27 -49.50 -84.59
CA VAL A 1061 -22.52 -50.20 -84.96
C VAL A 1061 -23.17 -49.57 -86.20
N TYR A 1062 -23.02 -48.25 -86.41
CA TYR A 1062 -23.42 -47.61 -87.67
C TYR A 1062 -22.47 -47.94 -88.82
N GLU A 1063 -21.16 -48.04 -88.57
CA GLU A 1063 -20.15 -48.48 -89.55
C GLU A 1063 -20.41 -49.93 -90.02
N ASP A 1064 -20.56 -50.86 -89.08
CA ASP A 1064 -20.93 -52.27 -89.35
C ASP A 1064 -22.27 -52.36 -90.12
N ALA A 1065 -23.23 -51.46 -89.85
CA ALA A 1065 -24.52 -51.41 -90.56
C ALA A 1065 -24.42 -50.76 -91.96
N ILE A 1066 -23.52 -49.80 -92.17
CA ILE A 1066 -23.22 -49.22 -93.49
C ILE A 1066 -22.52 -50.26 -94.36
N GLU A 1067 -21.55 -51.01 -93.83
CA GLU A 1067 -20.93 -52.14 -94.55
C GLU A 1067 -21.99 -53.18 -94.96
N GLN A 1068 -22.93 -53.52 -94.06
CA GLN A 1068 -24.02 -54.44 -94.41
C GLN A 1068 -24.95 -53.86 -95.50
N LEU A 1069 -25.34 -52.58 -95.41
CA LEU A 1069 -26.19 -51.94 -96.43
C LEU A 1069 -25.49 -51.85 -97.79
N GLN A 1070 -24.18 -51.62 -97.82
CA GLN A 1070 -23.39 -51.65 -99.06
C GLN A 1070 -23.25 -53.07 -99.61
N ALA A 1071 -23.09 -54.10 -98.77
CA ALA A 1071 -23.11 -55.49 -99.20
C ALA A 1071 -24.49 -55.92 -99.74
N GLU A 1072 -25.59 -55.42 -99.17
CA GLU A 1072 -26.95 -55.60 -99.70
C GLU A 1072 -27.16 -54.84 -101.01
N GLN A 1073 -26.62 -53.62 -101.16
CA GLN A 1073 -26.63 -52.88 -102.42
C GLN A 1073 -25.85 -53.62 -103.52
N ASP A 1074 -24.62 -54.06 -103.25
CA ASP A 1074 -23.80 -54.84 -104.20
C ASP A 1074 -24.53 -56.13 -104.62
N ALA A 1075 -25.20 -56.81 -103.70
CA ALA A 1075 -26.02 -57.98 -104.01
C ALA A 1075 -27.22 -57.64 -104.93
N LEU A 1076 -27.91 -56.53 -104.66
CA LEU A 1076 -29.02 -56.02 -105.48
C LEU A 1076 -28.56 -55.49 -106.86
N GLU A 1077 -27.34 -54.98 -106.96
CA GLU A 1077 -26.72 -54.58 -108.23
C GLU A 1077 -26.29 -55.80 -109.05
N VAL A 1078 -25.77 -56.85 -108.42
CA VAL A 1078 -25.50 -58.15 -109.06
C VAL A 1078 -26.80 -58.85 -109.50
N GLU A 1079 -27.89 -58.73 -108.73
CA GLU A 1079 -29.21 -59.21 -109.14
C GLU A 1079 -29.78 -58.39 -110.30
N ASN A 1080 -29.69 -57.06 -110.26
CA ASN A 1080 -30.04 -56.20 -111.39
C ASN A 1080 -29.22 -56.52 -112.65
N ALA A 1081 -27.93 -56.82 -112.51
CA ALA A 1081 -27.06 -57.21 -113.62
C ALA A 1081 -27.45 -58.59 -114.22
N ARG A 1082 -27.97 -59.51 -113.39
CA ARG A 1082 -28.60 -60.75 -113.86
C ARG A 1082 -29.91 -60.48 -114.59
N LEU A 1083 -30.81 -59.67 -114.00
CA LEU A 1083 -32.13 -59.36 -114.57
C LEU A 1083 -32.03 -58.54 -115.87
N ARG A 1084 -31.05 -57.63 -116.01
CA ARG A 1084 -30.76 -56.88 -117.24
C ARG A 1084 -30.23 -57.73 -118.41
N LYS A 1085 -29.91 -59.02 -118.19
CA LYS A 1085 -29.66 -59.99 -119.27
C LYS A 1085 -30.89 -60.86 -119.61
N GLY A 1086 -32.00 -60.71 -118.89
CA GLY A 1086 -33.16 -61.60 -118.98
C GLY A 1086 -34.24 -61.19 -120.00
N GLN A 1087 -34.52 -59.89 -120.16
CA GLN A 1087 -35.62 -59.40 -120.98
C GLN A 1087 -35.29 -58.12 -121.75
N GLY A 1088 -35.92 -57.96 -122.93
CA GLY A 1088 -35.87 -56.75 -123.74
C GLY A 1088 -37.17 -56.58 -124.54
N GLN A 1089 -37.25 -55.47 -125.28
CA GLN A 1089 -38.43 -54.91 -125.99
C GLN A 1089 -39.41 -54.11 -125.10
N SER A 1090 -39.64 -52.83 -125.51
CA SER A 1090 -40.93 -52.08 -125.59
C SER A 1090 -41.98 -52.17 -124.46
N THR A 1091 -42.65 -51.11 -123.99
CA THR A 1091 -42.86 -49.69 -124.41
C THR A 1091 -42.90 -48.79 -123.17
N ASP A 1092 -42.43 -47.54 -123.12
CA ASP A 1092 -42.95 -46.32 -123.79
C ASP A 1092 -44.42 -45.91 -123.46
N LYS A 1093 -44.58 -44.64 -123.07
CA LYS A 1093 -45.80 -43.78 -122.91
C LYS A 1093 -46.73 -43.85 -121.67
N GLN A 1094 -46.81 -42.66 -121.02
CA GLN A 1094 -48.01 -41.90 -120.55
C GLN A 1094 -48.96 -42.62 -119.55
N GLY A 1095 -49.28 -42.09 -118.36
CA GLY A 1095 -49.72 -40.72 -118.02
C GLY A 1095 -51.13 -40.82 -117.39
N ASN A 1096 -51.77 -39.81 -116.77
CA ASN A 1096 -51.42 -38.43 -116.40
C ASN A 1096 -52.52 -37.91 -115.44
N HIS A 1097 -52.21 -37.04 -114.45
CA HIS A 1097 -53.18 -36.26 -113.64
C HIS A 1097 -54.15 -37.08 -112.71
N VAL A 1098 -54.80 -36.55 -111.64
CA VAL A 1098 -54.76 -35.22 -110.98
C VAL A 1098 -55.10 -35.34 -109.47
N SER A 1099 -54.93 -34.22 -108.73
CA SER A 1099 -55.44 -33.80 -107.38
C SER A 1099 -56.57 -34.62 -106.69
N ALA A 1100 -56.72 -34.60 -105.35
CA ALA A 1100 -56.63 -33.43 -104.47
C ALA A 1100 -56.50 -33.72 -102.95
N THR A 1101 -56.26 -32.65 -102.17
CA THR A 1101 -56.57 -32.51 -100.71
C THR A 1101 -58.07 -32.73 -100.44
N PRO A 1102 -58.51 -33.16 -99.23
CA PRO A 1102 -58.11 -32.78 -97.84
C PRO A 1102 -57.61 -34.00 -97.01
N GLY A 1103 -57.41 -34.02 -95.68
CA GLY A 1103 -57.51 -33.01 -94.60
C GLY A 1103 -58.37 -33.48 -93.39
N PHE A 1104 -57.93 -33.13 -92.16
CA PHE A 1104 -58.64 -33.24 -90.85
C PHE A 1104 -58.71 -34.62 -90.13
N GLY A 1105 -58.46 -34.61 -88.81
CA GLY A 1105 -58.73 -35.69 -87.83
C GLY A 1105 -57.68 -36.83 -87.74
N GLY A 1106 -57.54 -37.55 -86.61
CA GLY A 1106 -58.10 -37.30 -85.28
C GLY A 1106 -58.36 -38.56 -84.42
N GLU A 1107 -57.48 -38.85 -83.46
CA GLU A 1107 -57.76 -39.68 -82.26
C GLU A 1107 -58.09 -41.20 -82.53
N PRO A 1108 -58.58 -42.05 -81.57
CA PRO A 1108 -57.68 -42.90 -80.76
C PRO A 1108 -58.07 -44.40 -80.66
N ILE A 1109 -57.29 -45.21 -79.93
CA ILE A 1109 -57.74 -46.46 -79.25
C ILE A 1109 -56.72 -46.95 -78.18
N ILE A 1110 -57.06 -47.77 -77.17
CA ILE A 1110 -57.96 -47.51 -76.02
C ILE A 1110 -57.66 -48.47 -74.83
N ILE A 1111 -57.83 -48.02 -73.57
CA ILE A 1111 -57.85 -48.80 -72.29
C ILE A 1111 -56.55 -49.55 -71.87
N GLY A 1112 -56.19 -49.50 -70.56
CA GLY A 1112 -55.08 -50.31 -70.03
C GLY A 1112 -54.58 -50.07 -68.59
N SER A 1113 -55.42 -49.67 -67.63
CA SER A 1113 -54.96 -49.39 -66.24
C SER A 1113 -54.63 -50.66 -65.44
N GLY A 1114 -53.44 -50.76 -64.83
CA GLY A 1114 -53.08 -51.97 -64.06
C GLY A 1114 -51.75 -52.02 -63.26
N ALA A 1115 -51.06 -50.91 -62.97
CA ALA A 1115 -49.68 -50.95 -62.42
C ALA A 1115 -49.47 -50.28 -61.03
N THR A 1116 -50.53 -49.84 -60.34
CA THR A 1116 -50.40 -49.00 -59.12
C THR A 1116 -50.12 -49.76 -57.82
N LEU A 1117 -50.29 -51.08 -57.77
CA LEU A 1117 -50.20 -51.84 -56.51
C LEU A 1117 -48.75 -52.20 -56.13
N GLU A 1118 -47.95 -52.68 -57.09
CA GLU A 1118 -46.56 -53.11 -56.85
C GLU A 1118 -45.65 -51.94 -56.47
N SER A 1119 -45.84 -50.78 -57.11
CA SER A 1119 -45.11 -49.55 -56.78
C SER A 1119 -45.34 -49.11 -55.32
N SER A 1120 -46.54 -49.33 -54.77
CA SER A 1120 -46.83 -49.00 -53.37
C SER A 1120 -46.12 -49.95 -52.41
N GLN A 1121 -46.04 -51.24 -52.73
CA GLN A 1121 -45.36 -52.23 -51.89
C GLN A 1121 -43.84 -52.06 -51.87
N LEU A 1122 -43.23 -51.68 -53.00
CA LEU A 1122 -41.81 -51.29 -53.01
C LEU A 1122 -41.56 -50.03 -52.17
N ALA A 1123 -42.44 -49.03 -52.24
CA ALA A 1123 -42.30 -47.79 -51.46
C ALA A 1123 -42.31 -48.05 -49.94
N GLU A 1124 -43.24 -48.89 -49.46
CA GLU A 1124 -43.29 -49.28 -48.04
C GLU A 1124 -42.05 -50.08 -47.61
N GLN A 1125 -41.57 -51.02 -48.44
CA GLN A 1125 -40.33 -51.76 -48.15
C GLN A 1125 -39.11 -50.84 -48.09
N VAL A 1126 -39.02 -49.84 -48.96
CA VAL A 1126 -37.92 -48.85 -48.98
C VAL A 1126 -37.95 -47.95 -47.75
N GLU A 1127 -39.12 -47.47 -47.29
CA GLU A 1127 -39.19 -46.64 -46.09
C GLU A 1127 -38.98 -47.46 -44.80
N SER A 1128 -39.44 -48.72 -44.78
CA SER A 1128 -39.08 -49.72 -43.77
C SER A 1128 -37.57 -49.89 -43.66
N LEU A 1129 -36.86 -50.15 -44.78
CA LEU A 1129 -35.41 -50.29 -44.80
C LEU A 1129 -34.69 -49.02 -44.32
N LYS A 1130 -35.14 -47.83 -44.75
CA LYS A 1130 -34.60 -46.55 -44.26
C LYS A 1130 -34.79 -46.40 -42.74
N SER A 1131 -35.92 -46.83 -42.19
CA SER A 1131 -36.16 -46.76 -40.74
C SER A 1131 -35.19 -47.66 -39.96
N ALA A 1132 -34.95 -48.89 -40.44
CA ALA A 1132 -33.97 -49.80 -39.86
C ALA A 1132 -32.53 -49.26 -39.99
N VAL A 1133 -32.17 -48.65 -41.12
CA VAL A 1133 -30.86 -48.00 -41.31
C VAL A 1133 -30.69 -46.77 -40.42
N ARG A 1134 -31.73 -45.96 -40.19
CA ARG A 1134 -31.71 -44.85 -39.21
C ARG A 1134 -31.50 -45.38 -37.79
N PHE A 1135 -32.24 -46.43 -37.39
CA PHE A 1135 -32.08 -47.08 -36.09
C PHE A 1135 -30.67 -47.62 -35.89
N LEU A 1136 -30.16 -48.44 -36.82
CA LEU A 1136 -28.81 -49.00 -36.75
C LEU A 1136 -27.72 -47.92 -36.76
N ARG A 1137 -27.90 -46.81 -37.48
CA ARG A 1137 -26.98 -45.66 -37.40
C ARG A 1137 -27.02 -45.00 -36.02
N SER A 1138 -28.19 -44.83 -35.42
CA SER A 1138 -28.32 -44.25 -34.07
C SER A 1138 -27.73 -45.15 -32.97
N GLU A 1139 -27.91 -46.46 -33.07
CA GLU A 1139 -27.35 -47.43 -32.13
C GLU A 1139 -25.83 -47.57 -32.29
N ASN A 1140 -25.32 -47.58 -33.53
CA ASN A 1140 -23.88 -47.57 -33.80
C ASN A 1140 -23.21 -46.26 -33.35
N ALA A 1141 -23.91 -45.12 -33.46
CA ALA A 1141 -23.46 -43.85 -32.88
C ALA A 1141 -23.42 -43.90 -31.33
N LEU A 1142 -24.48 -44.41 -30.69
CA LEU A 1142 -24.51 -44.62 -29.23
C LEU A 1142 -23.37 -45.53 -28.76
N LEU A 1143 -23.15 -46.66 -29.43
CA LEU A 1143 -22.09 -47.61 -29.12
C LEU A 1143 -20.68 -46.99 -29.29
N LYS A 1144 -20.45 -46.21 -30.36
CA LYS A 1144 -19.19 -45.47 -30.55
C LYS A 1144 -19.00 -44.35 -29.53
N SER A 1145 -20.07 -43.68 -29.12
CA SER A 1145 -20.02 -42.63 -28.09
C SER A 1145 -19.91 -43.17 -26.66
N ARG A 1146 -19.97 -44.49 -26.47
CA ARG A 1146 -20.11 -45.11 -25.13
C ARG A 1146 -18.92 -44.88 -24.21
N GLU A 1147 -17.70 -44.91 -24.75
CA GLU A 1147 -16.49 -44.59 -23.97
C GLU A 1147 -16.50 -43.11 -23.58
N LEU A 1148 -16.68 -42.21 -24.55
CA LEU A 1148 -16.80 -40.77 -24.32
C LEU A 1148 -17.92 -40.41 -23.30
N TYR A 1149 -19.05 -41.13 -23.35
CA TYR A 1149 -20.17 -40.94 -22.41
C TYR A 1149 -19.81 -41.40 -20.99
N ASN A 1150 -19.09 -42.51 -20.85
CA ASN A 1150 -18.56 -42.98 -19.57
C ASN A 1150 -17.51 -42.01 -19.02
N ASP A 1151 -16.60 -41.51 -19.87
CA ASP A 1151 -15.58 -40.55 -19.48
C ASP A 1151 -16.21 -39.26 -18.95
N ILE A 1152 -17.20 -38.70 -19.67
CA ILE A 1152 -17.99 -37.54 -19.23
C ILE A 1152 -18.72 -37.79 -17.90
N HIS A 1153 -19.19 -39.01 -17.63
CA HIS A 1153 -19.83 -39.37 -16.36
C HIS A 1153 -18.86 -39.74 -15.24
N SER A 1154 -17.57 -39.96 -15.55
CA SER A 1154 -16.50 -40.11 -14.57
C SER A 1154 -16.02 -38.76 -14.02
N LEU A 1155 -16.20 -37.68 -14.81
CA LEU A 1155 -15.89 -36.32 -14.41
C LEU A 1155 -16.88 -35.82 -13.34
N SER A 1156 -16.36 -35.09 -12.35
CA SER A 1156 -17.19 -34.48 -11.31
C SER A 1156 -18.09 -33.39 -11.88
N ALA A 1157 -19.40 -33.46 -11.61
CA ALA A 1157 -20.40 -32.54 -12.14
C ALA A 1157 -20.06 -31.08 -11.81
N LEU A 1158 -19.76 -30.28 -12.85
CA LEU A 1158 -19.38 -28.87 -12.75
C LEU A 1158 -20.53 -28.02 -12.19
N ARG A 1159 -20.48 -27.74 -10.88
CA ARG A 1159 -21.35 -26.74 -10.25
C ARG A 1159 -20.92 -25.34 -10.68
N TYR A 1160 -21.58 -24.81 -11.71
CA TYR A 1160 -21.45 -23.42 -12.10
C TYR A 1160 -21.72 -22.50 -10.90
N ARG A 1161 -20.67 -21.79 -10.45
CA ARG A 1161 -20.80 -20.67 -9.53
C ARG A 1161 -21.33 -19.50 -10.35
N SER A 1162 -22.55 -19.04 -10.07
CA SER A 1162 -23.15 -17.93 -10.83
C SER A 1162 -22.37 -16.64 -10.60
N GLU A 1163 -21.56 -16.25 -11.59
CA GLU A 1163 -20.94 -14.93 -11.66
C GLU A 1163 -21.93 -13.87 -12.20
N PRO A 1164 -21.65 -12.57 -12.00
CA PRO A 1164 -22.65 -11.52 -12.22
C PRO A 1164 -22.96 -11.30 -13.70
N GLN A 1165 -24.24 -11.05 -14.02
CA GLN A 1165 -24.63 -10.59 -15.35
C GLN A 1165 -24.00 -9.22 -15.66
N MET A 1166 -23.33 -9.13 -16.82
CA MET A 1166 -23.02 -7.87 -17.46
C MET A 1166 -24.31 -7.22 -18.02
N PRO A 1167 -24.42 -5.88 -18.13
CA PRO A 1167 -25.62 -5.23 -18.64
C PRO A 1167 -25.63 -5.23 -20.18
N GLU A 1168 -26.71 -5.73 -20.79
CA GLU A 1168 -26.94 -5.57 -22.24
C GLU A 1168 -27.46 -4.16 -22.58
N LEU A 1169 -26.99 -3.63 -23.72
CA LEU A 1169 -27.58 -2.48 -24.40
C LEU A 1169 -28.17 -2.95 -25.74
N VAL A 1170 -29.28 -2.33 -26.16
CA VAL A 1170 -30.32 -2.95 -27.00
C VAL A 1170 -30.15 -2.68 -28.51
N SER A 1171 -30.94 -3.38 -29.35
CA SER A 1171 -31.17 -3.20 -30.80
C SER A 1171 -32.54 -3.85 -31.17
N SER A 1172 -32.92 -4.05 -32.43
CA SER A 1172 -33.64 -3.09 -33.32
C SER A 1172 -34.82 -3.85 -33.97
N ASN A 1173 -35.78 -3.34 -34.75
CA ASN A 1173 -36.16 -2.01 -35.26
C ASN A 1173 -37.70 -1.83 -35.13
N GLY A 1174 -38.29 -0.72 -35.57
CA GLY A 1174 -39.77 -0.51 -35.65
C GLY A 1174 -40.36 -0.86 -37.03
N PRO A 1175 -41.48 -0.25 -37.49
CA PRO A 1175 -42.51 0.51 -36.75
C PRO A 1175 -43.98 0.17 -37.16
N THR A 1176 -44.99 0.69 -36.43
CA THR A 1176 -46.31 1.13 -36.98
C THR A 1176 -47.13 1.87 -35.91
N SER A 1177 -48.11 2.68 -36.33
CA SER A 1177 -48.88 3.66 -35.52
C SER A 1177 -50.39 3.55 -35.84
N PRO A 1178 -51.31 4.44 -35.40
CA PRO A 1178 -51.27 5.45 -34.32
C PRO A 1178 -52.52 5.42 -33.38
N SER A 1179 -52.57 6.24 -32.32
CA SER A 1179 -53.59 7.31 -32.11
C SER A 1179 -53.85 7.75 -30.65
N SER A 1180 -54.14 9.06 -30.51
CA SER A 1180 -54.85 9.74 -29.41
C SER A 1180 -54.18 9.98 -28.04
N SER A 1181 -54.66 11.05 -27.38
CA SER A 1181 -54.69 11.29 -25.92
C SER A 1181 -53.43 11.83 -25.21
N GLU A 1182 -53.36 13.17 -25.17
CA GLU A 1182 -53.02 14.07 -24.06
C GLU A 1182 -51.85 13.82 -23.08
N SER A 1183 -51.17 14.92 -22.76
CA SER A 1183 -50.07 15.00 -21.80
C SER A 1183 -50.54 14.94 -20.34
N SER A 1184 -50.09 13.93 -19.58
CA SER A 1184 -49.92 14.04 -18.13
C SER A 1184 -48.76 13.17 -17.63
N LEU A 1185 -48.03 13.66 -16.63
CA LEU A 1185 -46.87 12.97 -16.03
C LEU A 1185 -47.34 11.91 -15.02
N PRO A 1186 -46.86 10.65 -15.10
CA PRO A 1186 -47.13 9.66 -14.06
C PRO A 1186 -46.45 10.04 -12.74
N THR A 1187 -47.26 10.39 -11.73
CA THR A 1187 -46.81 10.54 -10.34
C THR A 1187 -46.27 9.23 -9.78
N THR A 1188 -45.21 9.30 -8.97
CA THR A 1188 -44.64 8.15 -8.23
C THR A 1188 -45.70 7.42 -7.39
N PRO A 1189 -45.92 6.11 -7.58
CA PRO A 1189 -46.89 5.36 -6.77
C PRO A 1189 -46.39 5.09 -5.34
N THR A 1190 -46.90 5.86 -4.37
CA THR A 1190 -46.90 5.41 -2.97
C THR A 1190 -47.85 4.22 -2.78
N HIS A 1191 -47.40 3.23 -2.00
CA HIS A 1191 -48.17 2.07 -1.49
C HIS A 1191 -48.73 1.07 -2.53
N SER A 1192 -48.06 -0.09 -2.64
CA SER A 1192 -48.73 -1.39 -2.79
C SER A 1192 -47.98 -2.48 -2.00
N PRO A 1193 -48.68 -3.48 -1.42
CA PRO A 1193 -48.04 -4.42 -0.48
C PRO A 1193 -47.34 -5.57 -1.23
N VAL A 1194 -46.01 -5.58 -1.24
CA VAL A 1194 -45.24 -6.65 -1.89
C VAL A 1194 -45.32 -7.94 -1.07
N ARG A 1195 -46.01 -8.93 -1.67
CA ARG A 1195 -46.11 -10.33 -1.26
C ARG A 1195 -44.73 -10.93 -0.99
N SER A 1196 -44.61 -11.83 -0.01
CA SER A 1196 -43.34 -12.36 0.52
C SER A 1196 -42.39 -12.91 -0.55
N LEU A 1197 -41.31 -12.18 -0.82
CA LEU A 1197 -40.13 -12.66 -1.54
C LEU A 1197 -39.10 -13.24 -0.54
N PRO A 1198 -38.31 -14.26 -0.92
CA PRO A 1198 -37.34 -14.87 -0.02
C PRO A 1198 -36.19 -13.92 0.33
N MET A 1199 -35.81 -13.88 1.61
CA MET A 1199 -34.78 -12.99 2.15
C MET A 1199 -33.41 -13.28 1.52
N THR A 1200 -32.97 -12.41 0.63
CA THR A 1200 -31.74 -12.60 -0.17
C THR A 1200 -30.53 -11.97 0.52
N LYS A 1201 -29.36 -12.63 0.43
CA LYS A 1201 -28.06 -12.16 0.97
C LYS A 1201 -27.74 -10.71 0.55
N HIS A 1202 -28.13 -10.31 -0.66
CA HIS A 1202 -27.96 -8.96 -1.18
C HIS A 1202 -28.70 -7.89 -0.34
N ILE A 1203 -29.92 -8.17 0.12
CA ILE A 1203 -30.74 -7.21 0.91
C ILE A 1203 -30.02 -6.88 2.23
N ILE A 1204 -29.55 -7.92 2.94
CA ILE A 1204 -28.77 -7.74 4.17
C ILE A 1204 -27.43 -7.04 3.89
N GLY A 1205 -26.78 -7.33 2.76
CA GLY A 1205 -25.55 -6.63 2.33
C GLY A 1205 -25.76 -5.13 2.01
N VAL A 1206 -26.96 -4.73 1.59
CA VAL A 1206 -27.33 -3.32 1.40
C VAL A 1206 -27.70 -2.67 2.74
N GLU A 1207 -28.52 -3.32 3.57
CA GLU A 1207 -28.84 -2.82 4.92
C GLU A 1207 -27.58 -2.65 5.78
N SER A 1208 -26.63 -3.59 5.69
CA SER A 1208 -25.37 -3.57 6.43
C SER A 1208 -24.49 -2.39 6.01
N ARG A 1209 -24.32 -2.14 4.70
CA ARG A 1209 -23.57 -0.97 4.20
C ARG A 1209 -24.22 0.35 4.60
N ILE A 1210 -25.55 0.44 4.58
CA ILE A 1210 -26.29 1.62 5.06
C ILE A 1210 -26.11 1.81 6.57
N LEU A 1211 -26.17 0.74 7.37
CA LEU A 1211 -25.95 0.80 8.82
C LEU A 1211 -24.51 1.21 9.16
N LEU A 1212 -23.52 0.63 8.46
CA LEU A 1212 -22.10 0.95 8.61
C LEU A 1212 -21.83 2.44 8.31
N HIS A 1213 -22.35 2.98 7.20
CA HIS A 1213 -22.20 4.39 6.88
C HIS A 1213 -22.89 5.31 7.93
N GLN A 1214 -24.06 4.91 8.44
CA GLN A 1214 -24.72 5.65 9.54
C GLN A 1214 -23.93 5.60 10.86
N MET A 1215 -23.28 4.47 11.16
CA MET A 1215 -22.44 4.32 12.36
C MET A 1215 -21.11 5.06 12.23
N ALA A 1216 -20.44 5.00 11.08
CA ALA A 1216 -19.23 5.77 10.80
C ALA A 1216 -19.50 7.28 10.91
N LYS A 1217 -20.59 7.77 10.31
CA LYS A 1217 -21.00 9.19 10.43
C LYS A 1217 -21.39 9.59 11.86
N PHE A 1218 -21.80 8.66 12.71
CA PHE A 1218 -22.04 8.90 14.13
C PHE A 1218 -20.74 8.87 14.95
N GLN A 1219 -19.81 7.98 14.65
CA GLN A 1219 -18.48 7.92 15.30
C GLN A 1219 -17.64 9.16 14.97
N ALA A 1220 -17.66 9.63 13.72
CA ALA A 1220 -17.00 10.85 13.25
C ALA A 1220 -17.71 12.15 13.69
N SER A 1221 -18.90 12.08 14.30
CA SER A 1221 -19.56 13.28 14.83
C SER A 1221 -18.99 13.64 16.21
N ALA A 1222 -18.63 14.92 16.40
CA ALA A 1222 -17.98 15.39 17.63
C ALA A 1222 -18.85 15.15 18.88
N LYS A 1223 -18.34 14.37 19.82
CA LYS A 1223 -19.03 13.94 21.06
C LYS A 1223 -18.80 14.92 22.22
N ILE A 1224 -18.71 16.22 21.91
CA ILE A 1224 -18.39 17.29 22.87
C ILE A 1224 -19.69 17.89 23.39
N VAL A 1225 -20.01 17.67 24.67
CA VAL A 1225 -21.22 18.22 25.30
C VAL A 1225 -21.00 19.72 25.52
N ASP A 1226 -21.89 20.57 25.02
CA ASP A 1226 -21.74 22.03 25.21
C ASP A 1226 -22.04 22.42 26.66
N ILE A 1227 -20.97 22.66 27.41
CA ILE A 1227 -20.98 23.15 28.78
C ILE A 1227 -20.70 24.66 28.87
N SER A 1228 -20.43 25.36 27.76
CA SER A 1228 -20.00 26.77 27.75
C SER A 1228 -21.01 27.70 28.43
N ASN A 1229 -22.29 27.32 28.40
CA ASN A 1229 -23.38 28.07 29.02
C ASN A 1229 -23.56 27.83 30.54
N LEU A 1230 -22.70 27.05 31.22
CA LEU A 1230 -22.85 26.79 32.67
C LEU A 1230 -22.46 27.98 33.56
N GLY A 1231 -21.55 28.86 33.13
CA GLY A 1231 -21.05 29.99 33.94
C GLY A 1231 -21.96 31.24 34.04
N GLY A 1232 -23.12 31.25 33.37
CA GLY A 1232 -24.03 32.40 33.33
C GLY A 1232 -25.09 32.41 34.43
N LYS A 1233 -25.35 33.60 35.02
CA LYS A 1233 -26.41 33.85 36.02
C LYS A 1233 -27.80 33.40 35.54
N GLU A 1234 -28.68 33.18 36.51
CA GLU A 1234 -30.03 32.59 36.36
C GLU A 1234 -30.87 33.17 35.20
N GLY A 1235 -30.80 32.51 34.04
CA GLY A 1235 -31.61 32.78 32.85
C GLY A 1235 -32.32 31.53 32.36
N TRP A 1236 -33.48 31.69 31.73
CA TRP A 1236 -34.29 30.58 31.22
C TRP A 1236 -33.52 29.76 30.16
N ARG A 1237 -33.25 28.49 30.45
CA ARG A 1237 -32.51 27.59 29.56
C ARG A 1237 -33.46 26.81 28.65
N SER A 1238 -33.18 26.81 27.34
CA SER A 1238 -33.86 25.93 26.39
C SER A 1238 -33.57 24.46 26.72
N ARG A 1239 -34.62 23.63 26.87
CA ARG A 1239 -34.50 22.21 27.27
C ARG A 1239 -33.67 21.35 26.29
N LYS A 1240 -33.46 21.81 25.05
CA LYS A 1240 -32.58 21.14 24.07
C LYS A 1240 -31.08 21.34 24.38
N ASN A 1241 -30.73 22.36 25.14
CA ASN A 1241 -29.35 22.76 25.42
C ASN A 1241 -28.91 22.39 26.85
N ALA A 1242 -29.60 21.45 27.50
CA ALA A 1242 -29.19 20.89 28.77
C ALA A 1242 -28.14 19.78 28.53
N PRO A 1243 -26.93 19.83 29.15
CA PRO A 1243 -25.87 18.85 28.97
C PRO A 1243 -26.34 17.39 29.14
N GLU A 1244 -27.15 17.12 30.17
CA GLU A 1244 -27.75 15.81 30.43
C GLU A 1244 -28.58 15.28 29.25
N LEU A 1245 -29.33 16.15 28.57
CA LEU A 1245 -30.21 15.75 27.47
C LEU A 1245 -29.43 15.57 26.17
N GLN A 1246 -28.36 16.33 25.93
CA GLN A 1246 -27.43 16.08 24.83
C GLN A 1246 -26.78 14.69 24.97
N TYR A 1247 -26.19 14.41 26.13
CA TYR A 1247 -25.60 13.09 26.45
C TYR A 1247 -26.64 11.96 26.36
N ARG A 1248 -27.83 12.15 26.94
CA ARG A 1248 -28.90 11.14 26.93
C ARG A 1248 -29.47 10.91 25.53
N GLU A 1249 -29.45 11.90 24.63
CA GLU A 1249 -29.79 11.69 23.22
C GLU A 1249 -28.75 10.86 22.47
N TRP A 1250 -27.44 11.09 22.70
CA TRP A 1250 -26.39 10.30 22.05
C TRP A 1250 -26.42 8.84 22.51
N LYS A 1251 -26.49 8.59 23.82
CA LYS A 1251 -26.62 7.23 24.38
C LYS A 1251 -27.89 6.52 23.87
N LYS A 1252 -28.95 7.28 23.54
CA LYS A 1252 -30.17 6.78 22.91
C LYS A 1252 -30.05 6.56 21.39
N ARG A 1253 -29.10 7.20 20.70
CA ARG A 1253 -28.76 6.92 19.28
C ARG A 1253 -27.85 5.70 19.18
N GLU A 1254 -26.83 5.63 20.04
CA GLU A 1254 -25.93 4.49 20.23
C GLU A 1254 -26.71 3.18 20.46
N LYS A 1255 -27.57 3.13 21.49
CA LYS A 1255 -28.46 1.99 21.77
C LYS A 1255 -29.47 1.66 20.65
N ARG A 1256 -29.72 2.58 19.71
CA ARG A 1256 -30.51 2.33 18.49
C ARG A 1256 -29.68 1.72 17.37
N PHE A 1257 -28.39 2.02 17.28
CA PHE A 1257 -27.48 1.35 16.34
C PHE A 1257 -27.13 -0.06 16.82
N GLU A 1258 -26.82 -0.22 18.11
CA GLU A 1258 -26.66 -1.50 18.82
C GLU A 1258 -27.81 -2.46 18.46
N LYS A 1259 -29.06 -2.07 18.77
CA LYS A 1259 -30.25 -2.91 18.50
C LYS A 1259 -30.55 -3.14 17.01
N LYS A 1260 -30.11 -2.25 16.10
CA LYS A 1260 -30.17 -2.50 14.65
C LYS A 1260 -29.13 -3.55 14.24
N LEU A 1261 -27.92 -3.49 14.79
CA LEU A 1261 -26.84 -4.43 14.51
C LEU A 1261 -27.18 -5.83 15.04
N GLU A 1262 -27.67 -5.95 16.28
CA GLU A 1262 -28.22 -7.21 16.82
C GLU A 1262 -29.29 -7.81 15.91
N GLY A 1263 -30.24 -6.98 15.45
CA GLY A 1263 -31.31 -7.40 14.56
C GLY A 1263 -30.80 -7.87 13.19
N LEU A 1264 -29.78 -7.21 12.64
CA LEU A 1264 -29.18 -7.56 11.36
C LEU A 1264 -28.32 -8.82 11.46
N VAL A 1265 -27.50 -8.97 12.51
CA VAL A 1265 -26.76 -10.20 12.83
C VAL A 1265 -27.73 -11.36 13.07
N GLY A 1266 -28.82 -11.12 13.80
CA GLY A 1266 -29.90 -12.09 14.05
C GLY A 1266 -30.75 -12.44 12.82
N ARG A 1267 -30.64 -11.70 11.72
CA ARG A 1267 -31.15 -12.11 10.39
C ARG A 1267 -30.08 -12.84 9.58
N SER A 1268 -28.83 -12.36 9.60
CA SER A 1268 -27.70 -12.99 8.92
C SER A 1268 -27.44 -14.42 9.40
N LYS A 1269 -27.44 -14.66 10.72
CA LYS A 1269 -27.27 -16.00 11.32
C LYS A 1269 -28.38 -16.99 10.92
N ARG A 1270 -29.55 -16.50 10.53
CA ARG A 1270 -30.67 -17.33 10.02
C ARG A 1270 -30.60 -17.61 8.51
N LEU A 1271 -29.65 -17.01 7.81
CA LEU A 1271 -29.33 -17.26 6.39
C LEU A 1271 -27.96 -17.94 6.20
N SER A 1272 -27.26 -18.25 7.29
CA SER A 1272 -26.05 -19.08 7.33
C SER A 1272 -26.25 -20.39 8.09
N GLY A 1273 -27.51 -20.73 8.40
CA GLY A 1273 -27.96 -22.00 8.96
C GLY A 1273 -29.00 -22.69 8.07
N LEU A 1274 -29.01 -22.30 6.79
CA LEU A 1274 -29.73 -22.84 5.63
C LEU A 1274 -28.72 -22.93 4.49
#